data_AF-A0A8B9ZLD6-F1
#
_entry.id   AF-A0A8B9ZLD6-F1
#
_cell.length_a   1.000
_cell.length_b   1.000
_cell.length_c   1.000
_cell.angle_alpha   90.00
_cell.angle_beta   90.00
_cell.angle_gamma   90.00
#
_symmetry.space_group_name_H-M   'P 1'
#
loop_
_entity.id
_entity.type
_entity.pdbx_description
1 polymer ?
#
loop_
_entity_poly.entity_id
_entity_poly.type
_entity_poly.pdbx_seq_one_letter_code
_entity_poly.pdbx_strand_id
1 'polypeptide(L)'
;ATDKLVTALSSKPHYWNSTLDLSAVQEMLPLRLKTYVHTEAVQAALAKYKERKMPMPSKRRSVLVHSSVETYTPPVMHLFCLTGVPVNSRVSSKIQQLLNTLKRPKRPPLKEFFVDDFEELLEVQQPDPNQPKPEGNQMSVLKGEPLGVVTNWPPSLLAALQRWGTTQPKSPCLTALDTTGKAIYTLTYGKLWSRSLKLAYTLLNKLTTRNEPLLKPGDRVALVFPNSDPVMFMVAFYGCLLAELIPVPIEVPLTRKDAGSQQIGFLLGSCGVTLALTTDACQKGLPKAQTGEVVTFKGWPRLIWFDWHPQVRDASAEIAYIEYKTSKEGSTVGITISHASMLAHCHALTQACGYSEAETLTNVLDFKRDAGLWHGVLTVSLRPEVICPCASSSEALTVAIRRPPELGGPPPGKAVLSMNCLSFGVIRVDTEEKLSILTVQDVGQIMPGANVCVVKVDGTPYLCKADEVGEICVNSGATGMAYFGLLGITKNVTVCVNISSVTGLLGFVGPDYLVFVVGKLDGLMTVSGRRHNADDVVATALAVEPMKFVYRGRIAVFSVTVLHDDRIVLVAEQRPDASEEDSFQWMSRVLQAIDSIHQVGVYCLALVPANTLPKAPLGGIHVSETKQRFLEGALHPCNVLMCPHTCVTNLPKPRQKQPDVGPASMIVGNLVAGKRIAQASGRDVTQLEDNDQARKFLYLADVLQWRAQTTPDHPLFLLLNSKGTVTSTASCIQLHKRAERVAVALMEKGRLNVGDHVALVYPPGVDLIATFYGCLYAGCIPITVRPPHPQNLATTLPTVKMIVEVSKSACILTTQVIMKLLKSKEAAAAVDIKTWPTILDTGTECLPTSPDMLAYLDFSVSTTGILAGVKMSHAATSALCRSIKLQCELYPSRQIAICLDPYCGLGFALWCLCSVYSGHQSILVPPLELESNVSLWLSAVSQYKVRVTFCSYSVMEMCTKGLGTQTDMLRVINLSCVRTCMVVAEERPRITLTQSFSKLFKDLGLSARAVSTTFGCRVNVAICLQGTAGPDPTTVYVDMRALRHDRVRLVERGSPHSLPLMESGKILPGVKVIIAHTETKGPLGDSHLGEIWVSSPHNATGYYTVYGEEALHADHFTARLSFGDTQTIWARTGYLGFLRRTELTDASGERHDALYVVGSLDETLELRGMRYHPIDIETSVIRAHKSIAECAVFTWTNLLVVVVELEGSEQEALDLVALVTNVVLEEHYLIVGVVVIVDPGVIPINSRGEKQRMHLRDGFLADQLDPIYVAYNM
;
A
#
# COMPACT_ATOMS: atom_id res chain seq x y z
N ALA A 1 42.32 -8.00 -56.07
CA ALA A 1 42.59 -8.13 -54.63
C ALA A 1 41.33 -8.73 -54.02
N THR A 2 41.34 -10.04 -53.88
CA THR A 2 40.19 -10.94 -53.75
C THR A 2 40.65 -12.20 -53.00
N ASP A 3 39.73 -13.09 -52.63
CA ASP A 3 40.01 -14.45 -52.13
C ASP A 3 40.68 -14.60 -50.73
N LYS A 4 40.23 -13.84 -49.72
CA LYS A 4 40.62 -14.07 -48.30
C LYS A 4 39.52 -14.00 -47.22
N LEU A 5 38.23 -14.13 -47.57
CA LEU A 5 37.12 -14.05 -46.59
C LEU A 5 36.09 -15.20 -46.63
N VAL A 6 36.30 -16.24 -47.43
CA VAL A 6 35.37 -17.40 -47.55
C VAL A 6 35.86 -18.64 -46.79
N THR A 7 37.13 -18.68 -46.38
CA THR A 7 37.82 -19.92 -45.96
C THR A 7 38.07 -20.02 -44.45
N ALA A 8 37.07 -19.70 -43.63
CA ALA A 8 37.18 -19.72 -42.15
C ALA A 8 36.13 -20.60 -41.43
N LEU A 9 35.13 -21.13 -42.13
CA LEU A 9 34.02 -21.90 -41.52
C LEU A 9 34.14 -23.43 -41.62
N SER A 10 35.30 -23.96 -42.02
CA SER A 10 35.50 -25.40 -42.22
C SER A 10 36.84 -25.93 -41.67
N SER A 11 37.06 -25.85 -40.34
CA SER A 11 37.82 -26.87 -39.57
C SER A 11 38.01 -26.52 -38.08
N LYS A 12 37.30 -27.25 -37.19
CA LYS A 12 37.87 -28.05 -36.07
C LYS A 12 36.77 -28.61 -35.15
N PRO A 13 36.82 -29.90 -34.78
CA PRO A 13 36.02 -30.46 -33.69
C PRO A 13 36.67 -30.22 -32.31
N HIS A 14 35.96 -30.61 -31.25
CA HIS A 14 36.27 -30.41 -29.81
C HIS A 14 36.13 -28.93 -29.37
N TYR A 15 35.38 -28.57 -28.32
CA TYR A 15 35.08 -29.29 -27.08
C TYR A 15 33.56 -29.35 -26.75
N TRP A 16 33.04 -30.56 -26.54
CA TRP A 16 31.76 -30.82 -25.86
C TRP A 16 31.93 -31.97 -24.87
N ASN A 17 32.59 -31.69 -23.75
CA ASN A 17 32.80 -32.63 -22.64
C ASN A 17 32.60 -31.88 -21.31
N SER A 18 31.34 -31.50 -21.07
CA SER A 18 30.88 -30.97 -19.78
C SER A 18 29.45 -31.47 -19.55
N THR A 19 29.15 -31.85 -18.30
CA THR A 19 27.87 -32.45 -17.92
C THR A 19 26.75 -31.43 -18.08
N LEU A 20 25.88 -31.63 -19.07
CA LEU A 20 24.68 -30.82 -19.24
C LEU A 20 23.71 -31.09 -18.09
N ASP A 21 23.41 -30.06 -17.30
CA ASP A 21 22.32 -30.10 -16.32
C ASP A 21 20.99 -30.21 -17.08
N LEU A 22 20.44 -31.43 -17.11
CA LEU A 22 19.28 -31.81 -17.92
C LEU A 22 17.99 -31.09 -17.50
N SER A 23 17.94 -30.52 -16.31
CA SER A 23 16.78 -29.79 -15.79
C SER A 23 16.37 -28.58 -16.64
N ALA A 24 17.34 -27.94 -17.32
CA ALA A 24 17.11 -26.70 -18.07
C ALA A 24 16.62 -26.89 -19.53
N VAL A 25 16.20 -28.10 -19.92
CA VAL A 25 15.82 -28.41 -21.32
C VAL A 25 14.32 -28.29 -21.58
N GLN A 26 13.46 -28.59 -20.60
CA GLN A 26 12.03 -28.85 -20.81
C GLN A 26 11.20 -27.67 -21.35
N GLU A 27 11.59 -26.41 -21.14
CA GLU A 27 10.89 -25.23 -21.68
C GLU A 27 11.73 -24.41 -22.68
N MET A 28 13.02 -24.72 -22.86
CA MET A 28 13.98 -23.76 -23.45
C MET A 28 14.32 -23.94 -24.94
N LEU A 29 13.65 -24.83 -25.68
CA LEU A 29 13.96 -25.05 -27.10
C LEU A 29 13.78 -23.80 -27.99
N PRO A 30 12.74 -22.95 -27.82
CA PRO A 30 12.69 -21.64 -28.48
C PRO A 30 13.72 -20.65 -27.92
N LEU A 31 13.91 -20.65 -26.59
CA LEU A 31 14.78 -19.69 -25.88
C LEU A 31 16.27 -19.84 -26.21
N ARG A 32 16.75 -21.05 -26.52
CA ARG A 32 18.14 -21.29 -26.99
C ARG A 32 18.44 -20.61 -28.33
N LEU A 33 17.44 -20.27 -29.14
CA LEU A 33 17.60 -19.56 -30.42
C LEU A 33 17.49 -18.04 -30.28
N LYS A 34 16.63 -17.52 -29.38
CA LYS A 34 16.54 -16.08 -29.07
C LYS A 34 17.82 -15.53 -28.40
N THR A 35 18.50 -16.33 -27.56
CA THR A 35 19.48 -15.82 -26.57
C THR A 35 20.83 -15.31 -27.10
N TYR A 36 21.37 -15.84 -28.20
CA TYR A 36 22.70 -15.41 -28.66
C TYR A 36 22.69 -13.97 -29.20
N VAL A 37 21.76 -13.66 -30.11
CA VAL A 37 21.64 -12.32 -30.74
C VAL A 37 21.22 -11.26 -29.72
N HIS A 38 20.31 -11.59 -28.79
CA HIS A 38 19.93 -10.68 -27.70
C HIS A 38 21.12 -10.26 -26.82
N THR A 39 22.12 -11.13 -26.64
CA THR A 39 23.28 -10.81 -25.83
C THR A 39 24.10 -9.69 -26.46
N GLU A 40 24.32 -9.73 -27.78
CA GLU A 40 25.07 -8.69 -28.50
C GLU A 40 24.30 -7.35 -28.51
N ALA A 41 22.98 -7.39 -28.76
CA ALA A 41 22.12 -6.21 -28.69
C ALA A 41 22.13 -5.53 -27.31
N VAL A 42 22.04 -6.31 -26.23
CA VAL A 42 22.11 -5.79 -24.85
C VAL A 42 23.49 -5.19 -24.54
N GLN A 43 24.58 -5.84 -24.93
CA GLN A 43 25.93 -5.29 -24.72
C GLN A 43 26.14 -3.98 -25.51
N ALA A 44 25.63 -3.89 -26.74
CA ALA A 44 25.70 -2.67 -27.55
C ALA A 44 24.78 -1.53 -27.04
N ALA A 45 23.65 -1.85 -26.41
CA ALA A 45 22.81 -0.88 -25.70
C ALA A 45 23.51 -0.30 -24.46
N LEU A 46 24.05 -1.18 -23.61
CA LEU A 46 24.83 -0.78 -22.43
C LEU A 46 26.10 0.00 -22.81
N ALA A 47 26.71 -0.28 -23.97
CA ALA A 47 27.84 0.48 -24.48
C ALA A 47 27.51 1.95 -24.80
N LYS A 48 26.31 2.24 -25.33
CA LYS A 48 25.87 3.63 -25.60
C LYS A 48 25.55 4.43 -24.33
N TYR A 49 25.18 3.77 -23.22
CA TYR A 49 24.84 4.45 -21.96
C TYR A 49 26.05 4.79 -21.07
N LYS A 50 27.26 4.29 -21.39
CA LYS A 50 28.48 4.47 -20.57
C LYS A 50 28.93 5.93 -20.37
N GLU A 51 28.38 6.88 -21.12
CA GLU A 51 28.72 8.31 -21.01
C GLU A 51 27.91 9.07 -19.95
N ARG A 52 26.90 8.47 -19.32
CA ARG A 52 26.08 9.11 -18.27
C ARG A 52 26.13 8.34 -16.95
N LYS A 53 26.98 8.80 -16.02
CA LYS A 53 26.97 8.31 -14.63
C LYS A 53 25.80 8.90 -13.85
N MET A 54 24.99 8.05 -13.23
CA MET A 54 24.13 8.42 -12.11
C MET A 54 24.93 8.41 -10.79
N PRO A 55 24.58 9.26 -9.80
CA PRO A 55 25.15 9.17 -8.45
C PRO A 55 24.61 7.94 -7.71
N MET A 56 25.42 7.36 -6.82
CA MET A 56 25.04 6.16 -6.05
C MET A 56 24.46 6.52 -4.67
N PRO A 57 23.35 5.91 -4.24
CA PRO A 57 22.97 5.83 -2.84
C PRO A 57 23.69 4.64 -2.18
N SER A 58 24.41 4.86 -1.07
CA SER A 58 25.02 3.78 -0.28
C SER A 58 24.81 4.01 1.22
N LYS A 59 24.53 2.94 1.97
CA LYS A 59 24.35 3.01 3.42
C LYS A 59 25.68 3.25 4.13
N ARG A 60 25.81 4.43 4.74
CA ARG A 60 26.78 4.79 5.81
C ARG A 60 28.28 4.49 5.55
N ARG A 61 28.95 5.48 4.94
CA ARG A 61 29.85 6.35 5.74
C ARG A 61 30.11 7.69 5.05
N SER A 62 30.06 8.76 5.84
CA SER A 62 30.18 10.14 5.40
C SER A 62 31.62 10.54 5.02
N VAL A 63 31.97 10.45 3.73
CA VAL A 63 32.97 11.34 3.12
C VAL A 63 32.54 11.69 1.69
N LEU A 64 32.01 12.89 1.49
CA LEU A 64 32.04 13.54 0.17
C LEU A 64 32.65 14.93 0.30
N VAL A 65 33.84 15.00 -0.29
CA VAL A 65 34.77 16.11 -0.49
C VAL A 65 34.10 17.49 -0.65
N HIS A 66 34.70 18.53 -0.06
CA HIS A 66 34.40 19.92 -0.40
C HIS A 66 34.58 20.17 -1.92
N SER A 67 33.49 20.30 -2.67
CA SER A 67 33.48 21.02 -3.95
C SER A 67 33.27 22.50 -3.67
N SER A 68 34.21 23.35 -4.08
CA SER A 68 34.21 24.79 -3.76
C SER A 68 32.95 25.51 -4.21
N VAL A 69 32.53 26.49 -3.40
CA VAL A 69 31.55 27.51 -3.79
C VAL A 69 32.15 28.37 -4.90
N GLU A 70 31.47 28.48 -6.04
CA GLU A 70 31.39 29.74 -6.80
C GLU A 70 30.23 29.76 -7.81
N THR A 71 29.54 30.90 -7.88
CA THR A 71 28.63 31.35 -8.96
C THR A 71 27.55 30.38 -9.48
N TYR A 72 26.29 30.60 -9.09
CA TYR A 72 25.28 31.19 -10.00
C TYR A 72 23.96 31.52 -9.26
N THR A 73 23.64 32.81 -9.14
CA THR A 73 22.29 33.35 -8.91
C THR A 73 22.12 34.58 -9.81
N PRO A 74 20.90 34.88 -10.27
CA PRO A 74 20.13 35.94 -9.61
C PRO A 74 18.70 35.52 -9.18
N PRO A 75 18.03 36.30 -8.31
CA PRO A 75 16.79 35.89 -7.63
C PRO A 75 15.53 36.65 -8.09
N VAL A 76 14.35 36.22 -7.62
CA VAL A 76 13.15 37.08 -7.53
C VAL A 76 12.34 36.78 -6.27
N MET A 77 12.37 37.68 -5.28
CA MET A 77 11.13 38.13 -4.61
C MET A 77 11.28 39.51 -3.93
N HIS A 78 10.29 40.35 -4.19
CA HIS A 78 9.95 41.72 -3.75
C HIS A 78 10.56 42.36 -2.48
N LEU A 79 10.71 43.70 -2.56
CA LEU A 79 10.14 44.63 -1.58
C LEU A 79 9.78 46.02 -2.19
N PHE A 80 9.07 46.85 -1.41
CA PHE A 80 8.64 48.24 -1.70
C PHE A 80 9.79 49.26 -1.37
N CYS A 81 9.73 50.60 -1.52
CA CYS A 81 8.65 51.59 -1.76
C CYS A 81 9.22 52.95 -2.25
N LEU A 82 8.39 53.84 -2.86
CA LEU A 82 8.54 55.33 -2.96
C LEU A 82 9.80 55.89 -3.70
N THR A 83 9.84 57.05 -4.40
CA THR A 83 8.90 58.15 -4.78
C THR A 83 9.19 58.60 -6.24
N GLY A 84 8.27 59.32 -6.92
CA GLY A 84 8.61 60.10 -8.14
C GLY A 84 7.50 60.23 -9.21
N VAL A 85 7.23 61.46 -9.67
CA VAL A 85 6.15 61.89 -10.59
C VAL A 85 6.59 63.22 -11.27
N PRO A 86 6.21 63.66 -12.51
CA PRO A 86 5.42 63.05 -13.60
C PRO A 86 6.06 63.11 -15.03
N VAL A 87 5.32 62.63 -16.05
CA VAL A 87 5.39 62.92 -17.52
C VAL A 87 6.71 62.66 -18.30
N ASN A 88 6.72 62.40 -19.61
CA ASN A 88 5.77 62.79 -20.66
C ASN A 88 5.51 61.73 -21.75
N SER A 89 4.52 62.01 -22.59
CA SER A 89 3.84 61.09 -23.50
C SER A 89 4.54 60.84 -24.85
N ARG A 90 4.32 59.63 -25.41
CA ARG A 90 3.82 59.45 -26.78
C ARG A 90 3.23 58.05 -26.96
N VAL A 91 2.02 57.98 -27.51
CA VAL A 91 1.29 56.72 -27.75
C VAL A 91 1.78 56.06 -29.04
N SER A 92 2.01 54.75 -29.00
CA SER A 92 2.33 53.94 -30.19
C SER A 92 1.14 53.09 -30.63
N SER A 93 1.07 52.76 -31.92
CA SER A 93 -0.10 52.26 -32.64
C SER A 93 -0.72 50.94 -32.14
N LYS A 94 -0.02 50.16 -31.30
CA LYS A 94 -0.51 48.89 -30.75
C LYS A 94 -1.84 49.00 -30.00
N ILE A 95 -2.15 50.16 -29.38
CA ILE A 95 -3.39 50.35 -28.61
C ILE A 95 -4.64 50.34 -29.52
N GLN A 96 -4.55 50.80 -30.77
CA GLN A 96 -5.69 50.76 -31.69
C GLN A 96 -5.99 49.35 -32.24
N GLN A 97 -5.00 48.45 -32.30
CA GLN A 97 -5.26 47.03 -32.61
C GLN A 97 -5.97 46.31 -31.45
N LEU A 98 -5.63 46.67 -30.20
CA LEU A 98 -6.19 46.07 -28.99
C LEU A 98 -7.68 46.39 -28.73
N LEU A 99 -8.21 47.45 -29.34
CA LEU A 99 -9.63 47.80 -29.26
C LEU A 99 -10.51 46.96 -30.21
N ASN A 100 -9.96 46.45 -31.32
CA ASN A 100 -10.71 45.66 -32.30
C ASN A 100 -10.88 44.18 -31.91
N THR A 101 -10.15 43.69 -30.91
CA THR A 101 -10.31 42.33 -30.35
C THR A 101 -11.39 42.23 -29.26
N LEU A 102 -12.02 43.33 -28.85
CA LEU A 102 -13.12 43.36 -27.87
C LEU A 102 -14.49 42.87 -28.44
N LYS A 103 -14.50 41.73 -29.13
CA LYS A 103 -15.73 40.94 -29.31
C LYS A 103 -15.93 40.07 -28.08
N ARG A 104 -17.10 40.22 -27.42
CA ARG A 104 -17.49 39.43 -26.25
C ARG A 104 -17.19 37.93 -26.48
N PRO A 105 -16.57 37.21 -25.52
CA PRO A 105 -16.60 35.76 -25.56
C PRO A 105 -18.06 35.31 -25.55
N LYS A 106 -18.41 34.35 -26.42
CA LYS A 106 -19.69 33.63 -26.27
C LYS A 106 -19.63 32.92 -24.92
N ARG A 107 -20.66 33.05 -24.09
CA ARG A 107 -20.81 32.18 -22.93
C ARG A 107 -20.89 30.73 -23.44
N PRO A 108 -20.11 29.78 -22.89
CA PRO A 108 -20.40 28.37 -23.12
C PRO A 108 -21.81 28.01 -22.62
N PRO A 109 -22.44 26.97 -23.17
CA PRO A 109 -23.73 26.48 -22.68
C PRO A 109 -23.63 26.04 -21.21
N LEU A 110 -24.74 26.15 -20.45
CA LEU A 110 -24.78 25.80 -19.03
C LEU A 110 -24.31 24.37 -18.69
N LYS A 111 -24.27 23.47 -19.69
CA LYS A 111 -23.87 22.06 -19.50
C LYS A 111 -22.44 21.96 -18.97
N GLU A 112 -21.51 22.80 -19.44
CA GLU A 112 -20.10 22.82 -19.01
C GLU A 112 -19.90 23.24 -17.55
N PHE A 113 -20.92 23.77 -16.87
CA PHE A 113 -20.88 24.08 -15.43
C PHE A 113 -21.49 22.98 -14.55
N PHE A 114 -22.04 21.90 -15.14
CA PHE A 114 -22.86 20.90 -14.45
C PHE A 114 -22.68 19.46 -14.96
N VAL A 115 -21.60 19.14 -15.67
CA VAL A 115 -21.15 17.74 -15.78
C VAL A 115 -20.39 17.40 -14.50
N ASP A 116 -20.64 16.24 -13.88
CA ASP A 116 -19.70 15.71 -12.89
C ASP A 116 -18.45 15.23 -13.64
N ASP A 117 -17.26 15.73 -13.27
CA ASP A 117 -15.94 15.58 -13.95
C ASP A 117 -15.45 14.13 -14.24
N PHE A 118 -16.27 13.10 -14.03
CA PHE A 118 -15.93 11.70 -14.26
C PHE A 118 -15.80 11.32 -15.75
N GLU A 119 -16.51 12.00 -16.66
CA GLU A 119 -16.40 11.73 -18.11
C GLU A 119 -15.07 12.26 -18.70
N GLU A 120 -14.51 13.36 -18.16
CA GLU A 120 -13.22 13.92 -18.64
C GLU A 120 -12.00 13.13 -18.14
N LEU A 121 -12.13 12.38 -17.04
CA LEU A 121 -11.09 11.45 -16.57
C LEU A 121 -10.92 10.21 -17.48
N LEU A 122 -11.82 10.03 -18.44
CA LEU A 122 -11.71 9.07 -19.54
C LEU A 122 -11.50 9.78 -20.89
N GLU A 123 -10.57 10.75 -20.93
CA GLU A 123 -9.82 11.06 -22.15
C GLU A 123 -9.14 9.78 -22.67
N VAL A 124 -9.88 8.99 -23.47
CA VAL A 124 -9.32 7.90 -24.26
C VAL A 124 -8.21 8.50 -25.10
N GLN A 125 -6.96 8.12 -24.82
CA GLN A 125 -5.80 8.60 -25.58
C GLN A 125 -6.07 8.37 -27.06
N GLN A 126 -6.17 9.46 -27.83
CA GLN A 126 -6.32 9.33 -29.27
C GLN A 126 -5.07 8.62 -29.78
N PRO A 127 -5.21 7.43 -30.40
CA PRO A 127 -4.05 6.62 -30.79
C PRO A 127 -3.20 7.43 -31.77
N ASP A 128 -1.88 7.45 -31.52
CA ASP A 128 -0.93 8.23 -32.31
C ASP A 128 -1.20 8.03 -33.82
N PRO A 129 -1.40 9.10 -34.61
CA PRO A 129 -1.58 8.97 -36.05
C PRO A 129 -0.44 8.15 -36.70
N ASN A 130 0.77 8.22 -36.15
CA ASN A 130 1.97 7.48 -36.58
C ASN A 130 2.08 6.06 -36.01
N GLN A 131 1.14 5.61 -35.16
CA GLN A 131 1.14 4.26 -34.60
C GLN A 131 1.20 3.20 -35.72
N PRO A 132 2.15 2.24 -35.66
CA PRO A 132 2.24 1.14 -36.61
C PRO A 132 0.90 0.39 -36.73
N LYS A 133 0.43 0.22 -37.96
CA LYS A 133 -0.81 -0.50 -38.31
C LYS A 133 -0.48 -1.59 -39.33
N PRO A 134 -1.20 -2.71 -39.35
CA PRO A 134 -0.97 -3.75 -40.33
C PRO A 134 -1.56 -3.34 -41.70
N GLU A 135 -0.73 -3.36 -42.72
CA GLU A 135 -0.97 -2.84 -44.07
C GLU A 135 -1.15 -3.97 -45.09
N GLY A 136 -0.61 -5.16 -44.80
CA GLY A 136 -0.59 -6.31 -45.68
C GLY A 136 -1.98 -6.87 -46.03
N ASN A 137 -1.96 -7.85 -46.93
CA ASN A 137 -3.17 -8.57 -47.37
C ASN A 137 -3.77 -9.38 -46.21
N GLN A 138 -5.10 -9.50 -46.19
CA GLN A 138 -5.81 -10.37 -45.26
C GLN A 138 -5.42 -11.84 -45.50
N MET A 139 -5.13 -12.59 -44.43
CA MET A 139 -4.78 -14.00 -44.57
C MET A 139 -5.99 -14.87 -44.89
N SER A 140 -5.75 -15.91 -45.70
CA SER A 140 -6.67 -17.02 -45.90
C SER A 140 -6.36 -18.15 -44.92
N VAL A 141 -7.33 -19.03 -44.65
CA VAL A 141 -7.09 -20.25 -43.87
C VAL A 141 -6.14 -21.15 -44.65
N LEU A 142 -4.99 -21.45 -44.04
CA LEU A 142 -3.96 -22.29 -44.61
C LEU A 142 -4.29 -23.76 -44.38
N LYS A 143 -3.93 -24.61 -45.35
CA LYS A 143 -4.12 -26.05 -45.26
C LYS A 143 -2.77 -26.73 -45.26
N GLY A 144 -2.53 -27.59 -44.27
CA GLY A 144 -1.46 -28.57 -44.33
C GLY A 144 -1.68 -29.55 -45.49
N GLU A 145 -0.64 -30.32 -45.82
CA GLU A 145 -0.76 -31.40 -46.79
C GLU A 145 -1.82 -32.43 -46.35
N PRO A 146 -2.47 -33.15 -47.29
CA PRO A 146 -3.37 -34.24 -46.92
C PRO A 146 -2.63 -35.35 -46.16
N LEU A 147 -3.31 -35.96 -45.20
CA LEU A 147 -2.90 -37.25 -44.63
C LEU A 147 -2.92 -38.31 -45.74
N GLY A 148 -1.81 -39.03 -45.91
CA GLY A 148 -1.67 -40.04 -46.94
C GLY A 148 -2.58 -41.25 -46.69
N VAL A 149 -3.29 -41.71 -47.73
CA VAL A 149 -4.16 -42.90 -47.64
C VAL A 149 -3.30 -44.18 -47.70
N VAL A 150 -2.62 -44.47 -46.59
CA VAL A 150 -1.79 -45.67 -46.44
C VAL A 150 -2.66 -46.84 -45.97
N THR A 151 -2.94 -47.79 -46.87
CA THR A 151 -3.87 -48.92 -46.64
C THR A 151 -3.44 -49.92 -45.56
N ASN A 152 -2.27 -49.73 -44.93
CA ASN A 152 -1.66 -50.61 -43.93
C ASN A 152 -1.59 -49.99 -42.51
N TRP A 153 -2.16 -48.80 -42.31
CA TRP A 153 -2.23 -48.16 -40.99
C TRP A 153 -3.19 -48.92 -40.04
N PRO A 154 -2.86 -49.04 -38.74
CA PRO A 154 -3.72 -49.72 -37.76
C PRO A 154 -4.95 -48.87 -37.41
N PRO A 155 -6.15 -49.45 -37.25
CA PRO A 155 -7.41 -48.70 -37.03
C PRO A 155 -7.57 -48.13 -35.62
N SER A 156 -6.67 -48.46 -34.69
CA SER A 156 -6.54 -47.80 -33.38
C SER A 156 -5.12 -48.00 -32.84
N LEU A 157 -4.71 -47.13 -31.90
CA LEU A 157 -3.41 -47.27 -31.21
C LEU A 157 -3.30 -48.59 -30.43
N LEU A 158 -4.43 -49.12 -29.95
CA LEU A 158 -4.49 -50.44 -29.28
C LEU A 158 -4.28 -51.59 -30.27
N ALA A 159 -4.87 -51.51 -31.48
CA ALA A 159 -4.58 -52.46 -32.56
C ALA A 159 -3.11 -52.41 -33.00
N ALA A 160 -2.49 -51.22 -32.99
CA ALA A 160 -1.06 -51.06 -33.23
C ALA A 160 -0.23 -51.80 -32.16
N LEU A 161 -0.50 -51.54 -30.88
CA LEU A 161 0.21 -52.21 -29.78
C LEU A 161 0.00 -53.73 -29.77
N GLN A 162 -1.21 -54.21 -30.09
CA GLN A 162 -1.50 -55.64 -30.25
C GLN A 162 -0.67 -56.27 -31.36
N ARG A 163 -0.61 -55.62 -32.54
CA ARG A 163 0.22 -56.06 -33.68
C ARG A 163 1.69 -56.16 -33.25
N TRP A 164 2.28 -55.09 -32.75
CA TRP A 164 3.69 -55.08 -32.32
C TRP A 164 3.99 -56.07 -31.18
N GLY A 165 3.11 -56.15 -30.19
CA GLY A 165 3.20 -57.06 -29.06
C GLY A 165 3.11 -58.54 -29.41
N THR A 166 2.62 -58.89 -30.61
CA THR A 166 2.47 -60.27 -31.10
C THR A 166 3.41 -60.62 -32.25
N THR A 167 3.66 -59.71 -33.20
CA THR A 167 4.58 -59.94 -34.33
C THR A 167 6.05 -59.74 -33.96
N GLN A 168 6.35 -58.78 -33.06
CA GLN A 168 7.72 -58.46 -32.63
C GLN A 168 7.87 -58.41 -31.09
N PRO A 169 7.45 -59.44 -30.33
CA PRO A 169 7.40 -59.39 -28.86
C PRO A 169 8.76 -59.17 -28.17
N LYS A 170 9.86 -59.50 -28.86
CA LYS A 170 11.24 -59.36 -28.38
C LYS A 170 11.87 -57.99 -28.66
N SER A 171 11.34 -57.22 -29.61
CA SER A 171 11.91 -55.92 -29.99
C SER A 171 11.79 -54.91 -28.83
N PRO A 172 12.84 -54.11 -28.54
CA PRO A 172 12.76 -53.07 -27.53
C PRO A 172 11.71 -52.03 -27.93
N CYS A 173 11.01 -51.49 -26.93
CA CYS A 173 10.00 -50.45 -27.10
C CYS A 173 10.43 -49.18 -26.34
N LEU A 174 10.80 -49.31 -25.06
CA LEU A 174 11.26 -48.19 -24.24
C LEU A 174 12.41 -48.61 -23.32
N THR A 175 13.42 -47.74 -23.17
CA THR A 175 14.49 -47.91 -22.18
C THR A 175 14.55 -46.69 -21.26
N ALA A 176 14.43 -46.92 -19.95
CA ALA A 176 14.65 -45.89 -18.94
C ALA A 176 16.15 -45.76 -18.60
N LEU A 177 16.65 -44.53 -18.51
CA LEU A 177 18.02 -44.21 -18.14
C LEU A 177 18.06 -43.54 -16.75
N ASP A 178 19.17 -43.71 -16.03
CA ASP A 178 19.45 -42.96 -14.80
C ASP A 178 20.13 -41.61 -15.08
N THR A 179 20.40 -40.84 -14.02
CA THR A 179 21.09 -39.54 -14.10
C THR A 179 22.54 -39.62 -14.55
N THR A 180 23.11 -40.82 -14.70
CA THR A 180 24.42 -41.06 -15.31
C THR A 180 24.33 -41.50 -16.79
N GLY A 181 23.12 -41.57 -17.34
CA GLY A 181 22.83 -42.03 -18.71
C GLY A 181 22.82 -43.56 -18.85
N LYS A 182 22.91 -44.32 -17.76
CA LYS A 182 22.95 -45.78 -17.79
C LYS A 182 21.54 -46.37 -17.81
N ALA A 183 21.33 -47.42 -18.60
CA ALA A 183 20.03 -48.10 -18.69
C ALA A 183 19.65 -48.78 -17.36
N ILE A 184 18.53 -48.33 -16.77
CA ILE A 184 17.89 -48.93 -15.60
C ILE A 184 17.07 -50.15 -16.04
N TYR A 185 16.26 -49.98 -17.09
CA TYR A 185 15.30 -51.01 -17.53
C TYR A 185 14.90 -50.85 -18.99
N THR A 186 14.89 -51.95 -19.75
CA THR A 186 14.35 -52.02 -21.11
C THR A 186 13.06 -52.86 -21.17
N LEU A 187 11.98 -52.21 -21.59
CA LEU A 187 10.68 -52.81 -21.89
C LEU A 187 10.63 -53.19 -23.38
N THR A 188 10.22 -54.42 -23.69
CA THR A 188 9.99 -54.87 -25.08
C THR A 188 8.50 -54.79 -25.41
N TYR A 189 8.13 -54.75 -26.70
CA TYR A 189 6.72 -54.67 -27.12
C TYR A 189 5.85 -55.78 -26.51
N GLY A 190 6.35 -57.03 -26.48
CA GLY A 190 5.64 -58.14 -25.86
C GLY A 190 5.50 -58.02 -24.34
N LYS A 191 6.46 -57.37 -23.66
CA LYS A 191 6.36 -57.05 -22.22
C LYS A 191 5.39 -55.91 -21.96
N LEU A 192 5.37 -54.86 -22.80
CA LEU A 192 4.40 -53.77 -22.70
C LEU A 192 2.98 -54.32 -22.87
N TRP A 193 2.70 -55.02 -23.98
CA TRP A 193 1.41 -55.64 -24.27
C TRP A 193 0.92 -56.57 -23.14
N SER A 194 1.74 -57.56 -22.73
CA SER A 194 1.34 -58.52 -21.69
C SER A 194 1.19 -57.90 -20.30
N ARG A 195 1.98 -56.87 -19.95
CA ARG A 195 1.84 -56.15 -18.68
C ARG A 195 0.64 -55.22 -18.70
N SER A 196 0.39 -54.50 -19.79
CA SER A 196 -0.78 -53.62 -19.92
C SER A 196 -2.08 -54.41 -19.96
N LEU A 197 -2.13 -55.58 -20.60
CA LEU A 197 -3.28 -56.50 -20.50
C LEU A 197 -3.48 -57.02 -19.06
N LYS A 198 -2.41 -57.47 -18.38
CA LYS A 198 -2.51 -57.95 -16.99
C LYS A 198 -2.90 -56.82 -16.03
N LEU A 199 -2.43 -55.59 -16.30
CA LEU A 199 -2.82 -54.43 -15.55
C LEU A 199 -4.27 -54.07 -15.85
N ALA A 200 -4.70 -53.91 -17.11
CA ALA A 200 -6.10 -53.70 -17.50
C ALA A 200 -7.06 -54.72 -16.87
N TYR A 201 -6.71 -56.01 -16.90
CA TYR A 201 -7.39 -57.06 -16.14
C TYR A 201 -7.43 -56.69 -14.65
N THR A 202 -6.31 -56.41 -13.99
CA THR A 202 -6.31 -55.99 -12.57
C THR A 202 -7.14 -54.71 -12.33
N LEU A 203 -7.08 -53.73 -13.25
CA LEU A 203 -7.82 -52.45 -13.31
C LEU A 203 -9.28 -52.59 -13.74
N LEU A 204 -9.77 -53.80 -13.94
CA LEU A 204 -11.20 -54.04 -13.88
C LEU A 204 -11.51 -55.02 -12.76
N ASN A 205 -10.55 -55.86 -12.32
CA ASN A 205 -10.86 -57.16 -11.72
C ASN A 205 -10.39 -57.45 -10.27
N LYS A 206 -9.36 -56.82 -9.68
CA LYS A 206 -8.90 -57.12 -8.28
C LYS A 206 -8.18 -55.98 -7.55
N LEU A 207 -8.88 -55.14 -6.77
CA LEU A 207 -8.23 -54.12 -5.92
C LEU A 207 -8.01 -54.70 -4.52
N THR A 208 -7.08 -54.12 -3.77
CA THR A 208 -6.38 -54.78 -2.66
C THR A 208 -7.14 -54.83 -1.33
N THR A 209 -8.32 -54.23 -1.24
CA THR A 209 -9.22 -54.23 -0.08
C THR A 209 -10.57 -54.88 -0.44
N ARG A 210 -11.48 -55.08 0.54
CA ARG A 210 -12.70 -55.91 0.36
C ARG A 210 -14.05 -55.17 0.23
N ASN A 211 -14.09 -53.83 0.20
CA ASN A 211 -15.31 -53.09 0.59
C ASN A 211 -15.67 -51.78 -0.18
N GLU A 212 -15.11 -51.49 -1.36
CA GLU A 212 -15.36 -50.24 -2.12
C GLU A 212 -15.86 -50.60 -3.56
N PRO A 213 -16.41 -49.66 -4.36
CA PRO A 213 -17.05 -50.01 -5.64
C PRO A 213 -16.05 -50.23 -6.78
N LEU A 214 -16.44 -51.11 -7.71
CA LEU A 214 -15.67 -51.46 -8.91
C LEU A 214 -15.73 -50.32 -9.93
N LEU A 215 -14.60 -49.94 -10.54
CA LEU A 215 -14.64 -49.04 -11.70
C LEU A 215 -15.24 -49.73 -12.94
N LYS A 216 -15.74 -48.92 -13.86
CA LYS A 216 -16.41 -49.33 -15.10
C LYS A 216 -15.79 -48.61 -16.31
N PRO A 217 -16.01 -49.09 -17.54
CA PRO A 217 -15.76 -48.29 -18.74
C PRO A 217 -16.26 -46.85 -18.60
N GLY A 218 -15.41 -45.89 -18.93
CA GLY A 218 -15.62 -44.45 -18.72
C GLY A 218 -15.21 -43.91 -17.34
N ASP A 219 -14.68 -44.73 -16.42
CA ASP A 219 -14.14 -44.24 -15.15
C ASP A 219 -12.75 -43.61 -15.26
N ARG A 220 -12.56 -42.49 -14.54
CA ARG A 220 -11.36 -41.64 -14.63
C ARG A 220 -10.32 -42.07 -13.60
N VAL A 221 -9.05 -42.17 -14.01
CA VAL A 221 -7.95 -42.75 -13.24
C VAL A 221 -6.72 -41.85 -13.25
N ALA A 222 -6.33 -41.27 -12.13
CA ALA A 222 -5.10 -40.50 -12.03
C ALA A 222 -3.87 -41.41 -12.21
N LEU A 223 -2.91 -40.99 -13.03
CA LEU A 223 -1.62 -41.64 -13.18
C LEU A 223 -0.55 -40.78 -12.50
N VAL A 224 -0.11 -41.22 -11.31
CA VAL A 224 0.78 -40.46 -10.41
C VAL A 224 2.15 -41.14 -10.37
N PHE A 225 2.96 -40.86 -11.40
CA PHE A 225 4.25 -41.52 -11.61
C PHE A 225 5.41 -40.50 -11.61
N PRO A 226 6.53 -40.79 -10.91
CA PRO A 226 7.70 -39.92 -10.89
C PRO A 226 8.41 -39.96 -12.24
N ASN A 227 9.08 -38.86 -12.61
CA ASN A 227 9.77 -38.74 -13.90
C ASN A 227 10.91 -39.78 -14.10
N SER A 228 11.32 -40.48 -13.05
CA SER A 228 12.27 -41.59 -13.07
C SER A 228 11.68 -42.97 -13.44
N ASP A 229 10.36 -43.11 -13.56
CA ASP A 229 9.70 -44.37 -13.96
C ASP A 229 8.69 -44.20 -15.12
N PRO A 230 9.17 -43.89 -16.34
CA PRO A 230 8.34 -43.91 -17.55
C PRO A 230 7.81 -45.31 -17.89
N VAL A 231 8.48 -46.37 -17.40
CA VAL A 231 8.15 -47.77 -17.73
C VAL A 231 6.82 -48.17 -17.12
N MET A 232 6.62 -47.90 -15.83
CA MET A 232 5.36 -48.22 -15.16
C MET A 232 4.24 -47.26 -15.55
N PHE A 233 4.55 -45.98 -15.85
CA PHE A 233 3.59 -45.06 -16.42
C PHE A 233 3.02 -45.57 -17.76
N MET A 234 3.87 -45.95 -18.71
CA MET A 234 3.41 -46.45 -20.02
C MET A 234 2.57 -47.73 -19.88
N VAL A 235 2.96 -48.63 -18.98
CA VAL A 235 2.17 -49.83 -18.67
C VAL A 235 0.80 -49.47 -18.10
N ALA A 236 0.71 -48.44 -17.24
CA ALA A 236 -0.53 -47.94 -16.64
C ALA A 236 -1.42 -47.17 -17.63
N PHE A 237 -0.84 -46.33 -18.50
CA PHE A 237 -1.56 -45.58 -19.53
C PHE A 237 -2.23 -46.53 -20.53
N TYR A 238 -1.46 -47.42 -21.15
CA TYR A 238 -2.01 -48.47 -22.02
C TYR A 238 -2.91 -49.45 -21.27
N GLY A 239 -2.66 -49.69 -19.98
CA GLY A 239 -3.53 -50.50 -19.11
C GLY A 239 -4.91 -49.89 -18.88
N CYS A 240 -5.02 -48.57 -18.73
CA CYS A 240 -6.30 -47.88 -18.61
C CYS A 240 -7.05 -47.90 -19.96
N LEU A 241 -6.37 -47.58 -21.07
CA LEU A 241 -6.97 -47.61 -22.40
C LEU A 241 -7.49 -49.02 -22.78
N LEU A 242 -6.77 -50.09 -22.40
CA LEU A 242 -7.22 -51.48 -22.59
C LEU A 242 -8.36 -51.91 -21.65
N ALA A 243 -8.68 -51.10 -20.63
CA ALA A 243 -9.78 -51.32 -19.70
C ALA A 243 -11.02 -50.44 -20.01
N GLU A 244 -11.00 -49.69 -21.12
CA GLU A 244 -11.98 -48.64 -21.43
C GLU A 244 -12.06 -47.55 -20.33
N LEU A 245 -10.98 -47.37 -19.54
CA LEU A 245 -10.83 -46.35 -18.50
C LEU A 245 -10.13 -45.11 -19.04
N ILE A 246 -10.44 -43.94 -18.47
CA ILE A 246 -9.93 -42.64 -18.88
C ILE A 246 -8.74 -42.25 -17.97
N PRO A 247 -7.47 -42.46 -18.37
CA PRO A 247 -6.33 -41.98 -17.61
C PRO A 247 -6.31 -40.44 -17.53
N VAL A 248 -5.84 -39.94 -16.39
CA VAL A 248 -5.61 -38.53 -16.09
C VAL A 248 -4.17 -38.40 -15.60
N PRO A 249 -3.17 -38.22 -16.49
CA PRO A 249 -1.78 -38.05 -16.10
C PRO A 249 -1.60 -36.80 -15.23
N ILE A 250 -0.96 -36.94 -14.06
CA ILE A 250 -0.66 -35.80 -13.18
C ILE A 250 0.76 -35.87 -12.59
N GLU A 251 1.31 -34.71 -12.25
CA GLU A 251 2.53 -34.59 -11.46
C GLU A 251 2.40 -35.24 -10.07
N VAL A 252 3.53 -35.69 -9.53
CA VAL A 252 3.61 -36.13 -8.13
C VAL A 252 3.61 -34.89 -7.23
N PRO A 253 2.63 -34.71 -6.32
CA PRO A 253 2.59 -33.55 -5.44
C PRO A 253 3.73 -33.62 -4.42
N LEU A 254 4.68 -32.67 -4.51
CA LEU A 254 5.93 -32.69 -3.74
C LEU A 254 5.74 -32.22 -2.29
N THR A 255 4.97 -31.15 -2.04
CA THR A 255 4.60 -30.74 -0.68
C THR A 255 3.09 -30.49 -0.52
N ARG A 256 2.68 -30.36 0.75
CA ARG A 256 1.31 -30.05 1.17
C ARG A 256 0.99 -28.55 1.12
N LYS A 257 2.00 -27.66 1.03
CA LYS A 257 1.79 -26.20 1.05
C LYS A 257 1.62 -25.60 -0.34
N ASP A 258 2.31 -26.15 -1.34
CA ASP A 258 2.38 -25.62 -2.71
C ASP A 258 0.98 -25.43 -3.33
N ALA A 259 0.76 -24.32 -4.04
CA ALA A 259 -0.54 -24.02 -4.65
C ALA A 259 -0.96 -25.10 -5.67
N GLY A 260 -0.03 -25.53 -6.53
CA GLY A 260 -0.27 -26.56 -7.55
C GLY A 260 -0.78 -27.90 -6.97
N SER A 261 -0.27 -28.34 -5.81
CA SER A 261 -0.77 -29.55 -5.14
C SER A 261 -2.24 -29.46 -4.75
N GLN A 262 -2.73 -28.26 -4.42
CA GLN A 262 -4.14 -28.02 -4.09
C GLN A 262 -5.01 -27.96 -5.34
N GLN A 263 -4.50 -27.33 -6.41
CA GLN A 263 -5.20 -27.16 -7.69
C GLN A 263 -5.33 -28.48 -8.47
N ILE A 264 -4.30 -29.34 -8.44
CA ILE A 264 -4.40 -30.73 -8.92
C ILE A 264 -5.48 -31.49 -8.11
N GLY A 265 -5.59 -31.24 -6.81
CA GLY A 265 -6.68 -31.81 -6.00
C GLY A 265 -8.08 -31.34 -6.41
N PHE A 266 -8.23 -30.07 -6.79
CA PHE A 266 -9.48 -29.55 -7.36
C PHE A 266 -9.81 -30.16 -8.73
N LEU A 267 -8.79 -30.34 -9.59
CA LEU A 267 -8.93 -31.05 -10.88
C LEU A 267 -9.42 -32.49 -10.67
N LEU A 268 -8.76 -33.27 -9.81
CA LEU A 268 -9.15 -34.67 -9.55
C LEU A 268 -10.58 -34.79 -9.01
N GLY A 269 -10.96 -33.92 -8.08
CA GLY A 269 -12.34 -33.84 -7.57
C GLY A 269 -13.35 -33.49 -8.66
N SER A 270 -13.03 -32.50 -9.51
CA SER A 270 -13.89 -32.05 -10.63
C SER A 270 -14.04 -33.11 -11.71
N CYS A 271 -12.99 -33.88 -12.00
CA CYS A 271 -13.01 -35.00 -12.95
C CYS A 271 -13.64 -36.28 -12.37
N GLY A 272 -14.10 -36.27 -11.11
CA GLY A 272 -14.64 -37.46 -10.43
C GLY A 272 -13.67 -38.63 -10.44
N VAL A 273 -12.36 -38.34 -10.32
CA VAL A 273 -11.27 -39.31 -10.43
C VAL A 273 -11.18 -40.08 -9.13
N THR A 274 -11.91 -41.18 -9.03
CA THR A 274 -11.86 -42.05 -7.85
C THR A 274 -10.45 -42.56 -7.61
N LEU A 275 -9.68 -42.90 -8.66
CA LEU A 275 -8.42 -43.65 -8.56
C LEU A 275 -7.15 -42.80 -8.69
N ALA A 276 -6.11 -43.20 -7.95
CA ALA A 276 -4.72 -42.95 -8.32
C ALA A 276 -3.93 -44.26 -8.48
N LEU A 277 -3.28 -44.45 -9.62
CA LEU A 277 -2.24 -45.46 -9.85
C LEU A 277 -0.86 -44.84 -9.63
N THR A 278 0.01 -45.54 -8.92
CA THR A 278 1.34 -45.07 -8.53
C THR A 278 2.28 -46.23 -8.20
N THR A 279 3.54 -45.95 -7.86
CA THR A 279 4.54 -46.96 -7.44
C THR A 279 4.80 -46.89 -5.93
N ASP A 280 5.22 -47.99 -5.30
CA ASP A 280 5.63 -48.05 -3.89
C ASP A 280 6.61 -46.93 -3.48
N ALA A 281 7.53 -46.56 -4.38
CA ALA A 281 8.51 -45.51 -4.14
C ALA A 281 7.85 -44.13 -4.08
N CYS A 282 6.92 -43.85 -5.01
CA CYS A 282 6.15 -42.63 -5.04
C CYS A 282 5.18 -42.56 -3.83
N GLN A 283 4.46 -43.64 -3.53
CA GLN A 283 3.56 -43.74 -2.37
C GLN A 283 4.29 -43.52 -1.03
N LYS A 284 5.57 -43.90 -0.92
CA LYS A 284 6.41 -43.61 0.24
C LYS A 284 6.86 -42.15 0.33
N GLY A 285 7.01 -41.47 -0.82
CA GLY A 285 7.38 -40.05 -0.93
C GLY A 285 6.21 -39.06 -0.82
N LEU A 286 4.97 -39.49 -1.03
CA LEU A 286 3.79 -38.65 -0.83
C LEU A 286 3.70 -38.14 0.63
N PRO A 287 3.29 -36.87 0.87
CA PRO A 287 3.13 -36.33 2.21
C PRO A 287 2.22 -37.18 3.11
N LYS A 288 2.67 -37.44 4.35
CA LYS A 288 1.97 -38.30 5.33
C LYS A 288 1.43 -37.52 6.53
N ALA A 289 0.31 -37.99 7.06
CA ALA A 289 -0.25 -37.49 8.31
C ALA A 289 0.55 -38.00 9.52
N GLN A 290 0.30 -37.43 10.70
CA GLN A 290 0.89 -37.91 11.96
C GLN A 290 0.50 -39.37 12.28
N THR A 291 -0.57 -39.89 11.67
CA THR A 291 -1.01 -41.29 11.73
C THR A 291 -0.26 -42.24 10.79
N GLY A 292 0.64 -41.73 9.93
CA GLY A 292 1.41 -42.53 8.96
C GLY A 292 0.68 -42.84 7.64
N GLU A 293 -0.62 -42.55 7.54
CA GLU A 293 -1.38 -42.58 6.28
C GLU A 293 -0.95 -41.43 5.34
N VAL A 294 -1.14 -41.59 4.03
CA VAL A 294 -0.98 -40.50 3.07
C VAL A 294 -2.03 -39.42 3.36
N VAL A 295 -1.64 -38.14 3.37
CA VAL A 295 -2.55 -37.04 3.70
C VAL A 295 -3.72 -36.98 2.72
N THR A 296 -4.94 -37.00 3.25
CA THR A 296 -6.12 -36.60 2.47
C THR A 296 -6.06 -35.10 2.19
N PHE A 297 -5.57 -34.74 0.99
CA PHE A 297 -5.71 -33.40 0.45
C PHE A 297 -7.20 -33.06 0.27
N LYS A 298 -7.56 -31.79 0.40
CA LYS A 298 -8.96 -31.32 0.36
C LYS A 298 -9.54 -31.49 -1.05
N GLY A 299 -10.26 -32.60 -1.28
CA GLY A 299 -10.94 -32.91 -2.55
C GLY A 299 -10.76 -34.35 -3.10
N TRP A 300 -9.97 -35.22 -2.44
CA TRP A 300 -9.57 -36.52 -2.99
C TRP A 300 -10.50 -37.73 -2.57
N PRO A 301 -10.86 -38.67 -3.48
CA PRO A 301 -11.81 -39.81 -3.27
C PRO A 301 -11.24 -41.28 -3.06
N ARG A 302 -12.05 -42.37 -3.26
CA ARG A 302 -11.85 -43.81 -2.81
C ARG A 302 -12.49 -44.94 -3.73
N LEU A 303 -12.17 -46.27 -3.59
CA LEU A 303 -11.94 -47.24 -4.73
C LEU A 303 -11.91 -48.81 -4.56
N ILE A 304 -12.44 -49.67 -5.49
CA ILE A 304 -12.09 -51.14 -5.72
C ILE A 304 -12.35 -51.68 -7.20
N TRP A 305 -12.31 -53.00 -7.51
CA TRP A 305 -12.38 -53.67 -8.86
C TRP A 305 -13.03 -55.13 -8.87
N PHE A 306 -13.72 -55.64 -9.95
CA PHE A 306 -14.08 -57.08 -10.27
C PHE A 306 -14.36 -57.48 -11.78
N ASP A 307 -14.11 -58.77 -12.18
CA ASP A 307 -13.83 -59.41 -13.52
C ASP A 307 -14.50 -59.02 -14.90
N TRP A 308 -13.68 -58.77 -15.96
CA TRP A 308 -13.99 -58.74 -17.43
C TRP A 308 -12.77 -59.07 -18.38
N HIS A 309 -13.01 -59.29 -19.69
CA HIS A 309 -12.01 -59.47 -20.79
C HIS A 309 -12.22 -58.46 -21.97
N PRO A 310 -11.25 -57.60 -22.34
CA PRO A 310 -11.48 -56.51 -23.31
C PRO A 310 -11.54 -56.94 -24.78
N GLN A 311 -12.34 -56.21 -25.58
CA GLN A 311 -12.34 -56.25 -27.05
C GLN A 311 -11.60 -55.03 -27.60
N VAL A 312 -10.78 -55.21 -28.64
CA VAL A 312 -10.18 -54.08 -29.35
C VAL A 312 -11.18 -53.54 -30.38
N ARG A 313 -11.50 -52.24 -30.28
CA ARG A 313 -12.36 -51.51 -31.23
C ARG A 313 -11.54 -50.58 -32.12
N ASP A 314 -12.18 -50.12 -33.19
CA ASP A 314 -11.71 -48.99 -34.02
C ASP A 314 -11.78 -47.67 -33.22
N ALA A 315 -11.04 -46.66 -33.64
CA ALA A 315 -11.00 -45.38 -32.92
C ALA A 315 -12.34 -44.63 -32.94
N SER A 316 -12.91 -44.37 -31.75
CA SER A 316 -14.19 -43.66 -31.57
C SER A 316 -14.00 -42.18 -31.21
N ALA A 317 -15.11 -41.44 -31.16
CA ALA A 317 -15.15 -40.07 -30.65
C ALA A 317 -15.26 -40.00 -29.11
N GLU A 318 -15.08 -41.12 -28.40
CA GLU A 318 -15.11 -41.18 -26.93
C GLU A 318 -13.78 -40.67 -26.34
N ILE A 319 -13.81 -40.20 -25.10
CA ILE A 319 -12.64 -39.63 -24.41
C ILE A 319 -11.61 -40.75 -24.14
N ALA A 320 -10.43 -40.64 -24.73
CA ALA A 320 -9.30 -41.52 -24.48
C ALA A 320 -8.55 -41.16 -23.21
N TYR A 321 -8.30 -39.87 -22.95
CA TYR A 321 -7.64 -39.40 -21.73
C TYR A 321 -7.99 -37.94 -21.43
N ILE A 322 -7.66 -37.48 -20.21
CA ILE A 322 -7.76 -36.07 -19.81
C ILE A 322 -6.36 -35.54 -19.53
N GLU A 323 -5.94 -34.54 -20.29
CA GLU A 323 -4.72 -33.76 -20.03
C GLU A 323 -5.03 -32.57 -19.11
N TYR A 324 -4.02 -31.91 -18.53
CA TYR A 324 -4.25 -30.72 -17.70
C TYR A 324 -3.32 -29.57 -18.05
N LYS A 325 -3.87 -28.36 -17.92
CA LYS A 325 -3.19 -27.08 -18.15
C LYS A 325 -3.47 -26.15 -16.97
N THR A 326 -2.52 -25.27 -16.66
CA THR A 326 -2.68 -24.24 -15.64
C THR A 326 -2.70 -22.86 -16.32
N SER A 327 -3.69 -22.03 -16.00
CA SER A 327 -3.83 -20.68 -16.57
C SER A 327 -2.85 -19.67 -15.99
N LYS A 328 -2.74 -18.50 -16.61
CA LYS A 328 -2.08 -17.29 -16.10
C LYS A 328 -2.41 -16.93 -14.64
N GLU A 329 -3.66 -17.12 -14.22
CA GLU A 329 -4.16 -16.90 -12.85
C GLU A 329 -3.82 -18.06 -11.90
N GLY A 330 -3.16 -19.10 -12.40
CA GLY A 330 -2.85 -20.33 -11.66
C GLY A 330 -3.99 -21.36 -11.65
N SER A 331 -5.10 -21.18 -12.36
CA SER A 331 -6.22 -22.13 -12.31
C SER A 331 -5.96 -23.37 -13.17
N THR A 332 -6.00 -24.57 -12.59
CA THR A 332 -5.85 -25.82 -13.35
C THR A 332 -7.17 -26.27 -13.98
N VAL A 333 -7.13 -26.58 -15.27
CA VAL A 333 -8.25 -27.10 -16.07
C VAL A 333 -7.89 -28.42 -16.75
N GLY A 334 -8.87 -29.31 -16.90
CA GLY A 334 -8.71 -30.58 -17.63
C GLY A 334 -9.21 -30.46 -19.07
N ILE A 335 -8.48 -31.02 -20.03
CA ILE A 335 -8.76 -31.02 -21.46
C ILE A 335 -9.01 -32.46 -21.92
N THR A 336 -10.15 -32.73 -22.55
CA THR A 336 -10.53 -34.09 -22.99
C THR A 336 -10.05 -34.39 -24.39
N ILE A 337 -9.26 -35.45 -24.58
CA ILE A 337 -8.75 -35.89 -25.88
C ILE A 337 -9.45 -37.19 -26.31
N SER A 338 -9.90 -37.30 -27.57
CA SER A 338 -10.64 -38.48 -28.06
C SER A 338 -9.74 -39.59 -28.60
N HIS A 339 -10.27 -40.82 -28.72
CA HIS A 339 -9.56 -41.92 -29.38
C HIS A 339 -9.26 -41.62 -30.87
N ALA A 340 -10.18 -40.94 -31.57
CA ALA A 340 -9.97 -40.46 -32.93
C ALA A 340 -8.89 -39.35 -32.99
N SER A 341 -8.89 -38.40 -32.05
CA SER A 341 -7.88 -37.33 -31.94
C SER A 341 -6.48 -37.92 -31.76
N MET A 342 -6.35 -38.88 -30.84
CA MET A 342 -5.12 -39.63 -30.59
C MET A 342 -4.60 -40.33 -31.85
N LEU A 343 -5.45 -41.06 -32.58
CA LEU A 343 -5.03 -41.77 -33.79
C LEU A 343 -4.64 -40.79 -34.92
N ALA A 344 -5.43 -39.74 -35.14
CA ALA A 344 -5.17 -38.73 -36.15
C ALA A 344 -3.85 -37.98 -35.88
N HIS A 345 -3.55 -37.67 -34.63
CA HIS A 345 -2.30 -37.04 -34.22
C HIS A 345 -1.09 -37.96 -34.45
N CYS A 346 -1.20 -39.24 -34.09
CA CYS A 346 -0.14 -40.22 -34.36
C CYS A 346 0.16 -40.35 -35.85
N HIS A 347 -0.86 -40.42 -36.71
CA HIS A 347 -0.69 -40.46 -38.17
C HIS A 347 -0.03 -39.18 -38.71
N ALA A 348 -0.46 -38.01 -38.24
CA ALA A 348 0.11 -36.73 -38.65
C ALA A 348 1.59 -36.59 -38.22
N LEU A 349 1.96 -37.05 -37.02
CA LEU A 349 3.35 -37.09 -36.55
C LEU A 349 4.20 -38.07 -37.36
N THR A 350 3.73 -39.30 -37.58
CA THR A 350 4.45 -40.31 -38.39
C THR A 350 4.73 -39.79 -39.80
N GLN A 351 3.76 -39.14 -40.44
CA GLN A 351 3.94 -38.53 -41.77
C GLN A 351 4.88 -37.32 -41.73
N ALA A 352 4.69 -36.38 -40.79
CA ALA A 352 5.49 -35.15 -40.73
C ALA A 352 6.96 -35.38 -40.36
N CYS A 353 7.25 -36.40 -39.56
CA CYS A 353 8.61 -36.75 -39.14
C CYS A 353 9.25 -37.87 -39.97
N GLY A 354 8.53 -38.48 -40.92
CA GLY A 354 9.04 -39.57 -41.76
C GLY A 354 9.34 -40.88 -41.01
N TYR A 355 8.63 -41.14 -39.91
CA TYR A 355 8.98 -42.17 -38.94
C TYR A 355 8.91 -43.61 -39.47
N SER A 356 9.98 -44.41 -39.31
CA SER A 356 10.04 -45.82 -39.73
C SER A 356 10.33 -46.83 -38.60
N GLU A 357 10.19 -48.13 -38.91
CA GLU A 357 10.20 -49.25 -37.94
C GLU A 357 11.58 -49.56 -37.30
N ALA A 358 12.66 -48.90 -37.75
CA ALA A 358 14.04 -49.34 -37.51
C ALA A 358 14.85 -48.46 -36.52
N GLU A 359 14.17 -47.61 -35.75
CA GLU A 359 14.80 -46.41 -35.17
C GLU A 359 14.45 -46.21 -33.66
N THR A 360 15.26 -45.51 -32.87
CA THR A 360 15.15 -45.37 -31.39
C THR A 360 15.07 -43.91 -30.91
N LEU A 361 13.94 -43.48 -30.33
CA LEU A 361 13.78 -42.11 -29.80
C LEU A 361 14.45 -41.91 -28.42
N THR A 362 15.07 -40.75 -28.21
CA THR A 362 15.53 -40.29 -26.89
C THR A 362 14.62 -39.16 -26.39
N ASN A 363 13.77 -39.45 -25.40
CA ASN A 363 12.84 -38.48 -24.84
C ASN A 363 13.40 -37.89 -23.53
N VAL A 364 13.46 -36.56 -23.45
CA VAL A 364 13.89 -35.79 -22.27
C VAL A 364 12.81 -34.83 -21.76
N LEU A 365 11.61 -34.90 -22.33
CA LEU A 365 10.43 -34.13 -21.92
C LEU A 365 9.62 -34.94 -20.89
N ASP A 366 8.60 -34.31 -20.29
CA ASP A 366 7.72 -35.04 -19.37
C ASP A 366 6.79 -35.97 -20.17
N PHE A 367 6.97 -37.28 -20.00
CA PHE A 367 6.15 -38.32 -20.63
C PHE A 367 4.65 -38.28 -20.27
N LYS A 368 4.22 -37.38 -19.37
CA LYS A 368 2.82 -37.22 -18.96
C LYS A 368 2.03 -36.17 -19.75
N ARG A 369 2.68 -35.26 -20.50
CA ARG A 369 2.00 -34.15 -21.20
C ARG A 369 2.67 -33.70 -22.51
N ASP A 370 1.90 -32.99 -23.33
CA ASP A 370 2.29 -32.35 -24.59
C ASP A 370 3.19 -33.26 -25.46
N ALA A 371 4.18 -32.68 -26.16
CA ALA A 371 5.16 -33.40 -26.97
C ALA A 371 5.89 -34.52 -26.21
N GLY A 372 6.03 -34.43 -24.88
CA GLY A 372 6.67 -35.47 -24.07
C GLY A 372 5.85 -36.75 -23.97
N LEU A 373 4.52 -36.66 -23.83
CA LEU A 373 3.61 -37.80 -23.95
C LEU A 373 3.63 -38.37 -25.37
N TRP A 374 3.48 -37.51 -26.39
CA TRP A 374 3.29 -37.95 -27.78
C TRP A 374 4.54 -38.59 -28.40
N HIS A 375 5.73 -38.04 -28.17
CA HIS A 375 7.00 -38.70 -28.55
C HIS A 375 7.41 -39.80 -27.55
N GLY A 376 6.74 -39.94 -26.40
CA GLY A 376 6.82 -41.13 -25.54
C GLY A 376 5.98 -42.30 -26.07
N VAL A 377 4.86 -42.00 -26.74
CA VAL A 377 3.94 -42.96 -27.36
C VAL A 377 4.44 -43.46 -28.73
N LEU A 378 5.27 -42.68 -29.44
CA LEU A 378 5.82 -42.99 -30.76
C LEU A 378 7.36 -43.04 -30.75
N THR A 379 7.97 -44.19 -31.00
CA THR A 379 9.39 -44.45 -30.68
C THR A 379 10.29 -44.63 -31.93
N VAL A 380 10.92 -43.55 -32.42
CA VAL A 380 11.77 -43.49 -33.64
C VAL A 380 12.98 -42.51 -33.50
N SER A 381 14.12 -42.74 -34.17
CA SER A 381 15.45 -42.07 -33.96
C SER A 381 15.66 -40.81 -34.78
N LEU A 382 16.70 -40.04 -34.43
CA LEU A 382 17.27 -38.98 -35.28
C LEU A 382 18.82 -39.00 -35.26
N ARG A 383 19.44 -38.29 -36.21
CA ARG A 383 20.91 -38.17 -36.45
C ARG A 383 21.50 -36.88 -35.81
N PRO A 384 22.84 -36.68 -35.81
CA PRO A 384 23.48 -35.56 -35.09
C PRO A 384 23.17 -34.13 -35.57
N GLU A 385 22.56 -33.95 -36.75
CA GLU A 385 22.28 -32.64 -37.35
C GLU A 385 20.89 -32.09 -36.99
N VAL A 386 20.19 -32.76 -36.07
CA VAL A 386 18.73 -32.64 -35.94
C VAL A 386 18.30 -31.95 -34.64
N ILE A 387 18.25 -30.62 -34.68
CA ILE A 387 17.40 -29.83 -33.79
C ILE A 387 16.14 -29.46 -34.57
N CYS A 388 14.99 -29.96 -34.12
CA CYS A 388 13.69 -29.75 -34.72
C CYS A 388 12.85 -28.81 -33.84
N PRO A 389 12.72 -27.51 -34.20
CA PRO A 389 11.65 -26.65 -33.70
C PRO A 389 10.26 -27.26 -33.96
N CYS A 390 9.38 -27.19 -32.97
CA CYS A 390 7.97 -27.49 -33.10
C CYS A 390 7.15 -26.55 -32.20
N ALA A 391 5.86 -26.43 -32.50
CA ALA A 391 4.89 -25.73 -31.67
C ALA A 391 3.80 -26.71 -31.22
N SER A 392 3.41 -26.64 -29.95
CA SER A 392 2.32 -27.42 -29.39
C SER A 392 1.56 -26.64 -28.31
N SER A 393 0.29 -27.01 -28.11
CA SER A 393 -0.53 -26.62 -26.96
C SER A 393 -1.41 -27.80 -26.56
N SER A 394 -1.74 -27.92 -25.29
CA SER A 394 -2.53 -29.04 -24.77
C SER A 394 -3.98 -29.07 -25.33
N GLU A 395 -4.46 -27.97 -25.91
CA GLU A 395 -5.73 -27.90 -26.65
C GLU A 395 -5.66 -28.46 -28.09
N ALA A 396 -4.56 -28.21 -28.80
CA ALA A 396 -4.41 -28.52 -30.23
C ALA A 396 -3.35 -29.58 -30.56
N LEU A 397 -2.72 -30.16 -29.53
CA LEU A 397 -1.57 -31.06 -29.60
C LEU A 397 -0.42 -30.42 -30.40
N THR A 398 0.15 -31.09 -31.41
CA THR A 398 1.18 -30.46 -32.27
C THR A 398 0.54 -29.58 -33.34
N VAL A 399 0.96 -28.31 -33.39
CA VAL A 399 0.46 -27.29 -34.33
C VAL A 399 1.30 -27.26 -35.62
N ALA A 400 2.62 -27.23 -35.46
CA ALA A 400 3.60 -27.16 -36.55
C ALA A 400 4.92 -27.83 -36.14
N ILE A 401 5.66 -28.35 -37.13
CA ILE A 401 6.95 -29.03 -36.91
C ILE A 401 7.92 -28.82 -38.08
N ARG A 402 9.21 -28.67 -37.77
CA ARG A 402 10.28 -28.43 -38.75
C ARG A 402 10.82 -29.73 -39.34
N ARG A 403 10.48 -29.98 -40.61
CA ARG A 403 10.91 -31.16 -41.37
C ARG A 403 12.39 -31.07 -41.79
N PRO A 404 13.15 -32.18 -41.84
CA PRO A 404 14.47 -32.22 -42.46
C PRO A 404 14.41 -31.81 -43.94
N PRO A 405 15.40 -31.05 -44.47
CA PRO A 405 15.43 -30.68 -45.89
C PRO A 405 15.49 -31.90 -46.84
N GLU A 406 16.15 -32.99 -46.42
CA GLU A 406 16.22 -34.25 -47.16
C GLU A 406 14.84 -34.93 -47.34
N LEU A 407 13.86 -34.61 -46.48
CA LEU A 407 12.48 -35.06 -46.56
C LEU A 407 11.55 -34.01 -47.20
N GLY A 408 12.11 -33.08 -47.99
CA GLY A 408 11.36 -32.04 -48.69
C GLY A 408 10.99 -30.81 -47.84
N GLY A 409 11.56 -30.66 -46.65
CA GLY A 409 11.36 -29.49 -45.81
C GLY A 409 12.06 -28.22 -46.33
N PRO A 410 11.45 -27.02 -46.24
CA PRO A 410 12.13 -25.76 -46.55
C PRO A 410 13.29 -25.48 -45.57
N PRO A 411 14.31 -24.67 -45.95
CA PRO A 411 15.43 -24.31 -45.07
C PRO A 411 14.98 -23.52 -43.82
N PRO A 412 15.83 -23.40 -42.77
CA PRO A 412 15.51 -22.67 -41.55
C PRO A 412 15.28 -21.16 -41.82
N GLY A 413 14.06 -20.68 -41.54
CA GLY A 413 13.64 -19.30 -41.74
C GLY A 413 13.84 -18.46 -40.48
N LYS A 414 14.57 -17.34 -40.60
CA LYS A 414 14.75 -16.36 -39.53
C LYS A 414 14.08 -15.04 -39.90
N ALA A 415 13.21 -14.56 -39.02
CA ALA A 415 12.62 -13.23 -39.11
C ALA A 415 13.32 -12.30 -38.12
N VAL A 416 13.90 -11.19 -38.60
CA VAL A 416 14.48 -10.13 -37.77
C VAL A 416 13.44 -9.03 -37.66
N LEU A 417 12.80 -8.91 -36.50
CA LEU A 417 11.59 -8.10 -36.31
C LEU A 417 11.88 -6.89 -35.43
N SER A 418 11.34 -5.72 -35.79
CA SER A 418 11.39 -4.54 -34.93
C SER A 418 10.52 -4.72 -33.68
N MET A 419 11.12 -4.70 -32.48
CA MET A 419 10.41 -4.82 -31.20
C MET A 419 9.38 -3.73 -30.99
N ASN A 420 9.62 -2.52 -31.53
CA ASN A 420 8.65 -1.44 -31.46
C ASN A 420 7.37 -1.81 -32.23
N CYS A 421 7.48 -2.23 -33.48
CA CYS A 421 6.34 -2.67 -34.28
C CYS A 421 5.67 -3.92 -33.67
N LEU A 422 6.47 -4.89 -33.19
CA LEU A 422 6.00 -6.10 -32.53
C LEU A 422 5.21 -5.80 -31.25
N SER A 423 5.51 -4.69 -30.55
CA SER A 423 4.73 -4.26 -29.37
C SER A 423 3.35 -3.71 -29.70
N PHE A 424 3.07 -3.36 -30.96
CA PHE A 424 1.71 -3.18 -31.46
C PHE A 424 1.16 -4.48 -32.11
N GLY A 425 2.03 -5.49 -32.27
CA GLY A 425 1.83 -6.73 -33.02
C GLY A 425 1.72 -6.48 -34.52
N VAL A 426 2.48 -5.52 -35.04
CA VAL A 426 2.69 -5.31 -36.47
C VAL A 426 4.07 -5.81 -36.85
N ILE A 427 4.14 -6.58 -37.92
CA ILE A 427 5.36 -7.29 -38.34
C ILE A 427 6.10 -6.40 -39.34
N ARG A 428 7.21 -5.83 -38.91
CA ARG A 428 8.14 -5.10 -39.79
C ARG A 428 9.52 -5.69 -39.64
N VAL A 429 10.10 -6.11 -40.76
CA VAL A 429 11.50 -6.52 -40.83
C VAL A 429 12.36 -5.27 -40.76
N ASP A 430 13.23 -5.17 -39.76
CA ASP A 430 14.17 -4.05 -39.65
C ASP A 430 15.47 -4.43 -40.37
N THR A 431 15.89 -3.61 -41.32
CA THR A 431 17.10 -3.82 -42.13
C THR A 431 18.28 -2.95 -41.68
N GLU A 432 18.11 -2.15 -40.63
CA GLU A 432 19.15 -1.33 -40.02
C GLU A 432 19.61 -1.95 -38.70
N GLU A 433 20.88 -1.75 -38.32
CA GLU A 433 21.49 -2.29 -37.08
C GLU A 433 20.99 -1.55 -35.82
N LYS A 434 19.68 -1.65 -35.55
CA LYS A 434 19.03 -1.10 -34.35
C LYS A 434 19.08 -2.11 -33.21
N LEU A 435 19.19 -1.58 -31.99
CA LEU A 435 19.30 -2.37 -30.75
C LEU A 435 17.98 -3.04 -30.35
N SER A 436 16.86 -2.63 -30.96
CA SER A 436 15.49 -3.06 -30.67
C SER A 436 14.98 -4.08 -31.70
N ILE A 437 15.82 -5.04 -32.11
CA ILE A 437 15.44 -6.15 -32.99
C ILE A 437 15.30 -7.46 -32.22
N LEU A 438 14.28 -8.25 -32.56
CA LEU A 438 14.08 -9.63 -32.10
C LEU A 438 14.25 -10.59 -33.27
N THR A 439 15.19 -11.53 -33.16
CA THR A 439 15.34 -12.62 -34.13
C THR A 439 14.47 -13.80 -33.71
N VAL A 440 13.44 -14.08 -34.51
CA VAL A 440 12.52 -15.23 -34.34
C VAL A 440 12.88 -16.31 -35.36
N GLN A 441 13.10 -17.54 -34.87
CA GLN A 441 13.21 -18.73 -35.73
C GLN A 441 11.81 -19.31 -35.96
N ASP A 442 11.55 -19.79 -37.18
CA ASP A 442 10.34 -20.54 -37.49
C ASP A 442 10.20 -21.86 -36.69
N VAL A 443 8.97 -22.32 -36.49
CA VAL A 443 8.65 -23.63 -35.88
C VAL A 443 8.34 -24.71 -36.93
N GLY A 444 8.65 -24.46 -38.20
CA GLY A 444 8.37 -25.35 -39.32
C GLY A 444 7.00 -25.16 -39.96
N GLN A 445 6.50 -26.24 -40.58
CA GLN A 445 5.28 -26.26 -41.37
C GLN A 445 4.10 -26.85 -40.59
N ILE A 446 2.89 -26.50 -41.02
CA ILE A 446 1.61 -26.99 -40.47
C ILE A 446 1.54 -28.53 -40.54
N MET A 447 0.93 -29.15 -39.51
CA MET A 447 0.76 -30.61 -39.45
C MET A 447 -0.12 -31.16 -40.61
N PRO A 448 0.16 -32.39 -41.09
CA PRO A 448 -0.70 -33.07 -42.07
C PRO A 448 -2.16 -33.16 -41.62
N GLY A 449 -3.09 -32.89 -42.53
CA GLY A 449 -4.53 -32.89 -42.26
C GLY A 449 -5.06 -31.73 -41.40
N ALA A 450 -4.20 -30.84 -40.91
CA ALA A 450 -4.60 -29.66 -40.15
C ALA A 450 -4.84 -28.44 -41.06
N ASN A 451 -5.80 -27.59 -40.67
CA ASN A 451 -5.98 -26.24 -41.21
C ASN A 451 -5.59 -25.24 -40.10
N VAL A 452 -4.93 -24.15 -40.47
CA VAL A 452 -4.42 -23.15 -39.51
C VAL A 452 -4.73 -21.74 -40.01
N CYS A 453 -5.08 -20.84 -39.09
CA CYS A 453 -5.12 -19.41 -39.34
C CYS A 453 -4.57 -18.63 -38.14
N VAL A 454 -4.54 -17.31 -38.25
CA VAL A 454 -4.23 -16.40 -37.15
C VAL A 454 -5.37 -15.41 -36.99
N VAL A 455 -5.86 -15.25 -35.76
CA VAL A 455 -7.04 -14.45 -35.42
C VAL A 455 -6.65 -13.32 -34.47
N LYS A 456 -7.30 -12.17 -34.62
CA LYS A 456 -7.12 -11.04 -33.71
C LYS A 456 -7.58 -11.38 -32.29
N VAL A 457 -6.67 -11.26 -31.32
CA VAL A 457 -6.91 -11.48 -29.88
C VAL A 457 -7.78 -10.37 -29.28
N ASP A 458 -7.51 -9.14 -29.67
CA ASP A 458 -8.05 -7.94 -29.02
C ASP A 458 -9.24 -7.36 -29.81
N GLY A 459 -10.44 -7.39 -29.22
CA GLY A 459 -11.66 -6.78 -29.80
C GLY A 459 -12.56 -7.77 -30.53
N THR A 460 -13.11 -7.37 -31.69
CA THR A 460 -13.94 -8.27 -32.52
C THR A 460 -13.03 -9.22 -33.31
N PRO A 461 -13.21 -10.55 -33.24
CA PRO A 461 -12.29 -11.49 -33.89
C PRO A 461 -12.40 -11.42 -35.41
N TYR A 462 -11.26 -11.24 -36.07
CA TYR A 462 -11.11 -11.29 -37.53
C TYR A 462 -9.82 -12.02 -37.91
N LEU A 463 -9.76 -12.54 -39.15
CA LEU A 463 -8.54 -13.14 -39.72
C LEU A 463 -7.48 -12.06 -39.92
N CYS A 464 -6.36 -12.17 -39.20
CA CYS A 464 -5.25 -11.22 -39.22
C CYS A 464 -4.71 -10.97 -40.64
N LYS A 465 -4.08 -9.81 -40.83
CA LYS A 465 -3.26 -9.55 -42.02
C LYS A 465 -1.94 -10.30 -41.96
N ALA A 466 -1.32 -10.56 -43.12
CA ALA A 466 -0.04 -11.25 -43.23
C ALA A 466 1.11 -10.54 -42.49
N ASP A 467 0.96 -9.27 -42.14
CA ASP A 467 1.87 -8.47 -41.34
C ASP A 467 1.35 -8.14 -39.92
N GLU A 468 0.44 -8.96 -39.38
CA GLU A 468 -0.17 -8.81 -38.05
C GLU A 468 0.03 -10.05 -37.17
N VAL A 469 0.38 -9.83 -35.91
CA VAL A 469 0.46 -10.86 -34.86
C VAL A 469 -0.89 -10.99 -34.15
N GLY A 470 -1.41 -12.22 -34.15
CA GLY A 470 -2.58 -12.64 -33.39
C GLY A 470 -2.37 -14.02 -32.76
N GLU A 471 -3.47 -14.65 -32.35
CA GLU A 471 -3.47 -16.03 -31.85
C GLU A 471 -3.56 -17.03 -33.00
N ILE A 472 -2.72 -18.06 -32.95
CA ILE A 472 -2.75 -19.17 -33.89
C ILE A 472 -3.94 -20.07 -33.54
N CYS A 473 -4.81 -20.34 -34.51
CA CYS A 473 -5.99 -21.19 -34.35
C CYS A 473 -5.89 -22.40 -35.28
N VAL A 474 -6.33 -23.58 -34.82
CA VAL A 474 -6.14 -24.87 -35.50
C VAL A 474 -7.47 -25.61 -35.64
N ASN A 475 -7.74 -26.12 -36.85
CA ASN A 475 -8.81 -27.08 -37.12
C ASN A 475 -8.19 -28.35 -37.68
N SER A 476 -8.14 -29.39 -36.86
CA SER A 476 -7.58 -30.70 -37.19
C SER A 476 -8.37 -31.80 -36.49
N GLY A 477 -8.43 -32.97 -37.12
CA GLY A 477 -8.92 -34.19 -36.45
C GLY A 477 -8.13 -34.53 -35.18
N ALA A 478 -6.92 -34.00 -35.01
CA ALA A 478 -6.06 -34.16 -33.84
C ALA A 478 -6.38 -33.22 -32.65
N THR A 479 -7.30 -32.26 -32.77
CA THR A 479 -7.59 -31.32 -31.66
C THR A 479 -8.33 -31.99 -30.48
N GLY A 480 -8.21 -31.39 -29.29
CA GLY A 480 -9.01 -31.77 -28.12
C GLY A 480 -10.50 -31.44 -28.30
N MET A 481 -11.35 -32.09 -27.49
CA MET A 481 -12.82 -31.97 -27.63
C MET A 481 -13.42 -30.80 -26.83
N ALA A 482 -13.00 -30.64 -25.57
CA ALA A 482 -13.62 -29.76 -24.58
C ALA A 482 -12.75 -29.60 -23.33
N TYR A 483 -13.05 -28.58 -22.51
CA TYR A 483 -12.60 -28.53 -21.13
C TYR A 483 -13.57 -29.32 -20.23
N PHE A 484 -13.07 -30.28 -19.47
CA PHE A 484 -13.90 -31.19 -18.67
C PHE A 484 -14.74 -30.43 -17.64
N GLY A 485 -16.06 -30.65 -17.66
CA GLY A 485 -17.02 -29.95 -16.78
C GLY A 485 -17.27 -28.47 -17.10
N LEU A 486 -16.48 -27.86 -18.01
CA LEU A 486 -16.44 -26.42 -18.24
C LEU A 486 -17.05 -26.05 -19.60
N LEU A 487 -18.33 -26.38 -19.77
CA LEU A 487 -19.09 -26.15 -21.01
C LEU A 487 -19.16 -24.68 -21.44
N GLY A 488 -19.12 -23.73 -20.50
CA GLY A 488 -19.10 -22.29 -20.81
C GLY A 488 -17.80 -21.86 -21.49
N ILE A 489 -16.66 -22.22 -20.90
CA ILE A 489 -15.33 -21.93 -21.46
C ILE A 489 -15.14 -22.65 -22.80
N THR A 490 -15.56 -23.91 -22.88
CA THR A 490 -15.54 -24.71 -24.11
C THR A 490 -16.28 -24.01 -25.26
N LYS A 491 -17.47 -23.45 -25.01
CA LYS A 491 -18.24 -22.73 -26.04
C LYS A 491 -17.56 -21.45 -26.51
N ASN A 492 -16.86 -20.72 -25.63
CA ASN A 492 -16.11 -19.52 -26.04
C ASN A 492 -14.89 -19.88 -26.89
N VAL A 493 -14.23 -21.02 -26.60
CA VAL A 493 -13.03 -21.50 -27.29
C VAL A 493 -13.33 -22.16 -28.66
N THR A 494 -14.52 -22.72 -28.85
CA THR A 494 -14.93 -23.44 -30.07
C THR A 494 -15.68 -22.58 -31.12
N VAL A 495 -15.80 -21.26 -30.91
CA VAL A 495 -16.62 -20.38 -31.78
C VAL A 495 -15.81 -19.18 -32.30
N CYS A 496 -14.87 -19.45 -33.21
CA CYS A 496 -14.33 -18.46 -34.15
C CYS A 496 -14.13 -19.08 -35.54
N VAL A 497 -14.82 -18.52 -36.54
CA VAL A 497 -14.54 -18.71 -37.99
C VAL A 497 -14.39 -20.17 -38.46
N ASN A 498 -15.35 -21.06 -38.14
CA ASN A 498 -15.37 -22.47 -38.56
C ASN A 498 -14.10 -23.29 -38.19
N ILE A 499 -13.42 -22.92 -37.12
CA ILE A 499 -12.18 -23.55 -36.65
C ILE A 499 -12.39 -24.10 -35.23
N SER A 500 -11.84 -25.30 -34.94
CA SER A 500 -12.25 -26.08 -33.77
C SER A 500 -11.54 -25.71 -32.46
N SER A 501 -10.29 -25.21 -32.51
CA SER A 501 -9.53 -24.86 -31.31
C SER A 501 -8.68 -23.60 -31.50
N VAL A 502 -8.69 -22.75 -30.47
CA VAL A 502 -7.60 -21.78 -30.21
C VAL A 502 -6.44 -22.48 -29.48
N THR A 503 -5.27 -21.85 -29.31
CA THR A 503 -4.05 -22.54 -28.83
C THR A 503 -3.31 -21.86 -27.68
N GLY A 504 -3.61 -20.59 -27.38
CA GLY A 504 -2.81 -19.72 -26.53
C GLY A 504 -1.45 -19.33 -27.11
N LEU A 505 -1.12 -19.71 -28.35
CA LEU A 505 0.15 -19.36 -29.01
C LEU A 505 -0.02 -18.09 -29.85
N LEU A 506 0.87 -17.12 -29.62
CA LEU A 506 0.89 -15.86 -30.36
C LEU A 506 1.94 -15.93 -31.47
N GLY A 507 1.55 -15.54 -32.69
CA GLY A 507 2.43 -15.68 -33.85
C GLY A 507 1.86 -15.19 -35.15
N PHE A 508 2.50 -15.62 -36.23
CA PHE A 508 2.17 -15.31 -37.62
C PHE A 508 2.66 -16.42 -38.56
N VAL A 509 2.35 -16.31 -39.85
CA VAL A 509 2.88 -17.20 -40.88
C VAL A 509 3.66 -16.38 -41.91
N GLY A 510 4.90 -16.78 -42.17
CA GLY A 510 5.79 -16.14 -43.14
C GLY A 510 5.75 -16.83 -44.52
N PRO A 511 6.78 -16.59 -45.35
CA PRO A 511 6.99 -17.31 -46.61
C PRO A 511 7.02 -18.83 -46.44
N ASP A 512 6.80 -19.56 -47.52
CA ASP A 512 6.82 -21.03 -47.60
C ASP A 512 5.90 -21.76 -46.60
N TYR A 513 4.85 -21.05 -46.14
CA TYR A 513 3.90 -21.46 -45.11
C TYR A 513 4.56 -21.81 -43.76
N LEU A 514 5.71 -21.18 -43.47
CA LEU A 514 6.43 -21.33 -42.20
C LEU A 514 5.73 -20.58 -41.06
N VAL A 515 5.40 -21.30 -40.00
CA VAL A 515 4.78 -20.72 -38.80
C VAL A 515 5.88 -20.10 -37.92
N PHE A 516 5.63 -18.90 -37.39
CA PHE A 516 6.52 -18.21 -36.45
C PHE A 516 5.76 -17.94 -35.15
N VAL A 517 6.20 -18.55 -34.05
CA VAL A 517 5.67 -18.29 -32.70
C VAL A 517 6.53 -17.21 -32.04
N VAL A 518 5.90 -16.10 -31.64
CA VAL A 518 6.61 -14.99 -30.96
C VAL A 518 6.51 -15.10 -29.44
N GLY A 519 5.40 -15.65 -28.91
CA GLY A 519 5.18 -15.85 -27.48
C GLY A 519 3.89 -16.64 -27.16
N LYS A 520 3.49 -16.63 -25.88
CA LYS A 520 2.24 -17.24 -25.36
C LYS A 520 1.30 -16.18 -24.79
N LEU A 521 0.00 -16.44 -24.81
CA LEU A 521 -1.05 -15.55 -24.26
C LEU A 521 -0.95 -15.42 -22.73
N ASP A 522 -0.70 -16.51 -22.00
CA ASP A 522 -0.52 -16.48 -20.54
C ASP A 522 0.64 -15.55 -20.12
N GLY A 523 1.72 -15.53 -20.91
CA GLY A 523 2.89 -14.66 -20.72
C GLY A 523 2.77 -13.26 -21.31
N LEU A 524 1.61 -12.86 -21.85
CA LEU A 524 1.40 -11.55 -22.46
C LEU A 524 1.03 -10.48 -21.42
N MET A 525 1.71 -9.35 -21.44
CA MET A 525 1.41 -8.14 -20.67
C MET A 525 1.02 -7.02 -21.64
N THR A 526 0.13 -6.12 -21.22
CA THR A 526 -0.24 -4.94 -22.01
C THR A 526 -0.06 -3.69 -21.17
N VAL A 527 0.93 -2.87 -21.51
CA VAL A 527 1.40 -1.72 -20.72
C VAL A 527 1.28 -0.48 -21.60
N SER A 528 0.52 0.54 -21.17
CA SER A 528 0.34 1.78 -21.95
C SER A 528 -0.15 1.51 -23.39
N GLY A 529 -1.04 0.52 -23.56
CA GLY A 529 -1.55 0.07 -24.85
C GLY A 529 -0.58 -0.75 -25.72
N ARG A 530 0.61 -1.11 -25.22
CA ARG A 530 1.64 -1.89 -25.93
C ARG A 530 1.79 -3.29 -25.34
N ARG A 531 1.88 -4.28 -26.23
CA ARG A 531 1.95 -5.72 -25.94
C ARG A 531 3.40 -6.15 -25.74
N HIS A 532 3.73 -6.72 -24.58
CA HIS A 532 5.06 -7.21 -24.22
C HIS A 532 4.96 -8.65 -23.71
N ASN A 533 5.83 -9.55 -24.16
CA ASN A 533 5.87 -10.91 -23.63
C ASN A 533 6.92 -11.04 -22.51
N ALA A 534 6.54 -11.71 -21.41
CA ALA A 534 7.41 -11.92 -20.26
C ALA A 534 8.74 -12.61 -20.60
N ASP A 535 8.74 -13.58 -21.54
CA ASP A 535 9.94 -14.32 -21.93
C ASP A 535 11.01 -13.41 -22.58
N ASP A 536 10.59 -12.39 -23.34
CA ASP A 536 11.51 -11.46 -23.99
C ASP A 536 12.13 -10.46 -22.99
N VAL A 537 11.37 -10.08 -21.95
CA VAL A 537 11.89 -9.29 -20.81
C VAL A 537 12.86 -10.12 -19.97
N VAL A 538 12.53 -11.39 -19.67
CA VAL A 538 13.42 -12.34 -18.99
C VAL A 538 14.71 -12.59 -19.79
N ALA A 539 14.61 -12.77 -21.11
CA ALA A 539 15.78 -12.92 -21.98
C ALA A 539 16.67 -11.66 -21.98
N THR A 540 16.06 -10.48 -21.94
CA THR A 540 16.77 -9.20 -21.84
C THR A 540 17.51 -9.06 -20.51
N ALA A 541 16.86 -9.38 -19.39
CA ALA A 541 17.49 -9.36 -18.07
C ALA A 541 18.61 -10.40 -17.92
N LEU A 542 18.45 -11.61 -18.47
CA LEU A 542 19.48 -12.67 -18.46
C LEU A 542 20.70 -12.35 -19.35
N ALA A 543 20.57 -11.43 -20.30
CA ALA A 543 21.66 -10.95 -21.14
C ALA A 543 22.49 -9.82 -20.47
N VAL A 544 22.00 -9.24 -19.37
CA VAL A 544 22.79 -8.36 -18.49
C VAL A 544 23.67 -9.22 -17.59
N GLU A 545 24.97 -9.25 -17.91
CA GLU A 545 26.02 -10.03 -17.22
C GLU A 545 25.69 -11.53 -17.07
N PRO A 546 25.55 -12.26 -18.21
CA PRO A 546 25.02 -13.61 -18.24
C PRO A 546 25.78 -14.57 -17.32
N MET A 547 25.02 -15.29 -16.49
CA MET A 547 25.49 -16.29 -15.52
C MET A 547 26.46 -15.81 -14.43
N LYS A 548 26.67 -14.49 -14.24
CA LYS A 548 27.41 -13.98 -13.09
C LYS A 548 26.52 -13.77 -11.87
N PHE A 549 25.46 -12.97 -12.01
CA PHE A 549 24.62 -12.53 -10.89
C PHE A 549 23.38 -13.42 -10.66
N VAL A 550 22.65 -13.74 -11.75
CA VAL A 550 21.42 -14.57 -11.71
C VAL A 550 21.64 -15.89 -12.46
N TYR A 551 20.98 -16.97 -12.02
CA TYR A 551 20.91 -18.24 -12.75
C TYR A 551 19.80 -18.22 -13.82
N ARG A 552 20.03 -18.89 -14.96
CA ARG A 552 18.97 -19.12 -15.95
C ARG A 552 17.78 -19.85 -15.32
N GLY A 553 16.57 -19.42 -15.65
CA GLY A 553 15.34 -19.98 -15.07
C GLY A 553 15.05 -19.58 -13.62
N ARG A 554 15.70 -18.53 -13.08
CA ARG A 554 15.41 -17.99 -11.73
C ARG A 554 14.93 -16.52 -11.75
N ILE A 555 14.11 -16.19 -12.74
CA ILE A 555 13.44 -14.88 -12.87
C ILE A 555 11.95 -15.11 -13.12
N ALA A 556 11.10 -14.34 -12.44
CA ALA A 556 9.70 -14.13 -12.78
C ALA A 556 9.52 -12.71 -13.34
N VAL A 557 8.71 -12.57 -14.39
CA VAL A 557 8.22 -11.28 -14.88
C VAL A 557 6.70 -11.38 -14.99
N PHE A 558 6.00 -10.39 -14.45
CA PHE A 558 4.54 -10.30 -14.47
C PHE A 558 4.09 -8.83 -14.44
N SER A 559 2.84 -8.57 -14.82
CA SER A 559 2.24 -7.26 -14.66
C SER A 559 1.43 -7.14 -13.37
N VAL A 560 1.39 -5.94 -12.79
CA VAL A 560 0.45 -5.51 -11.75
C VAL A 560 -0.31 -4.29 -12.25
N THR A 561 -1.60 -4.22 -11.99
CA THR A 561 -2.45 -3.11 -12.47
C THR A 561 -2.35 -1.95 -11.49
N VAL A 562 -2.04 -0.75 -11.98
CA VAL A 562 -1.82 0.47 -11.18
C VAL A 562 -2.51 1.62 -11.89
N LEU A 563 -3.45 2.30 -11.21
CA LEU A 563 -4.23 3.39 -11.79
C LEU A 563 -4.92 3.02 -13.14
N HIS A 564 -5.47 1.80 -13.21
CA HIS A 564 -6.16 1.22 -14.38
C HIS A 564 -5.29 0.90 -15.61
N ASP A 565 -3.97 0.90 -15.49
CA ASP A 565 -3.03 0.49 -16.54
C ASP A 565 -2.01 -0.51 -15.95
N ASP A 566 -1.51 -1.44 -16.76
CA ASP A 566 -0.67 -2.55 -16.27
C ASP A 566 0.81 -2.12 -16.22
N ARG A 567 1.56 -2.62 -15.23
CA ARG A 567 2.93 -2.19 -14.92
C ARG A 567 3.83 -3.40 -14.68
N ILE A 568 5.03 -3.42 -15.29
CA ILE A 568 5.92 -4.59 -15.23
C ILE A 568 6.61 -4.68 -13.88
N VAL A 569 6.56 -5.85 -13.26
CA VAL A 569 7.34 -6.25 -12.09
C VAL A 569 8.29 -7.38 -12.49
N LEU A 570 9.55 -7.28 -12.07
CA LEU A 570 10.57 -8.31 -12.27
C LEU A 570 11.10 -8.77 -10.91
N VAL A 571 11.11 -10.08 -10.68
CA VAL A 571 11.65 -10.69 -9.47
C VAL A 571 12.70 -11.73 -9.86
N ALA A 572 13.92 -11.65 -9.30
CA ALA A 572 15.00 -12.57 -9.62
C ALA A 572 15.69 -13.12 -8.35
N GLU A 573 16.14 -14.38 -8.39
CA GLU A 573 17.01 -14.91 -7.32
C GLU A 573 18.44 -14.40 -7.49
N GLN A 574 18.93 -13.60 -6.55
CA GLN A 574 20.35 -13.25 -6.49
C GLN A 574 21.17 -14.43 -5.98
N ARG A 575 22.44 -14.50 -6.36
CA ARG A 575 23.37 -15.51 -5.84
C ARG A 575 23.82 -15.23 -4.39
N PRO A 576 24.28 -16.26 -3.65
CA PRO A 576 24.70 -16.09 -2.25
C PRO A 576 25.97 -15.24 -2.06
N ASP A 577 26.77 -15.09 -3.10
CA ASP A 577 28.05 -14.35 -3.13
C ASP A 577 27.93 -12.90 -3.65
N ALA A 578 26.70 -12.42 -3.89
CA ALA A 578 26.42 -11.06 -4.35
C ALA A 578 26.53 -10.00 -3.23
N SER A 579 27.16 -8.85 -3.50
CA SER A 579 27.09 -7.66 -2.63
C SER A 579 25.90 -6.76 -2.96
N GLU A 580 25.59 -5.81 -2.07
CA GLU A 580 24.60 -4.74 -2.35
C GLU A 580 25.02 -3.87 -3.55
N GLU A 581 26.31 -3.63 -3.77
CA GLU A 581 26.79 -2.84 -4.92
C GLU A 581 26.60 -3.62 -6.23
N ASP A 582 26.96 -4.90 -6.27
CA ASP A 582 26.70 -5.77 -7.43
C ASP A 582 25.20 -5.83 -7.74
N SER A 583 24.37 -5.89 -6.69
CA SER A 583 22.91 -5.90 -6.78
C SER A 583 22.39 -4.64 -7.46
N PHE A 584 22.74 -3.45 -6.95
CA PHE A 584 22.30 -2.18 -7.53
C PHE A 584 22.87 -1.97 -8.94
N GLN A 585 24.13 -2.34 -9.20
CA GLN A 585 24.72 -2.27 -10.53
C GLN A 585 24.00 -3.18 -11.54
N TRP A 586 23.63 -4.41 -11.15
CA TRP A 586 22.87 -5.31 -12.02
C TRP A 586 21.46 -4.78 -12.28
N MET A 587 20.74 -4.39 -11.21
CA MET A 587 19.39 -3.81 -11.30
C MET A 587 19.35 -2.58 -12.23
N SER A 588 20.26 -1.63 -12.04
CA SER A 588 20.34 -0.41 -12.87
C SER A 588 20.56 -0.72 -14.36
N ARG A 589 21.44 -1.67 -14.68
CA ARG A 589 21.69 -2.11 -16.07
C ARG A 589 20.51 -2.87 -16.67
N VAL A 590 19.76 -3.64 -15.87
CA VAL A 590 18.53 -4.32 -16.31
C VAL A 590 17.43 -3.30 -16.66
N LEU A 591 17.24 -2.27 -15.83
CA LEU A 591 16.32 -1.17 -16.14
C LEU A 591 16.68 -0.48 -17.46
N GLN A 592 17.97 -0.11 -17.64
CA GLN A 592 18.46 0.53 -18.87
C GLN A 592 18.31 -0.37 -20.11
N ALA A 593 18.56 -1.68 -19.99
CA ALA A 593 18.42 -2.61 -21.10
C ALA A 593 16.96 -2.82 -21.50
N ILE A 594 16.03 -2.92 -20.54
CA ILE A 594 14.60 -3.07 -20.81
C ILE A 594 14.03 -1.78 -21.43
N ASP A 595 14.34 -0.60 -20.86
CA ASP A 595 13.97 0.68 -21.46
C ASP A 595 14.51 0.83 -22.89
N SER A 596 15.82 0.61 -23.11
CA SER A 596 16.41 0.81 -24.44
C SER A 596 15.90 -0.16 -25.51
N ILE A 597 15.50 -1.40 -25.16
CA ILE A 597 15.12 -2.43 -26.15
C ILE A 597 13.59 -2.52 -26.32
N HIS A 598 12.85 -2.46 -25.21
CA HIS A 598 11.38 -2.59 -25.21
C HIS A 598 10.68 -1.23 -25.20
N GLN A 599 11.37 -0.14 -24.85
CA GLN A 599 10.81 1.21 -24.70
C GLN A 599 9.67 1.23 -23.67
N VAL A 600 9.88 0.58 -22.53
CA VAL A 600 8.91 0.48 -21.42
C VAL A 600 9.64 0.42 -20.08
N GLY A 601 9.11 1.09 -19.07
CA GLY A 601 9.66 1.07 -17.71
C GLY A 601 9.28 -0.19 -16.94
N VAL A 602 10.17 -0.61 -16.03
CA VAL A 602 9.87 -1.63 -15.01
C VAL A 602 9.52 -0.91 -13.71
N TYR A 603 8.31 -1.15 -13.20
CA TYR A 603 7.75 -0.44 -12.05
C TYR A 603 8.34 -0.89 -10.71
N CYS A 604 8.68 -2.17 -10.60
CA CYS A 604 9.40 -2.73 -9.46
C CYS A 604 10.37 -3.82 -9.92
N LEU A 605 11.62 -3.73 -9.47
CA LEU A 605 12.61 -4.79 -9.58
C LEU A 605 12.99 -5.27 -8.17
N ALA A 606 12.71 -6.53 -7.86
CA ALA A 606 13.03 -7.15 -6.57
C ALA A 606 14.04 -8.30 -6.74
N LEU A 607 15.03 -8.37 -5.84
CA LEU A 607 15.97 -9.48 -5.73
C LEU A 607 15.67 -10.27 -4.47
N VAL A 608 15.54 -11.60 -4.59
CA VAL A 608 15.24 -12.51 -3.48
C VAL A 608 16.38 -13.51 -3.25
N PRO A 609 16.51 -14.14 -2.06
CA PRO A 609 17.59 -15.09 -1.80
C PRO A 609 17.52 -16.33 -2.71
N ALA A 610 18.68 -16.97 -2.96
CA ALA A 610 18.76 -18.16 -3.79
C ALA A 610 17.86 -19.31 -3.31
N ASN A 611 17.09 -19.90 -4.23
CA ASN A 611 16.09 -20.96 -4.00
C ASN A 611 14.84 -20.56 -3.19
N THR A 612 14.49 -19.27 -3.11
CA THR A 612 13.25 -18.81 -2.44
C THR A 612 12.05 -18.65 -3.37
N LEU A 613 12.24 -18.54 -4.70
CA LEU A 613 11.11 -18.39 -5.62
C LEU A 613 10.25 -19.67 -5.65
N PRO A 614 8.90 -19.54 -5.65
CA PRO A 614 7.99 -20.64 -5.97
C PRO A 614 8.36 -21.34 -7.28
N LYS A 615 8.38 -22.67 -7.28
CA LYS A 615 8.72 -23.50 -8.44
C LYS A 615 7.55 -24.40 -8.83
N ALA A 616 7.31 -24.50 -10.13
CA ALA A 616 6.48 -25.56 -10.71
C ALA A 616 7.21 -26.91 -10.57
N PRO A 617 6.52 -28.07 -10.62
CA PRO A 617 7.16 -29.37 -10.37
C PRO A 617 8.17 -29.80 -11.45
N LEU A 618 8.16 -29.17 -12.63
CA LEU A 618 9.21 -29.28 -13.66
C LEU A 618 10.45 -28.39 -13.40
N GLY A 619 10.46 -27.59 -12.33
CA GLY A 619 11.60 -26.74 -11.94
C GLY A 619 11.59 -25.30 -12.48
N GLY A 620 10.67 -24.96 -13.39
CA GLY A 620 10.37 -23.58 -13.79
C GLY A 620 9.75 -22.74 -12.66
N ILE A 621 9.64 -21.42 -12.83
CA ILE A 621 9.14 -20.50 -11.78
C ILE A 621 7.62 -20.38 -11.82
N HIS A 622 6.96 -20.50 -10.67
CA HIS A 622 5.50 -20.43 -10.53
C HIS A 622 5.02 -18.97 -10.43
N VAL A 623 5.10 -18.24 -11.55
CA VAL A 623 4.93 -16.77 -11.66
C VAL A 623 3.69 -16.22 -10.92
N SER A 624 2.55 -16.91 -10.98
CA SER A 624 1.31 -16.48 -10.30
C SER A 624 1.40 -16.51 -8.78
N GLU A 625 2.14 -17.45 -8.18
CA GLU A 625 2.37 -17.50 -6.73
C GLU A 625 3.40 -16.43 -6.33
N THR A 626 4.42 -16.18 -7.15
CA THR A 626 5.34 -15.04 -6.96
C THR A 626 4.60 -13.70 -7.00
N LYS A 627 3.66 -13.51 -7.93
CA LYS A 627 2.80 -12.32 -8.00
C LYS A 627 1.91 -12.19 -6.76
N GLN A 628 1.31 -13.28 -6.27
CA GLN A 628 0.52 -13.25 -5.04
C GLN A 628 1.38 -12.84 -3.83
N ARG A 629 2.53 -13.49 -3.62
CA ARG A 629 3.45 -13.14 -2.52
C ARG A 629 3.95 -11.69 -2.57
N PHE A 630 4.19 -11.15 -3.77
CA PHE A 630 4.53 -9.73 -3.95
C PHE A 630 3.39 -8.79 -3.53
N LEU A 631 2.14 -9.11 -3.90
CA LEU A 631 0.96 -8.30 -3.53
C LEU A 631 0.55 -8.44 -2.06
N GLU A 632 0.90 -9.55 -1.40
CA GLU A 632 0.61 -9.83 0.01
C GLU A 632 1.72 -9.37 0.98
N GLY A 633 2.89 -8.92 0.48
CA GLY A 633 4.04 -8.56 1.31
C GLY A 633 4.73 -9.76 1.97
N ALA A 634 4.80 -10.89 1.25
CA ALA A 634 5.35 -12.16 1.72
C ALA A 634 6.41 -12.72 0.75
N LEU A 635 7.18 -11.83 0.12
CA LEU A 635 8.24 -12.16 -0.84
C LEU A 635 9.62 -12.18 -0.17
N HIS A 636 9.82 -11.39 0.87
CA HIS A 636 11.07 -11.26 1.65
C HIS A 636 12.33 -11.02 0.77
N PRO A 637 12.32 -9.99 -0.10
CA PRO A 637 13.45 -9.66 -0.96
C PRO A 637 14.66 -9.12 -0.17
N CYS A 638 15.86 -9.34 -0.70
CA CYS A 638 17.11 -8.76 -0.21
C CYS A 638 17.32 -7.31 -0.69
N ASN A 639 16.80 -6.96 -1.87
CA ASN A 639 16.87 -5.62 -2.45
C ASN A 639 15.60 -5.33 -3.25
N VAL A 640 15.09 -4.10 -3.17
CA VAL A 640 13.91 -3.64 -3.91
C VAL A 640 14.20 -2.28 -4.53
N LEU A 641 13.84 -2.12 -5.80
CA LEU A 641 13.96 -0.86 -6.54
C LEU A 641 12.63 -0.56 -7.23
N MET A 642 11.90 0.42 -6.70
CA MET A 642 10.67 0.94 -7.28
C MET A 642 11.00 2.07 -8.27
N CYS A 643 10.34 2.12 -9.41
CA CYS A 643 10.51 3.20 -10.41
C CYS A 643 9.17 3.87 -10.81
N PRO A 644 8.37 4.39 -9.84
CA PRO A 644 7.07 4.99 -10.13
C PRO A 644 7.14 6.31 -10.92
N HIS A 645 8.20 7.12 -10.79
CA HIS A 645 8.28 8.41 -11.49
C HIS A 645 8.48 8.25 -13.00
N THR A 646 9.18 7.19 -13.43
CA THR A 646 9.33 6.84 -14.86
C THR A 646 8.13 6.09 -15.42
N CYS A 647 7.45 5.27 -14.61
CA CYS A 647 6.41 4.37 -15.09
C CYS A 647 4.98 4.92 -15.03
N VAL A 648 4.68 5.95 -14.21
CA VAL A 648 3.30 6.38 -13.94
C VAL A 648 2.99 7.74 -14.57
N THR A 649 2.69 7.72 -15.87
CA THR A 649 2.33 8.90 -16.67
C THR A 649 0.84 9.28 -16.59
N ASN A 650 -0.01 8.34 -16.19
CA ASN A 650 -1.47 8.44 -16.10
C ASN A 650 -2.00 9.08 -14.81
N LEU A 651 -1.17 9.83 -14.07
CA LEU A 651 -1.62 10.59 -12.91
C LEU A 651 -2.63 11.69 -13.33
N PRO A 652 -3.75 11.87 -12.60
CA PRO A 652 -4.69 12.96 -12.84
C PRO A 652 -3.96 14.31 -12.97
N LYS A 653 -4.22 15.03 -14.06
CA LYS A 653 -3.65 16.37 -14.32
C LYS A 653 -4.04 17.30 -13.15
N PRO A 654 -3.12 18.14 -12.64
CA PRO A 654 -3.51 19.22 -11.74
C PRO A 654 -4.64 20.05 -12.37
N ARG A 655 -5.71 20.35 -11.63
CA ARG A 655 -6.68 21.34 -12.10
C ARG A 655 -5.92 22.64 -12.33
N GLN A 656 -5.99 23.18 -13.54
CA GLN A 656 -5.48 24.53 -13.80
C GLN A 656 -6.24 25.48 -12.87
N LYS A 657 -5.54 26.29 -12.08
CA LYS A 657 -6.17 27.39 -11.32
C LYS A 657 -6.86 28.28 -12.35
N GLN A 658 -8.19 28.26 -12.38
CA GLN A 658 -8.97 29.06 -13.33
C GLN A 658 -8.62 30.54 -13.13
N PRO A 659 -8.52 31.34 -14.21
CA PRO A 659 -8.16 32.76 -14.10
C PRO A 659 -9.14 33.47 -13.16
N ASP A 660 -8.61 34.03 -12.08
CA ASP A 660 -9.38 34.33 -10.88
C ASP A 660 -10.57 35.28 -11.11
N VAL A 661 -11.78 34.72 -10.99
CA VAL A 661 -12.91 35.45 -10.41
C VAL A 661 -12.61 35.55 -8.91
N GLY A 662 -11.70 36.46 -8.55
CA GLY A 662 -11.02 36.46 -7.26
C GLY A 662 -12.00 36.37 -6.08
N PRO A 663 -11.64 35.71 -4.95
CA PRO A 663 -12.58 35.21 -3.95
C PRO A 663 -13.69 36.17 -3.52
N ALA A 664 -13.42 37.46 -3.35
CA ALA A 664 -14.43 38.48 -3.08
C ALA A 664 -15.58 38.51 -4.10
N SER A 665 -15.30 38.37 -5.40
CA SER A 665 -16.31 38.29 -6.47
C SER A 665 -17.10 36.98 -6.43
N MET A 666 -16.46 35.85 -6.14
CA MET A 666 -17.19 34.60 -5.88
C MET A 666 -18.08 34.70 -4.64
N ILE A 667 -17.63 35.35 -3.57
CA ILE A 667 -18.40 35.51 -2.33
C ILE A 667 -19.56 36.49 -2.53
N VAL A 668 -19.38 37.61 -3.24
CA VAL A 668 -20.49 38.49 -3.67
C VAL A 668 -21.49 37.70 -4.53
N GLY A 669 -21.03 36.90 -5.50
CA GLY A 669 -21.90 36.05 -6.30
C GLY A 669 -22.68 35.01 -5.47
N ASN A 670 -22.02 34.38 -4.50
CA ASN A 670 -22.64 33.43 -3.58
C ASN A 670 -23.66 34.09 -2.64
N LEU A 671 -23.36 35.30 -2.14
CA LEU A 671 -24.22 36.06 -1.22
C LEU A 671 -25.44 36.66 -1.94
N VAL A 672 -25.26 37.14 -3.18
CA VAL A 672 -26.36 37.50 -4.09
C VAL A 672 -27.21 36.28 -4.45
N ALA A 673 -26.61 35.09 -4.54
CA ALA A 673 -27.32 33.81 -4.68
C ALA A 673 -27.87 33.24 -3.34
N GLY A 674 -27.89 34.02 -2.27
CA GLY A 674 -28.48 33.66 -0.98
C GLY A 674 -27.74 32.56 -0.20
N LYS A 675 -26.51 32.20 -0.59
CA LYS A 675 -25.71 31.22 0.16
C LYS A 675 -25.20 31.83 1.46
N ARG A 676 -25.24 31.02 2.51
CA ARG A 676 -24.79 31.39 3.86
C ARG A 676 -23.27 31.55 3.93
N ILE A 677 -22.83 32.55 4.70
CA ILE A 677 -21.45 32.67 5.21
C ILE A 677 -21.24 31.64 6.32
N ALA A 678 -20.09 30.96 6.30
CA ALA A 678 -19.65 30.02 7.32
C ALA A 678 -19.20 30.77 8.58
N GLN A 679 -20.19 31.30 9.31
CA GLN A 679 -20.05 31.98 10.59
C GLN A 679 -21.05 31.40 11.59
N ALA A 680 -20.59 31.13 12.81
CA ALA A 680 -21.39 30.60 13.90
C ALA A 680 -20.97 31.23 15.24
N SER A 681 -21.83 31.13 16.24
CA SER A 681 -21.58 31.64 17.60
C SER A 681 -22.14 30.68 18.64
N GLY A 682 -21.44 30.53 19.75
CA GLY A 682 -22.03 29.96 20.95
C GLY A 682 -23.06 30.90 21.57
N ARG A 683 -23.70 30.44 22.65
CA ARG A 683 -24.71 31.24 23.37
C ARG A 683 -24.13 32.57 23.83
N ASP A 684 -24.93 33.63 23.75
CA ASP A 684 -24.55 34.93 24.30
C ASP A 684 -24.40 34.85 25.84
N VAL A 685 -23.53 35.70 26.39
CA VAL A 685 -23.18 35.80 27.81
C VAL A 685 -23.46 37.21 28.35
N THR A 686 -23.70 38.20 27.48
CA THR A 686 -23.93 39.61 27.83
C THR A 686 -25.12 39.82 28.78
N GLN A 687 -26.20 39.06 28.63
CA GLN A 687 -27.41 39.13 29.48
C GLN A 687 -27.17 38.72 30.95
N LEU A 688 -25.96 38.29 31.33
CA LEU A 688 -25.59 38.01 32.72
C LEU A 688 -24.75 39.12 33.38
N GLU A 689 -24.42 40.20 32.66
CA GLU A 689 -23.57 41.28 33.19
C GLU A 689 -24.30 42.29 34.10
N ASP A 690 -25.63 42.34 34.06
CA ASP A 690 -26.46 43.12 34.99
C ASP A 690 -26.49 42.54 36.43
N ASN A 691 -25.85 41.40 36.66
CA ASN A 691 -25.62 40.85 37.99
C ASN A 691 -24.26 41.35 38.54
N ASP A 692 -24.27 42.20 39.57
CA ASP A 692 -23.05 42.76 40.20
C ASP A 692 -21.98 41.70 40.55
N GLN A 693 -22.42 40.48 40.90
CA GLN A 693 -21.53 39.35 41.18
C GLN A 693 -20.61 38.98 39.99
N ALA A 694 -21.05 39.18 38.75
CA ALA A 694 -20.28 38.85 37.55
C ALA A 694 -19.10 39.81 37.33
N ARG A 695 -19.22 41.07 37.77
CA ARG A 695 -18.14 42.07 37.79
C ARG A 695 -17.25 41.93 39.03
N LYS A 696 -17.82 41.49 40.16
CA LYS A 696 -17.12 41.32 41.44
C LYS A 696 -16.07 40.17 41.46
N PHE A 697 -16.08 39.28 40.47
CA PHE A 697 -15.20 38.11 40.39
C PHE A 697 -14.41 38.06 39.08
N LEU A 698 -13.64 39.12 38.82
CA LEU A 698 -12.71 39.22 37.69
C LEU A 698 -11.39 38.46 37.92
N TYR A 699 -10.91 38.36 39.16
CA TYR A 699 -9.68 37.65 39.51
C TYR A 699 -9.98 36.32 40.20
N LEU A 700 -9.29 35.24 39.80
CA LEU A 700 -9.44 33.92 40.43
C LEU A 700 -8.90 33.88 41.87
N ALA A 701 -7.95 34.76 42.21
CA ALA A 701 -7.45 34.94 43.57
C ALA A 701 -8.56 35.36 44.54
N ASP A 702 -9.37 36.36 44.15
CA ASP A 702 -10.52 36.86 44.91
C ASP A 702 -11.60 35.78 45.05
N VAL A 703 -11.83 34.97 44.01
CA VAL A 703 -12.78 33.84 44.08
C VAL A 703 -12.31 32.80 45.11
N LEU A 704 -11.02 32.48 45.14
CA LEU A 704 -10.47 31.56 46.15
C LEU A 704 -10.61 32.14 47.56
N GLN A 705 -10.29 33.42 47.76
CA GLN A 705 -10.41 34.09 49.05
C GLN A 705 -11.88 34.16 49.52
N TRP A 706 -12.79 34.55 48.64
CA TRP A 706 -14.24 34.58 48.92
C TRP A 706 -14.79 33.20 49.26
N ARG A 707 -14.36 32.14 48.56
CA ARG A 707 -14.74 30.75 48.90
C ARG A 707 -14.14 30.27 50.22
N ALA A 708 -12.92 30.66 50.55
CA ALA A 708 -12.32 30.34 51.84
C ALA A 708 -13.06 31.02 53.01
N GLN A 709 -13.69 32.17 52.78
CA GLN A 709 -14.52 32.88 53.77
C GLN A 709 -15.96 32.36 53.84
N THR A 710 -16.58 32.03 52.70
CA THR A 710 -18.01 31.65 52.64
C THR A 710 -18.30 30.15 52.68
N THR A 711 -17.37 29.33 52.20
CA THR A 711 -17.49 27.86 52.14
C THR A 711 -16.15 27.19 52.51
N PRO A 712 -15.57 27.46 53.69
CA PRO A 712 -14.19 27.08 54.04
C PRO A 712 -13.90 25.59 53.82
N ASP A 713 -14.74 24.71 54.35
CA ASP A 713 -14.52 23.26 54.36
C ASP A 713 -14.95 22.56 53.07
N HIS A 714 -15.53 23.28 52.10
CA HIS A 714 -16.00 22.70 50.85
C HIS A 714 -14.83 22.14 50.01
N PRO A 715 -14.84 20.84 49.64
CA PRO A 715 -13.73 20.21 48.93
C PRO A 715 -13.71 20.58 47.44
N LEU A 716 -12.61 21.20 46.99
CA LEU A 716 -12.38 21.54 45.59
C LEU A 716 -11.59 20.46 44.85
N PHE A 717 -10.62 19.83 45.53
CA PHE A 717 -9.69 18.90 44.90
C PHE A 717 -9.48 17.62 45.69
N LEU A 718 -9.40 16.50 44.98
CA LEU A 718 -9.12 15.16 45.48
C LEU A 718 -8.17 14.46 44.49
N LEU A 719 -6.96 14.11 44.94
CA LEU A 719 -5.90 13.52 44.12
C LEU A 719 -5.80 12.02 44.38
N LEU A 720 -5.87 11.21 43.32
CA LEU A 720 -5.71 9.75 43.39
C LEU A 720 -4.29 9.30 42.98
N ASN A 721 -3.87 8.14 43.50
CA ASN A 721 -2.72 7.38 43.02
C ASN A 721 -3.16 6.09 42.29
N SER A 722 -2.21 5.36 41.73
CA SER A 722 -2.31 4.05 41.06
C SER A 722 -3.10 2.96 41.81
N LYS A 723 -3.23 3.05 43.15
CA LYS A 723 -4.05 2.13 43.96
C LYS A 723 -5.51 2.59 44.12
N GLY A 724 -5.91 3.69 43.50
CA GLY A 724 -7.25 4.29 43.65
C GLY A 724 -7.47 4.96 45.01
N THR A 725 -6.44 5.11 45.84
CA THR A 725 -6.56 5.76 47.16
C THR A 725 -6.29 7.25 47.08
N VAL A 726 -6.91 8.02 47.98
CA VAL A 726 -6.77 9.48 48.03
C VAL A 726 -5.43 9.84 48.68
N THR A 727 -4.52 10.41 47.89
CA THR A 727 -3.19 10.83 48.35
C THR A 727 -3.20 12.23 48.96
N SER A 728 -4.06 13.12 48.45
CA SER A 728 -4.14 14.52 48.88
C SER A 728 -5.50 15.12 48.58
N THR A 729 -5.95 16.05 49.43
CA THR A 729 -7.17 16.83 49.25
C THR A 729 -6.93 18.31 49.51
N ALA A 730 -7.80 19.15 48.96
CA ALA A 730 -7.89 20.55 49.36
C ALA A 730 -9.34 21.03 49.39
N SER A 731 -9.79 21.48 50.57
CA SER A 731 -10.94 22.38 50.71
C SER A 731 -10.56 23.84 50.37
N CYS A 732 -11.55 24.71 50.27
CA CYS A 732 -11.36 26.13 49.97
C CYS A 732 -10.36 26.80 50.94
N ILE A 733 -10.52 26.60 52.25
CA ILE A 733 -9.63 27.15 53.28
C ILE A 733 -8.23 26.51 53.25
N GLN A 734 -8.15 25.20 52.99
CA GLN A 734 -6.87 24.49 52.88
C GLN A 734 -6.07 24.97 51.66
N LEU A 735 -6.73 25.17 50.52
CA LEU A 735 -6.08 25.69 49.31
C LEU A 735 -5.64 27.13 49.51
N HIS A 736 -6.52 28.00 50.03
CA HIS A 736 -6.19 29.39 50.35
C HIS A 736 -5.00 29.47 51.32
N LYS A 737 -4.97 28.71 52.43
CA LYS A 737 -3.84 28.69 53.37
C LYS A 737 -2.59 27.92 52.91
N ARG A 738 -2.63 27.19 51.78
CA ARG A 738 -1.40 26.77 51.07
C ARG A 738 -0.93 27.86 50.11
N ALA A 739 -1.85 28.43 49.32
CA ALA A 739 -1.55 29.45 48.32
C ALA A 739 -1.03 30.75 48.93
N GLU A 740 -1.67 31.24 49.99
CA GLU A 740 -1.15 32.26 50.89
C GLU A 740 0.30 31.93 51.23
N ARG A 741 0.55 30.77 51.84
CA ARG A 741 1.91 30.30 52.20
C ARG A 741 2.91 30.12 51.04
N VAL A 742 2.49 30.13 49.78
CA VAL A 742 3.41 30.18 48.64
C VAL A 742 3.62 31.59 48.11
N ALA A 743 2.58 32.43 48.04
CA ALA A 743 2.69 33.86 47.70
C ALA A 743 3.75 34.53 48.56
N VAL A 744 3.55 34.27 49.85
CA VAL A 744 4.47 34.32 50.96
C VAL A 744 5.93 34.15 50.46
N ALA A 745 6.36 32.98 49.99
CA ALA A 745 7.74 32.70 49.51
C ALA A 745 8.44 33.79 48.69
N LEU A 746 7.69 34.36 47.77
CA LEU A 746 8.25 35.03 46.60
C LEU A 746 8.83 36.40 46.99
N MET A 747 8.34 36.99 48.08
CA MET A 747 8.76 38.33 48.50
C MET A 747 9.86 38.29 49.57
N GLU A 748 9.71 37.60 50.70
CA GLU A 748 10.77 37.61 51.73
C GLU A 748 12.04 36.86 51.28
N LYS A 749 11.88 35.68 50.68
CA LYS A 749 13.01 34.82 50.28
C LYS A 749 13.41 35.03 48.82
N GLY A 750 12.44 35.22 47.93
CA GLY A 750 12.68 35.43 46.50
C GLY A 750 13.01 36.88 46.13
N ARG A 751 12.55 37.86 46.92
CA ARG A 751 12.65 39.30 46.61
C ARG A 751 12.07 39.66 45.23
N LEU A 752 11.05 38.92 44.81
CA LEU A 752 10.36 39.15 43.54
C LEU A 752 9.41 40.35 43.64
N ASN A 753 9.21 40.97 42.49
CA ASN A 753 8.37 42.13 42.27
C ASN A 753 7.06 41.70 41.59
N VAL A 754 6.07 42.58 41.63
CA VAL A 754 4.84 42.39 40.85
C VAL A 754 5.17 42.39 39.35
N GLY A 755 4.72 41.37 38.64
CA GLY A 755 5.07 41.10 37.25
C GLY A 755 6.28 40.17 37.04
N ASP A 756 7.02 39.79 38.08
CA ASP A 756 8.14 38.84 37.92
C ASP A 756 7.63 37.43 37.57
N HIS A 757 8.38 36.74 36.71
CA HIS A 757 8.01 35.43 36.15
C HIS A 757 8.52 34.28 37.02
N VAL A 758 7.67 33.28 37.29
CA VAL A 758 7.99 32.15 38.18
C VAL A 758 7.65 30.82 37.53
N ALA A 759 8.67 29.99 37.26
CA ALA A 759 8.49 28.67 36.69
C ALA A 759 8.12 27.63 37.77
N LEU A 760 6.99 26.95 37.57
CA LEU A 760 6.40 25.98 38.48
C LEU A 760 6.69 24.57 38.00
N VAL A 761 7.77 23.96 38.51
CA VAL A 761 8.26 22.64 38.09
C VAL A 761 7.79 21.59 39.11
N TYR A 762 6.53 21.16 39.01
CA TYR A 762 5.88 20.23 39.97
C TYR A 762 5.27 18.99 39.29
N PRO A 763 5.18 17.85 40.00
CA PRO A 763 4.34 16.74 39.54
C PRO A 763 2.85 17.12 39.61
N PRO A 764 1.94 16.41 38.90
CA PRO A 764 0.52 16.74 38.93
C PRO A 764 -0.07 16.55 40.33
N GLY A 765 -0.57 17.62 40.95
CA GLY A 765 -1.14 17.55 42.28
C GLY A 765 -1.54 18.88 42.90
N VAL A 766 -2.09 18.81 44.12
CA VAL A 766 -2.60 19.96 44.88
C VAL A 766 -1.56 21.06 45.08
N ASP A 767 -0.29 20.71 45.25
CA ASP A 767 0.76 21.68 45.55
C ASP A 767 1.18 22.52 44.33
N LEU A 768 1.04 21.99 43.10
CA LEU A 768 1.12 22.81 41.87
C LEU A 768 0.02 23.88 41.85
N ILE A 769 -1.22 23.48 42.17
CA ILE A 769 -2.38 24.37 42.18
C ILE A 769 -2.22 25.43 43.28
N ALA A 770 -1.84 25.04 44.50
CA ALA A 770 -1.57 25.98 45.58
C ALA A 770 -0.46 26.97 45.21
N THR A 771 0.61 26.49 44.59
CA THR A 771 1.75 27.32 44.15
C THR A 771 1.32 28.33 43.09
N PHE A 772 0.49 27.92 42.13
CA PHE A 772 -0.10 28.80 41.12
C PHE A 772 -0.89 29.96 41.75
N TYR A 773 -1.82 29.69 42.66
CA TYR A 773 -2.56 30.76 43.37
C TYR A 773 -1.64 31.61 44.27
N GLY A 774 -0.54 31.04 44.76
CA GLY A 774 0.49 31.79 45.47
C GLY A 774 1.14 32.86 44.60
N CYS A 775 1.55 32.52 43.38
CA CYS A 775 2.06 33.52 42.44
C CYS A 775 1.03 34.64 42.20
N LEU A 776 -0.25 34.31 42.02
CA LEU A 776 -1.30 35.33 41.82
C LEU A 776 -1.45 36.28 43.02
N TYR A 777 -1.43 35.78 44.25
CA TYR A 777 -1.48 36.63 45.46
C TYR A 777 -0.22 37.51 45.62
N ALA A 778 0.95 37.02 45.18
CA ALA A 778 2.18 37.82 45.15
C ALA A 778 2.27 38.79 43.96
N GLY A 779 1.29 38.80 43.05
CA GLY A 779 1.33 39.57 41.81
C GLY A 779 2.39 39.08 40.81
N CYS A 780 2.96 37.89 41.01
CA CYS A 780 3.92 37.25 40.11
C CYS A 780 3.19 36.48 39.01
N ILE A 781 3.81 36.34 37.84
CA ILE A 781 3.25 35.63 36.69
C ILE A 781 3.74 34.17 36.72
N PRO A 782 2.89 33.18 37.03
CA PRO A 782 3.27 31.78 37.00
C PRO A 782 3.40 31.23 35.57
N ILE A 783 4.36 30.32 35.39
CA ILE A 783 4.53 29.49 34.19
C ILE A 783 4.55 28.03 34.62
N THR A 784 3.58 27.22 34.19
CA THR A 784 3.53 25.79 34.53
C THR A 784 4.46 24.97 33.63
N VAL A 785 5.36 24.19 34.24
CA VAL A 785 6.40 23.44 33.51
C VAL A 785 6.37 21.97 33.91
N ARG A 786 6.33 21.07 32.91
CA ARG A 786 6.43 19.63 33.14
C ARG A 786 7.78 19.30 33.78
N PRO A 787 7.85 18.57 34.90
CA PRO A 787 9.11 18.19 35.50
C PRO A 787 9.85 17.18 34.61
N PRO A 788 11.20 17.18 34.60
CA PRO A 788 11.96 16.27 33.76
C PRO A 788 11.83 14.83 34.29
N HIS A 789 11.83 13.85 33.39
CA HIS A 789 11.64 12.45 33.76
C HIS A 789 12.96 11.83 34.24
N PRO A 790 13.04 11.20 35.43
CA PRO A 790 14.31 10.75 36.01
C PRO A 790 15.11 9.78 35.13
N GLN A 791 14.43 8.89 34.41
CA GLN A 791 15.06 7.93 33.49
C GLN A 791 15.54 8.58 32.18
N ASN A 792 14.81 9.60 31.70
CA ASN A 792 15.04 10.26 30.42
C ASN A 792 15.49 11.72 30.64
N LEU A 793 16.38 11.94 31.60
CA LEU A 793 16.75 13.27 32.06
C LEU A 793 17.46 14.08 30.96
N ALA A 794 18.32 13.43 30.16
CA ALA A 794 19.08 14.07 29.09
C ALA A 794 18.20 14.64 27.97
N THR A 795 17.07 14.00 27.64
CA THR A 795 16.13 14.47 26.60
C THR A 795 15.04 15.39 27.13
N THR A 796 14.61 15.19 28.39
CA THR A 796 13.51 15.99 28.97
C THR A 796 13.98 17.31 29.63
N LEU A 797 15.16 17.34 30.26
CA LEU A 797 15.68 18.53 30.93
C LEU A 797 15.92 19.75 29.99
N PRO A 798 16.40 19.59 28.74
CA PRO A 798 16.54 20.71 27.81
C PRO A 798 15.23 21.47 27.56
N THR A 799 14.09 20.78 27.51
CA THR A 799 12.77 21.44 27.35
C THR A 799 12.42 22.29 28.58
N VAL A 800 12.72 21.80 29.79
CA VAL A 800 12.52 22.54 31.04
C VAL A 800 13.39 23.79 31.09
N LYS A 801 14.68 23.65 30.75
CA LYS A 801 15.63 24.78 30.64
C LYS A 801 15.13 25.82 29.62
N MET A 802 14.76 25.38 28.43
CA MET A 802 14.29 26.27 27.35
C MET A 802 13.04 27.07 27.77
N ILE A 803 12.08 26.47 28.47
CA ILE A 803 10.92 27.20 29.01
C ILE A 803 11.34 28.23 30.06
N VAL A 804 12.25 27.87 30.98
CA VAL A 804 12.78 28.78 32.01
C VAL A 804 13.50 29.99 31.39
N GLU A 805 14.33 29.77 30.37
CA GLU A 805 15.07 30.83 29.67
C GLU A 805 14.17 31.70 28.78
N VAL A 806 13.32 31.09 27.94
CA VAL A 806 12.42 31.83 27.04
C VAL A 806 11.37 32.61 27.83
N SER A 807 10.89 32.09 28.97
CA SER A 807 10.03 32.85 29.88
C SER A 807 10.76 33.93 30.69
N LYS A 808 12.10 33.94 30.72
CA LYS A 808 12.91 34.80 31.63
C LYS A 808 12.49 34.66 33.09
N SER A 809 12.24 33.44 33.55
CA SER A 809 11.79 33.17 34.93
C SER A 809 12.83 33.63 35.96
N ALA A 810 12.44 34.53 36.85
CA ALA A 810 13.29 35.05 37.93
C ALA A 810 13.52 34.02 39.05
N CYS A 811 12.59 33.07 39.19
CA CYS A 811 12.62 32.01 40.20
C CYS A 811 12.04 30.69 39.64
N ILE A 812 12.47 29.56 40.20
CA ILE A 812 11.78 28.28 40.08
C ILE A 812 11.25 27.83 41.44
N LEU A 813 9.98 27.45 41.46
CA LEU A 813 9.37 26.71 42.57
C LEU A 813 9.22 25.24 42.19
N THR A 814 9.56 24.35 43.11
CA THR A 814 9.58 22.90 42.90
C THR A 814 9.58 22.13 44.23
N THR A 815 9.45 20.80 44.19
CA THR A 815 9.55 19.95 45.39
C THR A 815 11.01 19.63 45.73
N GLN A 816 11.32 19.28 46.99
CA GLN A 816 12.68 18.88 47.38
C GLN A 816 13.22 17.65 46.61
N VAL A 817 12.35 16.80 46.07
CA VAL A 817 12.74 15.65 45.24
C VAL A 817 13.24 16.12 43.88
N ILE A 818 12.47 16.98 43.20
CA ILE A 818 12.86 17.54 41.90
C ILE A 818 14.01 18.53 42.06
N MET A 819 14.10 19.29 43.15
CA MET A 819 15.27 20.14 43.44
C MET A 819 16.58 19.33 43.52
N LYS A 820 16.54 18.08 44.04
CA LYS A 820 17.69 17.17 44.04
C LYS A 820 18.00 16.65 42.63
N LEU A 821 16.97 16.36 41.82
CA LEU A 821 17.12 15.93 40.43
C LEU A 821 17.74 17.04 39.55
N LEU A 822 17.23 18.28 39.63
CA LEU A 822 17.77 19.44 38.92
C LEU A 822 19.20 19.82 39.35
N LYS A 823 19.64 19.37 40.53
CA LYS A 823 20.99 19.57 41.08
C LYS A 823 21.86 18.31 41.00
N SER A 824 21.46 17.29 40.23
CA SER A 824 22.20 16.02 40.11
C SER A 824 23.41 16.14 39.17
N LYS A 825 24.29 15.12 39.18
CA LYS A 825 25.44 15.06 38.26
C LYS A 825 25.01 14.79 36.82
N GLU A 826 23.95 14.02 36.64
CA GLU A 826 23.33 13.73 35.35
C GLU A 826 22.68 14.99 34.76
N ALA A 827 22.00 15.79 35.59
CA ALA A 827 21.49 17.11 35.18
C ALA A 827 22.64 18.03 34.74
N ALA A 828 23.76 18.06 35.47
CA ALA A 828 24.94 18.85 35.14
C ALA A 828 25.62 18.46 33.82
N ALA A 829 25.45 17.21 33.37
CA ALA A 829 25.96 16.73 32.09
C ALA A 829 25.05 17.09 30.91
N ALA A 830 23.74 17.28 31.14
CA ALA A 830 22.77 17.66 30.12
C ALA A 830 22.59 19.19 30.00
N VAL A 831 22.74 19.94 31.10
CA VAL A 831 22.55 21.40 31.18
C VAL A 831 23.52 22.02 32.18
N ASP A 832 24.15 23.16 31.85
CA ASP A 832 24.92 23.93 32.84
C ASP A 832 24.02 24.47 33.96
N ILE A 833 24.13 23.86 35.14
CA ILE A 833 23.39 24.21 36.36
C ILE A 833 23.65 25.67 36.79
N LYS A 834 24.77 26.29 36.41
CA LYS A 834 25.07 27.70 36.75
C LYS A 834 24.16 28.70 36.04
N THR A 835 23.46 28.29 34.98
CA THR A 835 22.54 29.16 34.21
C THR A 835 21.13 29.24 34.79
N TRP A 836 20.82 28.49 35.85
CA TRP A 836 19.47 28.41 36.41
C TRP A 836 19.15 29.58 37.37
N PRO A 837 17.92 30.12 37.36
CA PRO A 837 17.47 31.10 38.35
C PRO A 837 17.33 30.48 39.75
N THR A 838 17.11 31.31 40.76
CA THR A 838 17.06 30.84 42.16
C THR A 838 15.89 29.88 42.40
N ILE A 839 16.17 28.73 43.00
CA ILE A 839 15.19 27.67 43.29
C ILE A 839 14.80 27.72 44.79
N LEU A 840 13.52 27.92 45.11
CA LEU A 840 13.04 28.33 46.46
C LEU A 840 12.02 27.40 47.13
N ASP A 841 11.77 27.67 48.43
CA ASP A 841 10.81 27.04 49.37
C ASP A 841 10.37 28.11 50.43
N THR A 842 9.20 28.04 51.09
CA THR A 842 8.22 29.18 51.13
C THR A 842 8.03 30.06 52.45
N GLY A 843 7.70 31.39 52.39
CA GLY A 843 7.65 32.50 53.45
C GLY A 843 7.76 34.00 52.91
N THR A 844 7.03 35.18 53.09
CA THR A 844 5.74 35.78 53.66
C THR A 844 5.06 37.00 52.84
N GLU A 845 3.76 37.37 53.09
CA GLU A 845 2.59 37.90 52.22
C GLU A 845 2.58 39.25 51.40
N CYS A 846 1.60 39.44 50.45
CA CYS A 846 1.14 40.71 49.79
C CYS A 846 -0.26 40.64 49.05
N LEU A 847 -0.64 41.66 48.24
CA LEU A 847 -1.96 41.92 47.58
C LEU A 847 -1.87 42.40 46.09
N PRO A 848 -2.95 42.35 45.26
CA PRO A 848 -2.87 42.32 43.78
C PRO A 848 -2.99 43.67 43.01
N THR A 849 -2.79 43.60 41.67
CA THR A 849 -2.80 44.72 40.69
C THR A 849 -3.91 44.62 39.62
N SER A 850 -3.79 45.29 38.47
CA SER A 850 -4.90 45.66 37.54
C SER A 850 -5.40 44.53 36.58
N PRO A 851 -6.61 44.66 35.99
CA PRO A 851 -7.27 43.55 35.28
C PRO A 851 -6.61 43.11 33.97
N ASP A 852 -5.91 44.02 33.30
CA ASP A 852 -5.25 43.79 32.01
C ASP A 852 -3.88 43.09 32.15
N MET A 853 -3.41 42.92 33.38
CA MET A 853 -2.18 42.17 33.69
C MET A 853 -2.33 40.69 33.33
N LEU A 854 -1.18 40.05 33.09
CA LEU A 854 -1.11 38.62 32.79
C LEU A 854 -1.37 37.79 34.05
N ALA A 855 -2.33 36.88 33.94
CA ALA A 855 -2.60 35.88 34.98
C ALA A 855 -1.62 34.70 34.90
N TYR A 856 -1.17 34.33 33.71
CA TYR A 856 -0.15 33.30 33.49
C TYR A 856 0.42 33.34 32.05
N LEU A 857 1.52 32.61 31.82
CA LEU A 857 1.98 32.26 30.46
C LEU A 857 1.76 30.76 30.21
N ASP A 858 1.01 30.44 29.16
CA ASP A 858 0.76 29.07 28.72
C ASP A 858 1.85 28.64 27.74
N PHE A 859 2.82 27.84 28.20
CA PHE A 859 3.98 27.43 27.42
C PHE A 859 3.86 26.00 26.89
N SER A 860 4.29 25.81 25.64
CA SER A 860 4.09 24.55 24.92
C SER A 860 5.11 24.38 23.79
N VAL A 861 5.44 23.13 23.49
CA VAL A 861 6.18 22.76 22.28
C VAL A 861 5.15 22.42 21.20
N SER A 862 5.34 22.97 20.00
CA SER A 862 4.52 22.67 18.82
C SER A 862 4.87 21.29 18.21
N THR A 863 4.06 20.83 17.25
CA THR A 863 4.43 19.71 16.37
C THR A 863 5.64 20.02 15.48
N THR A 864 5.98 21.31 15.32
CA THR A 864 7.20 21.76 14.63
C THR A 864 8.44 21.80 15.53
N GLY A 865 8.32 21.44 16.82
CA GLY A 865 9.42 21.48 17.80
C GLY A 865 9.71 22.88 18.37
N ILE A 866 9.13 23.94 17.81
CA ILE A 866 9.26 25.31 18.28
C ILE A 866 8.50 25.48 19.60
N LEU A 867 9.15 26.10 20.59
CA LEU A 867 8.51 26.49 21.84
C LEU A 867 7.74 27.81 21.66
N ALA A 868 6.43 27.77 21.93
CA ALA A 868 5.57 28.95 21.95
C ALA A 868 4.93 29.13 23.33
N GLY A 869 5.06 30.33 23.88
CA GLY A 869 4.30 30.80 25.04
C GLY A 869 3.20 31.78 24.60
N VAL A 870 1.99 31.68 25.16
CA VAL A 870 0.92 32.68 24.96
C VAL A 870 0.57 33.41 26.26
N LYS A 871 0.26 34.70 26.09
CA LYS A 871 -0.09 35.65 27.15
C LYS A 871 -1.58 35.51 27.51
N MET A 872 -1.88 35.13 28.74
CA MET A 872 -3.25 34.97 29.25
C MET A 872 -3.53 36.02 30.33
N SER A 873 -4.46 36.95 30.07
CA SER A 873 -4.86 37.99 31.04
C SER A 873 -5.85 37.47 32.08
N HIS A 874 -6.03 38.18 33.20
CA HIS A 874 -7.05 37.83 34.20
C HIS A 874 -8.46 37.82 33.61
N ALA A 875 -8.80 38.82 32.79
CA ALA A 875 -10.09 38.89 32.10
C ALA A 875 -10.34 37.65 31.21
N ALA A 876 -9.37 37.28 30.35
CA ALA A 876 -9.49 36.12 29.48
C ALA A 876 -9.61 34.79 30.27
N THR A 877 -8.83 34.68 31.34
CA THR A 877 -8.79 33.49 32.21
C THR A 877 -10.13 33.28 32.93
N SER A 878 -10.74 34.36 33.45
CA SER A 878 -12.05 34.30 34.11
C SER A 878 -13.21 34.13 33.11
N ALA A 879 -13.11 34.69 31.90
CA ALA A 879 -14.06 34.45 30.82
C ALA A 879 -14.06 32.97 30.37
N LEU A 880 -12.88 32.36 30.18
CA LEU A 880 -12.74 30.93 29.87
C LEU A 880 -13.45 30.05 30.91
N CYS A 881 -13.19 30.32 32.20
CA CYS A 881 -13.82 29.60 33.31
C CYS A 881 -15.35 29.79 33.32
N ARG A 882 -15.86 30.98 32.96
CA ARG A 882 -17.29 31.29 32.84
C ARG A 882 -17.94 30.48 31.72
N SER A 883 -17.35 30.43 30.54
CA SER A 883 -17.89 29.70 29.39
C SER A 883 -17.86 28.19 29.59
N ILE A 884 -16.79 27.63 30.18
CA ILE A 884 -16.73 26.21 30.57
C ILE A 884 -17.79 25.89 31.64
N LYS A 885 -17.94 26.74 32.67
CA LYS A 885 -18.95 26.57 33.73
C LYS A 885 -20.37 26.50 33.18
N LEU A 886 -20.70 27.37 32.21
CA LEU A 886 -22.01 27.43 31.55
C LEU A 886 -22.26 26.23 30.62
N GLN A 887 -21.25 25.79 29.86
CA GLN A 887 -21.39 24.65 28.94
C GLN A 887 -21.50 23.30 29.66
N CYS A 888 -20.74 23.11 30.74
CA CYS A 888 -20.64 21.86 31.49
C CYS A 888 -21.61 21.75 32.69
N GLU A 889 -22.47 22.76 32.92
CA GLU A 889 -23.39 22.83 34.07
C GLU A 889 -22.67 22.60 35.41
N LEU A 890 -21.60 23.38 35.66
CA LEU A 890 -20.71 23.20 36.81
C LEU A 890 -21.17 24.02 38.03
N TYR A 891 -21.54 23.30 39.08
CA TYR A 891 -22.03 23.83 40.36
C TYR A 891 -21.27 23.19 41.53
N PRO A 892 -21.30 23.76 42.74
CA PRO A 892 -20.60 23.17 43.90
C PRO A 892 -20.98 21.73 44.26
N SER A 893 -22.19 21.28 43.89
CA SER A 893 -22.66 19.90 44.06
C SER A 893 -22.25 18.94 42.93
N ARG A 894 -21.44 19.38 41.95
CA ARG A 894 -20.92 18.52 40.88
C ARG A 894 -19.54 17.95 41.25
N GLN A 895 -19.34 16.69 40.88
CA GLN A 895 -18.03 16.04 40.79
C GLN A 895 -17.68 15.81 39.32
N ILE A 896 -16.44 16.12 38.94
CA ILE A 896 -15.85 15.75 37.64
C ILE A 896 -14.56 14.97 37.85
N ALA A 897 -14.18 14.12 36.89
CA ALA A 897 -12.89 13.41 36.91
C ALA A 897 -12.02 13.85 35.73
N ILE A 898 -10.78 14.24 36.00
CA ILE A 898 -9.83 14.76 35.02
C ILE A 898 -8.61 13.84 34.97
N CYS A 899 -8.38 13.20 33.82
CA CYS A 899 -7.20 12.41 33.51
C CYS A 899 -6.42 13.08 32.37
N LEU A 900 -5.77 14.20 32.69
CA LEU A 900 -5.03 15.08 31.78
C LEU A 900 -3.74 15.54 32.45
N ASP A 901 -2.78 15.99 31.66
CA ASP A 901 -1.64 16.74 32.19
C ASP A 901 -2.01 18.20 32.54
N PRO A 902 -1.53 18.74 33.66
CA PRO A 902 -1.89 20.08 34.15
C PRO A 902 -0.99 21.21 33.62
N TYR A 903 -0.17 20.99 32.59
CA TYR A 903 0.95 21.89 32.27
C TYR A 903 0.65 22.99 31.23
N CYS A 904 -0.33 22.77 30.35
CA CYS A 904 -0.69 23.73 29.30
C CYS A 904 -2.16 23.56 28.86
N GLY A 905 -2.70 24.58 28.19
CA GLY A 905 -3.99 24.58 27.51
C GLY A 905 -5.18 24.18 28.39
N LEU A 906 -6.14 23.46 27.78
CA LEU A 906 -7.38 23.07 28.46
C LEU A 906 -7.13 22.10 29.64
N GLY A 907 -6.05 21.32 29.61
CA GLY A 907 -5.62 20.47 30.73
C GLY A 907 -5.28 21.30 31.97
N PHE A 908 -4.39 22.29 31.82
CA PHE A 908 -4.10 23.26 32.88
C PHE A 908 -5.37 23.99 33.36
N ALA A 909 -6.21 24.48 32.44
CA ALA A 909 -7.40 25.26 32.79
C ALA A 909 -8.42 24.46 33.62
N LEU A 910 -8.62 23.17 33.32
CA LEU A 910 -9.49 22.27 34.08
C LEU A 910 -8.92 21.94 35.46
N TRP A 911 -7.61 21.60 35.53
CA TRP A 911 -6.94 21.27 36.80
C TRP A 911 -6.88 22.47 37.76
N CYS A 912 -6.41 23.63 37.31
CA CYS A 912 -6.05 24.74 38.20
C CYS A 912 -7.17 25.76 38.40
N LEU A 913 -8.02 26.01 37.40
CA LEU A 913 -8.87 27.20 37.35
C LEU A 913 -10.35 26.89 37.55
N CYS A 914 -10.88 25.95 36.76
CA CYS A 914 -12.33 25.75 36.62
C CYS A 914 -13.02 25.34 37.93
N SER A 915 -12.34 24.56 38.77
CA SER A 915 -12.83 24.10 40.07
C SER A 915 -12.98 25.26 41.06
N VAL A 916 -11.97 26.14 41.15
CA VAL A 916 -12.01 27.34 42.00
C VAL A 916 -13.08 28.32 41.51
N TYR A 917 -13.17 28.56 40.20
CA TYR A 917 -14.19 29.46 39.66
C TYR A 917 -15.62 28.95 39.91
N SER A 918 -15.90 27.68 39.58
CA SER A 918 -17.25 27.12 39.65
C SER A 918 -17.66 26.66 41.05
N GLY A 919 -16.68 26.24 41.86
CA GLY A 919 -16.86 25.58 43.15
C GLY A 919 -17.08 24.07 43.06
N HIS A 920 -17.08 23.47 41.87
CA HIS A 920 -17.24 22.02 41.72
C HIS A 920 -16.02 21.27 42.29
N GLN A 921 -16.21 20.00 42.65
CA GLN A 921 -15.12 19.14 43.11
C GLN A 921 -14.48 18.41 41.92
N SER A 922 -13.16 18.52 41.78
CA SER A 922 -12.37 17.81 40.78
C SER A 922 -11.61 16.63 41.38
N ILE A 923 -11.85 15.45 40.82
CA ILE A 923 -11.12 14.21 41.06
C ILE A 923 -9.98 14.16 40.05
N LEU A 924 -8.77 14.31 40.55
CA LEU A 924 -7.55 14.47 39.76
C LEU A 924 -6.84 13.12 39.64
N VAL A 925 -6.63 12.67 38.41
CA VAL A 925 -5.94 11.42 38.08
C VAL A 925 -4.72 11.75 37.20
N PRO A 926 -3.49 11.74 37.75
CA PRO A 926 -2.28 11.96 36.95
C PRO A 926 -2.15 10.87 35.87
N PRO A 927 -1.90 11.20 34.59
CA PRO A 927 -1.72 10.19 33.55
C PRO A 927 -0.62 9.16 33.85
N LEU A 928 0.46 9.58 34.52
CA LEU A 928 1.56 8.72 34.99
C LEU A 928 1.09 7.56 35.89
N GLU A 929 0.01 7.72 36.65
CA GLU A 929 -0.51 6.65 37.53
C GLU A 929 -1.24 5.55 36.72
N LEU A 930 -1.65 5.83 35.46
CA LEU A 930 -2.24 4.83 34.57
C LEU A 930 -1.19 3.88 33.97
N GLU A 931 0.07 4.30 33.86
CA GLU A 931 1.18 3.41 33.45
C GLU A 931 1.36 2.26 34.46
N SER A 932 1.05 2.51 35.74
CA SER A 932 1.03 1.49 36.79
C SER A 932 -0.33 0.80 36.95
N ASN A 933 -1.44 1.45 36.60
CA ASN A 933 -2.79 0.88 36.65
C ASN A 933 -3.73 1.51 35.61
N VAL A 934 -3.80 0.91 34.43
CA VAL A 934 -4.61 1.39 33.29
C VAL A 934 -6.12 1.48 33.63
N SER A 935 -6.60 0.69 34.60
CA SER A 935 -8.01 0.71 35.03
C SER A 935 -8.38 1.87 35.95
N LEU A 936 -7.41 2.64 36.45
CA LEU A 936 -7.58 3.65 37.50
C LEU A 936 -8.64 4.71 37.17
N TRP A 937 -8.56 5.32 35.98
CA TRP A 937 -9.46 6.39 35.57
C TRP A 937 -10.92 5.91 35.47
N LEU A 938 -11.16 4.77 34.82
CA LEU A 938 -12.51 4.19 34.72
C LEU A 938 -13.06 3.75 36.08
N SER A 939 -12.19 3.20 36.94
CA SER A 939 -12.53 2.83 38.32
C SER A 939 -12.96 4.05 39.14
N ALA A 940 -12.22 5.16 39.05
CA ALA A 940 -12.57 6.42 39.71
C ALA A 940 -13.89 7.00 39.17
N VAL A 941 -14.08 7.02 37.86
CA VAL A 941 -15.33 7.48 37.21
C VAL A 941 -16.54 6.69 37.73
N SER A 942 -16.41 5.37 37.88
CA SER A 942 -17.44 4.50 38.45
C SER A 942 -17.65 4.73 39.96
N GLN A 943 -16.58 4.69 40.76
CA GLN A 943 -16.62 4.81 42.22
C GLN A 943 -17.28 6.12 42.68
N TYR A 944 -16.90 7.23 42.06
CA TYR A 944 -17.45 8.56 42.37
C TYR A 944 -18.67 8.92 41.49
N LYS A 945 -19.23 7.96 40.74
CA LYS A 945 -20.46 8.11 39.92
C LYS A 945 -20.45 9.34 39.00
N VAL A 946 -19.30 9.59 38.38
CA VAL A 946 -18.96 10.84 37.71
C VAL A 946 -19.80 11.03 36.44
N ARG A 947 -20.45 12.19 36.31
CA ARG A 947 -21.28 12.54 35.14
C ARG A 947 -20.47 13.11 33.97
N VAL A 948 -19.41 13.87 34.26
CA VAL A 948 -18.57 14.56 33.29
C VAL A 948 -17.11 14.23 33.56
N THR A 949 -16.40 13.74 32.56
CA THR A 949 -14.97 13.41 32.67
C THR A 949 -14.18 13.84 31.45
N PHE A 950 -12.89 14.13 31.65
CA PHE A 950 -11.97 14.61 30.62
C PHE A 950 -10.73 13.71 30.53
N CYS A 951 -10.30 13.36 29.32
CA CYS A 951 -9.09 12.58 29.04
C CYS A 951 -8.36 13.06 27.77
N SER A 952 -7.12 12.64 27.56
CA SER A 952 -6.40 12.85 26.29
C SER A 952 -6.58 11.65 25.34
N TYR A 953 -6.15 11.77 24.07
CA TYR A 953 -6.08 10.60 23.19
C TYR A 953 -5.12 9.54 23.72
N SER A 954 -3.95 9.93 24.23
CA SER A 954 -3.00 9.01 24.86
C SER A 954 -3.65 8.20 26.01
N VAL A 955 -4.42 8.84 26.90
CA VAL A 955 -5.15 8.14 27.97
C VAL A 955 -6.22 7.20 27.40
N MET A 956 -7.00 7.65 26.41
CA MET A 956 -8.00 6.81 25.75
C MET A 956 -7.38 5.60 25.05
N GLU A 957 -6.21 5.77 24.44
CA GLU A 957 -5.47 4.73 23.74
C GLU A 957 -4.85 3.72 24.71
N MET A 958 -4.22 4.18 25.80
CA MET A 958 -3.74 3.31 26.88
C MET A 958 -4.87 2.44 27.44
N CYS A 959 -6.04 3.03 27.72
CA CYS A 959 -7.20 2.26 28.17
C CYS A 959 -7.72 1.29 27.09
N THR A 960 -7.73 1.67 25.81
CA THR A 960 -8.24 0.81 24.72
C THR A 960 -7.31 -0.37 24.44
N LYS A 961 -5.99 -0.14 24.37
CA LYS A 961 -4.98 -1.18 24.17
C LYS A 961 -4.81 -2.06 25.42
N GLY A 962 -4.59 -1.46 26.58
CA GLY A 962 -4.24 -2.16 27.82
C GLY A 962 -5.39 -2.94 28.49
N LEU A 963 -6.64 -2.53 28.30
CA LEU A 963 -7.81 -3.21 28.90
C LEU A 963 -8.59 -4.07 27.89
N GLY A 964 -8.19 -4.09 26.61
CA GLY A 964 -8.91 -4.75 25.52
C GLY A 964 -9.18 -6.25 25.75
N THR A 965 -8.28 -6.93 26.47
CA THR A 965 -8.37 -8.36 26.81
C THR A 965 -8.91 -8.63 28.23
N GLN A 966 -9.17 -7.59 29.03
CA GLN A 966 -9.50 -7.70 30.46
C GLN A 966 -10.95 -7.28 30.80
N THR A 967 -11.78 -6.95 29.81
CA THR A 967 -13.14 -6.42 30.00
C THR A 967 -14.02 -7.24 30.95
N ASP A 968 -13.91 -8.57 30.94
CA ASP A 968 -14.65 -9.45 31.85
C ASP A 968 -14.24 -9.29 33.33
N MET A 969 -12.98 -8.95 33.61
CA MET A 969 -12.51 -8.64 34.97
C MET A 969 -12.98 -7.24 35.42
N LEU A 970 -13.30 -6.35 34.46
CA LEU A 970 -13.76 -4.99 34.72
C LEU A 970 -15.27 -4.88 34.99
N ARG A 971 -16.02 -5.99 35.04
CA ARG A 971 -17.49 -6.01 35.32
C ARG A 971 -17.91 -5.38 36.66
N VAL A 972 -16.96 -5.02 37.53
CA VAL A 972 -17.19 -4.24 38.77
C VAL A 972 -17.34 -2.73 38.49
N ILE A 973 -16.84 -2.24 37.35
CA ILE A 973 -16.91 -0.85 36.91
C ILE A 973 -18.25 -0.59 36.21
N ASN A 974 -18.92 0.50 36.59
CA ASN A 974 -20.18 0.94 35.98
C ASN A 974 -20.07 2.40 35.50
N LEU A 975 -20.16 2.58 34.17
CA LEU A 975 -20.00 3.85 33.47
C LEU A 975 -21.34 4.50 33.07
N SER A 976 -22.49 3.91 33.45
CA SER A 976 -23.83 4.44 33.10
C SER A 976 -24.16 5.81 33.70
N CYS A 977 -23.38 6.26 34.70
CA CYS A 977 -23.44 7.62 35.24
C CYS A 977 -22.87 8.67 34.26
N VAL A 978 -21.94 8.27 33.38
CA VAL A 978 -21.26 9.18 32.45
C VAL A 978 -22.23 9.68 31.40
N ARG A 979 -22.41 11.00 31.33
CA ARG A 979 -23.20 11.67 30.29
C ARG A 979 -22.33 12.43 29.29
N THR A 980 -21.11 12.80 29.68
CA THR A 980 -20.11 13.37 28.77
C THR A 980 -18.69 12.93 29.16
N CYS A 981 -18.02 12.23 28.26
CA CYS A 981 -16.61 11.89 28.29
C CYS A 981 -15.94 12.69 27.17
N MET A 982 -15.19 13.72 27.55
CA MET A 982 -14.59 14.68 26.62
C MET A 982 -13.12 14.36 26.39
N VAL A 983 -12.78 14.00 25.16
CA VAL A 983 -11.40 13.80 24.73
C VAL A 983 -10.84 15.15 24.29
N VAL A 984 -9.85 15.64 25.03
CA VAL A 984 -9.20 16.92 24.74
C VAL A 984 -8.31 16.76 23.53
N ALA A 985 -8.61 17.52 22.48
CA ALA A 985 -7.88 17.55 21.22
C ALA A 985 -7.55 18.98 20.79
N GLU A 986 -6.39 19.15 20.16
CA GLU A 986 -6.01 20.34 19.40
C GLU A 986 -5.81 19.98 17.90
N GLU A 987 -6.24 18.79 17.49
CA GLU A 987 -6.07 18.23 16.14
C GLU A 987 -7.40 17.70 15.58
N ARG A 988 -7.38 17.13 14.36
CA ARG A 988 -8.55 16.46 13.77
C ARG A 988 -9.06 15.33 14.68
N PRO A 989 -10.37 15.24 14.98
CA PRO A 989 -10.94 14.16 15.80
C PRO A 989 -10.56 12.72 15.39
N ARG A 990 -10.02 11.92 16.31
CA ARG A 990 -9.64 10.50 16.08
C ARG A 990 -10.86 9.57 16.16
N ILE A 991 -11.61 9.49 15.05
CA ILE A 991 -12.88 8.74 14.96
C ILE A 991 -12.69 7.25 15.27
N THR A 992 -11.67 6.60 14.69
CA THR A 992 -11.43 5.16 14.87
C THR A 992 -11.15 4.80 16.33
N LEU A 993 -10.38 5.63 17.05
CA LEU A 993 -10.06 5.45 18.46
C LEU A 993 -11.30 5.66 19.36
N THR A 994 -12.02 6.77 19.16
CA THR A 994 -13.22 7.09 19.94
C THR A 994 -14.34 6.06 19.73
N GLN A 995 -14.52 5.54 18.51
CA GLN A 995 -15.44 4.44 18.23
C GLN A 995 -14.99 3.11 18.87
N SER A 996 -13.69 2.80 18.83
CA SER A 996 -13.15 1.58 19.44
C SER A 996 -13.30 1.58 20.97
N PHE A 997 -12.96 2.70 21.63
CA PHE A 997 -13.19 2.90 23.06
C PHE A 997 -14.67 2.78 23.43
N SER A 998 -15.55 3.45 22.67
CA SER A 998 -17.01 3.40 22.89
C SER A 998 -17.58 1.99 22.72
N LYS A 999 -17.05 1.21 21.77
CA LYS A 999 -17.45 -0.19 21.54
C LYS A 999 -16.95 -1.10 22.67
N LEU A 1000 -15.71 -0.92 23.13
CA LEU A 1000 -15.06 -1.76 24.13
C LEU A 1000 -15.72 -1.66 25.51
N PHE A 1001 -16.07 -0.44 25.95
CA PHE A 1001 -16.64 -0.20 27.27
C PHE A 1001 -18.17 -0.07 27.29
N LYS A 1002 -18.83 -0.35 26.16
CA LYS A 1002 -20.30 -0.33 26.01
C LYS A 1002 -21.01 -1.16 27.08
N ASP A 1003 -20.53 -2.37 27.32
CA ASP A 1003 -21.20 -3.33 28.21
C ASP A 1003 -20.93 -3.05 29.70
N LEU A 1004 -19.98 -2.14 30.01
CA LEU A 1004 -19.85 -1.49 31.33
C LEU A 1004 -20.82 -0.30 31.50
N GLY A 1005 -21.70 -0.05 30.52
CA GLY A 1005 -22.71 1.01 30.54
C GLY A 1005 -22.27 2.33 29.91
N LEU A 1006 -21.10 2.41 29.26
CA LEU A 1006 -20.69 3.63 28.54
C LEU A 1006 -21.55 3.81 27.27
N SER A 1007 -22.31 4.90 27.21
CA SER A 1007 -23.03 5.27 26.00
C SER A 1007 -22.09 5.92 24.98
N ALA A 1008 -22.13 5.49 23.72
CA ALA A 1008 -21.36 6.11 22.63
C ALA A 1008 -21.70 7.60 22.46
N ARG A 1009 -22.95 8.02 22.76
CA ARG A 1009 -23.39 9.43 22.79
C ARG A 1009 -22.62 10.27 23.82
N ALA A 1010 -22.09 9.66 24.88
CA ALA A 1010 -21.32 10.37 25.89
C ALA A 1010 -19.90 10.70 25.42
N VAL A 1011 -19.31 9.92 24.52
CA VAL A 1011 -17.95 10.14 24.03
C VAL A 1011 -17.96 11.25 22.97
N SER A 1012 -17.14 12.27 23.19
CA SER A 1012 -17.10 13.50 22.39
C SER A 1012 -15.71 14.12 22.44
N THR A 1013 -15.39 14.99 21.49
CA THR A 1013 -14.11 15.72 21.46
C THR A 1013 -14.31 17.20 21.85
N THR A 1014 -13.21 17.85 22.21
CA THR A 1014 -13.12 19.32 22.27
C THR A 1014 -12.24 19.84 21.14
N PHE A 1015 -12.23 21.15 20.92
CA PHE A 1015 -11.19 21.83 20.16
C PHE A 1015 -10.76 23.13 20.83
N GLY A 1016 -9.45 23.27 21.00
CA GLY A 1016 -8.75 24.47 21.44
C GLY A 1016 -7.44 24.61 20.67
N CYS A 1017 -6.78 25.75 20.81
CA CYS A 1017 -5.52 26.08 20.14
C CYS A 1017 -4.73 27.11 20.97
N ARG A 1018 -3.60 27.61 20.45
CA ARG A 1018 -2.79 28.61 21.16
C ARG A 1018 -3.46 29.97 21.32
N VAL A 1019 -4.16 30.45 20.29
CA VAL A 1019 -4.82 31.77 20.36
C VAL A 1019 -6.12 31.75 21.16
N ASN A 1020 -6.71 30.56 21.38
CA ASN A 1020 -7.87 30.38 22.25
C ASN A 1020 -7.90 28.93 22.81
N VAL A 1021 -7.76 28.83 24.13
CA VAL A 1021 -7.61 27.56 24.88
C VAL A 1021 -8.84 26.63 24.76
N ALA A 1022 -10.04 27.15 24.50
CA ALA A 1022 -11.23 26.33 24.27
C ALA A 1022 -12.23 27.06 23.35
N ILE A 1023 -12.38 26.55 22.12
CA ILE A 1023 -13.31 27.07 21.11
C ILE A 1023 -14.59 26.23 21.13
N CYS A 1024 -14.44 24.90 21.12
CA CYS A 1024 -15.53 23.94 21.09
C CYS A 1024 -15.37 22.90 22.20
N LEU A 1025 -16.48 22.56 22.88
CA LEU A 1025 -16.51 21.67 24.04
C LEU A 1025 -17.94 21.14 24.22
N GLN A 1026 -18.10 19.83 24.40
CA GLN A 1026 -19.43 19.22 24.44
C GLN A 1026 -20.16 19.45 25.77
N GLY A 1027 -21.33 20.09 25.72
CA GLY A 1027 -22.15 20.35 26.91
C GLY A 1027 -23.00 19.17 27.36
N THR A 1028 -23.34 19.11 28.65
CA THR A 1028 -24.24 18.08 29.22
C THR A 1028 -25.69 18.16 28.72
N ALA A 1029 -26.06 19.29 28.12
CA ALA A 1029 -27.32 19.55 27.41
C ALA A 1029 -27.07 19.94 25.93
N GLY A 1030 -26.00 19.41 25.33
CA GLY A 1030 -25.71 19.55 23.90
C GLY A 1030 -26.54 18.60 23.01
N PRO A 1031 -26.71 18.93 21.72
CA PRO A 1031 -27.14 17.97 20.70
C PRO A 1031 -26.07 16.89 20.48
N ASP A 1032 -26.43 15.79 19.83
CA ASP A 1032 -25.53 14.63 19.72
C ASP A 1032 -24.39 14.88 18.73
N PRO A 1033 -23.12 14.52 19.08
CA PRO A 1033 -21.96 14.79 18.23
C PRO A 1033 -22.14 14.22 16.83
N THR A 1034 -22.15 15.09 15.83
CA THR A 1034 -22.41 14.69 14.45
C THR A 1034 -21.15 14.15 13.76
N THR A 1035 -21.33 13.19 12.85
CA THR A 1035 -20.28 12.70 11.95
C THR A 1035 -20.76 12.84 10.52
N VAL A 1036 -19.94 13.46 9.67
CA VAL A 1036 -20.20 13.64 8.24
C VAL A 1036 -19.18 12.87 7.42
N TYR A 1037 -19.50 12.62 6.16
CA TYR A 1037 -18.57 12.04 5.19
C TYR A 1037 -18.34 13.08 4.09
N VAL A 1038 -17.09 13.40 3.81
CA VAL A 1038 -16.70 14.36 2.77
C VAL A 1038 -15.94 13.67 1.63
N ASP A 1039 -16.08 14.17 0.42
CA ASP A 1039 -15.24 13.77 -0.71
C ASP A 1039 -13.80 14.29 -0.49
N MET A 1040 -12.84 13.37 -0.37
CA MET A 1040 -11.43 13.70 -0.23
C MET A 1040 -10.88 14.44 -1.46
N ARG A 1041 -11.42 14.22 -2.68
CA ARG A 1041 -11.00 14.92 -3.90
C ARG A 1041 -11.43 16.39 -3.90
N ALA A 1042 -12.64 16.70 -3.43
CA ALA A 1042 -13.09 18.07 -3.18
C ALA A 1042 -12.24 18.77 -2.11
N LEU A 1043 -11.92 18.07 -1.02
CA LEU A 1043 -11.16 18.62 0.11
C LEU A 1043 -9.76 19.09 -0.31
N ARG A 1044 -9.09 18.35 -1.21
CA ARG A 1044 -7.78 18.71 -1.81
C ARG A 1044 -7.78 20.02 -2.63
N HIS A 1045 -8.96 20.56 -2.93
CA HIS A 1045 -9.19 21.80 -3.67
C HIS A 1045 -9.90 22.87 -2.80
N ASP A 1046 -9.78 22.77 -1.48
CA ASP A 1046 -10.43 23.63 -0.48
C ASP A 1046 -11.97 23.68 -0.59
N ARG A 1047 -12.60 22.60 -1.05
CA ARG A 1047 -14.07 22.47 -1.15
C ARG A 1047 -14.61 21.35 -0.27
N VAL A 1048 -15.81 21.57 0.27
CA VAL A 1048 -16.53 20.60 1.11
C VAL A 1048 -17.74 20.09 0.33
N ARG A 1049 -17.60 18.92 -0.30
CA ARG A 1049 -18.72 18.15 -0.88
C ARG A 1049 -19.05 17.01 0.09
N LEU A 1050 -20.26 17.03 0.65
CA LEU A 1050 -20.78 15.92 1.46
C LEU A 1050 -21.10 14.73 0.55
N VAL A 1051 -20.84 13.52 1.04
CA VAL A 1051 -21.11 12.25 0.36
C VAL A 1051 -21.74 11.24 1.33
N GLU A 1052 -22.23 10.11 0.81
CA GLU A 1052 -22.77 9.04 1.65
C GLU A 1052 -21.65 8.16 2.23
N ARG A 1053 -21.94 7.50 3.37
CA ARG A 1053 -21.01 6.59 4.04
C ARG A 1053 -20.63 5.43 3.10
N GLY A 1054 -19.35 5.31 2.78
CA GLY A 1054 -18.85 4.25 1.88
C GLY A 1054 -18.85 4.62 0.40
N SER A 1055 -19.13 5.89 0.07
CA SER A 1055 -18.83 6.41 -1.27
C SER A 1055 -17.31 6.29 -1.57
N PRO A 1056 -16.89 6.12 -2.84
CA PRO A 1056 -15.47 6.17 -3.20
C PRO A 1056 -14.80 7.45 -2.66
N HIS A 1057 -13.62 7.29 -2.04
CA HIS A 1057 -12.88 8.37 -1.37
C HIS A 1057 -13.65 9.12 -0.25
N SER A 1058 -14.69 8.54 0.37
CA SER A 1058 -15.39 9.16 1.49
C SER A 1058 -14.51 9.21 2.76
N LEU A 1059 -14.15 10.41 3.19
CA LEU A 1059 -13.44 10.67 4.44
C LEU A 1059 -14.44 10.98 5.56
N PRO A 1060 -14.52 10.19 6.64
CA PRO A 1060 -15.31 10.54 7.81
C PRO A 1060 -14.67 11.69 8.60
N LEU A 1061 -15.48 12.68 8.99
CA LEU A 1061 -15.10 13.77 9.89
C LEU A 1061 -16.15 13.89 11.02
N MET A 1062 -15.67 13.91 12.27
CA MET A 1062 -16.50 14.08 13.45
C MET A 1062 -16.46 15.53 13.91
N GLU A 1063 -17.59 16.01 14.42
CA GLU A 1063 -17.75 17.33 15.02
C GLU A 1063 -16.80 17.52 16.21
N SER A 1064 -16.11 18.66 16.26
CA SER A 1064 -15.12 19.02 17.29
C SER A 1064 -15.74 19.46 18.64
N GLY A 1065 -16.98 19.04 18.90
CA GLY A 1065 -17.85 19.54 19.97
C GLY A 1065 -18.52 20.86 19.63
N LYS A 1066 -19.43 21.29 20.50
CA LYS A 1066 -20.19 22.54 20.34
C LYS A 1066 -19.41 23.80 20.73
N ILE A 1067 -19.56 24.88 19.96
CA ILE A 1067 -18.96 26.20 20.22
C ILE A 1067 -19.36 26.71 21.63
N LEU A 1068 -18.37 27.16 22.41
CA LEU A 1068 -18.56 27.64 23.78
C LEU A 1068 -19.35 28.98 23.85
N PRO A 1069 -20.09 29.23 24.94
CA PRO A 1069 -20.73 30.53 25.18
C PRO A 1069 -19.74 31.69 25.08
N GLY A 1070 -20.16 32.80 24.47
CA GLY A 1070 -19.32 33.99 24.24
C GLY A 1070 -18.31 33.87 23.08
N VAL A 1071 -18.14 32.69 22.48
CA VAL A 1071 -17.24 32.46 21.35
C VAL A 1071 -17.96 32.66 20.01
N LYS A 1072 -17.37 33.45 19.12
CA LYS A 1072 -17.74 33.56 17.70
C LYS A 1072 -16.68 32.88 16.84
N VAL A 1073 -17.10 32.18 15.81
CA VAL A 1073 -16.23 31.47 14.85
C VAL A 1073 -16.62 31.87 13.43
N ILE A 1074 -15.63 32.13 12.57
CA ILE A 1074 -15.84 32.30 11.13
C ILE A 1074 -14.77 31.51 10.37
N ILE A 1075 -15.12 31.01 9.19
CA ILE A 1075 -14.17 30.38 8.27
C ILE A 1075 -13.69 31.42 7.26
N ALA A 1076 -12.38 31.66 7.19
CA ALA A 1076 -11.78 32.70 6.37
C ALA A 1076 -10.76 32.12 5.38
N HIS A 1077 -10.60 32.79 4.23
CA HIS A 1077 -9.57 32.43 3.25
C HIS A 1077 -8.19 32.91 3.73
N THR A 1078 -7.21 32.00 3.79
CA THR A 1078 -5.85 32.26 4.32
C THR A 1078 -5.16 33.47 3.67
N GLU A 1079 -5.12 33.51 2.34
CA GLU A 1079 -4.49 34.60 1.56
C GLU A 1079 -5.34 35.88 1.54
N THR A 1080 -6.59 35.79 1.06
CA THR A 1080 -7.41 36.99 0.78
C THR A 1080 -8.11 37.58 2.01
N LYS A 1081 -8.06 36.89 3.16
CA LYS A 1081 -8.70 37.29 4.44
C LYS A 1081 -10.20 37.57 4.34
N GLY A 1082 -10.86 37.01 3.33
CA GLY A 1082 -12.30 37.12 3.10
C GLY A 1082 -13.08 35.98 3.77
N PRO A 1083 -14.30 36.23 4.27
CA PRO A 1083 -15.15 35.20 4.87
C PRO A 1083 -15.72 34.23 3.82
N LEU A 1084 -15.63 32.93 4.09
CA LEU A 1084 -16.08 31.86 3.20
C LEU A 1084 -17.52 31.40 3.52
N GLY A 1085 -18.11 30.55 2.68
CA GLY A 1085 -19.44 29.94 2.89
C GLY A 1085 -19.35 28.43 3.13
N ASP A 1086 -20.39 27.82 3.73
CA ASP A 1086 -20.48 26.43 4.26
C ASP A 1086 -20.03 25.28 3.32
N SER A 1087 -19.72 25.56 2.05
CA SER A 1087 -19.20 24.61 1.05
C SER A 1087 -17.68 24.70 0.80
N HIS A 1088 -16.93 25.44 1.62
CA HIS A 1088 -15.48 25.66 1.46
C HIS A 1088 -14.72 25.24 2.71
N LEU A 1089 -13.50 24.76 2.51
CA LEU A 1089 -12.48 24.67 3.55
C LEU A 1089 -11.81 26.04 3.70
N GLY A 1090 -11.46 26.42 4.93
CA GLY A 1090 -10.68 27.64 5.18
C GLY A 1090 -10.11 27.65 6.58
N GLU A 1091 -9.39 28.71 6.92
CA GLU A 1091 -8.84 28.89 8.25
C GLU A 1091 -9.96 29.22 9.24
N ILE A 1092 -9.98 28.52 10.37
CA ILE A 1092 -10.88 28.80 11.49
C ILE A 1092 -10.36 30.06 12.19
N TRP A 1093 -11.16 31.12 12.21
CA TRP A 1093 -10.89 32.37 12.92
C TRP A 1093 -11.85 32.50 14.10
N VAL A 1094 -11.34 32.93 15.26
CA VAL A 1094 -12.08 32.96 16.53
C VAL A 1094 -12.07 34.33 17.19
N SER A 1095 -13.23 34.81 17.62
CA SER A 1095 -13.39 36.04 18.40
C SER A 1095 -14.08 35.69 19.72
N SER A 1096 -13.40 35.91 20.84
CA SER A 1096 -13.90 35.61 22.19
C SER A 1096 -13.25 36.53 23.22
N PRO A 1097 -13.96 36.91 24.31
CA PRO A 1097 -13.35 37.51 25.50
C PRO A 1097 -12.24 36.67 26.14
N HIS A 1098 -12.13 35.36 25.81
CA HIS A 1098 -11.07 34.47 26.29
C HIS A 1098 -10.04 34.06 25.23
N ASN A 1099 -9.88 34.85 24.17
CA ASN A 1099 -8.68 34.78 23.34
C ASN A 1099 -7.43 35.18 24.17
N ALA A 1100 -6.27 34.60 23.84
CA ALA A 1100 -4.98 35.04 24.38
C ALA A 1100 -4.62 36.44 23.83
N THR A 1101 -3.83 37.23 24.57
CA THR A 1101 -3.50 38.61 24.19
C THR A 1101 -2.27 38.75 23.28
N GLY A 1102 -1.53 37.67 23.06
CA GLY A 1102 -0.38 37.60 22.15
C GLY A 1102 0.53 36.41 22.44
N TYR A 1103 1.53 36.19 21.58
CA TYR A 1103 2.68 35.34 21.93
C TYR A 1103 3.62 36.07 22.90
N TYR A 1104 4.44 35.31 23.62
CA TYR A 1104 5.55 35.79 24.41
C TYR A 1104 6.88 35.44 23.72
N THR A 1105 7.63 36.45 23.27
CA THR A 1105 8.86 36.29 22.49
C THR A 1105 10.01 37.11 23.09
N VAL A 1106 11.20 36.52 23.21
CA VAL A 1106 12.37 37.19 23.83
C VAL A 1106 12.94 38.35 23.00
N TYR A 1107 12.81 38.29 21.67
CA TYR A 1107 13.54 39.12 20.71
C TYR A 1107 12.76 40.29 20.10
N GLY A 1108 11.56 40.60 20.60
CA GLY A 1108 10.76 41.74 20.13
C GLY A 1108 9.95 41.50 18.85
N GLU A 1109 9.82 40.24 18.41
CA GLU A 1109 9.08 39.83 17.21
C GLU A 1109 7.54 39.91 17.37
N GLU A 1110 7.04 40.55 18.43
CA GLU A 1110 5.60 40.69 18.70
C GLU A 1110 4.83 41.36 17.55
N ALA A 1111 5.49 42.25 16.81
CA ALA A 1111 4.93 42.89 15.62
C ALA A 1111 4.76 41.94 14.42
N LEU A 1112 5.61 40.91 14.26
CA LEU A 1112 5.53 39.93 13.17
C LEU A 1112 4.31 39.02 13.33
N HIS A 1113 3.91 38.73 14.57
CA HIS A 1113 2.79 37.83 14.87
C HIS A 1113 1.51 38.55 15.32
N ALA A 1114 1.45 39.89 15.30
CA ALA A 1114 0.26 40.65 15.69
C ALA A 1114 -1.00 40.26 14.90
N ASP A 1115 -0.85 39.88 13.62
CA ASP A 1115 -1.93 39.38 12.76
C ASP A 1115 -2.56 38.07 13.26
N HIS A 1116 -1.89 37.29 14.13
CA HIS A 1116 -2.50 36.08 14.72
C HIS A 1116 -3.57 36.40 15.77
N PHE A 1117 -3.57 37.59 16.35
CA PHE A 1117 -4.48 37.97 17.45
C PHE A 1117 -5.38 39.16 17.11
N THR A 1118 -4.99 39.96 16.11
CA THR A 1118 -5.66 41.23 15.74
C THR A 1118 -6.17 41.26 14.30
N ALA A 1119 -6.34 40.09 13.67
CA ALA A 1119 -6.83 40.00 12.30
C ALA A 1119 -8.23 40.62 12.13
N ARG A 1120 -8.46 41.13 10.92
CA ARG A 1120 -9.75 41.66 10.47
C ARG A 1120 -10.05 41.07 9.10
N LEU A 1121 -11.34 40.87 8.80
CA LEU A 1121 -11.76 40.46 7.47
C LEU A 1121 -11.46 41.58 6.46
N SER A 1122 -11.11 41.22 5.23
CA SER A 1122 -10.88 42.20 4.16
C SER A 1122 -12.18 42.81 3.61
N PHE A 1123 -13.32 42.14 3.83
CA PHE A 1123 -14.67 42.60 3.53
C PHE A 1123 -15.70 41.81 4.37
N GLY A 1124 -16.93 42.33 4.47
CA GLY A 1124 -17.93 41.83 5.43
C GLY A 1124 -17.83 42.57 6.77
N ASP A 1125 -17.82 41.85 7.88
CA ASP A 1125 -17.55 42.44 9.20
C ASP A 1125 -16.05 42.71 9.39
N THR A 1126 -15.62 43.89 8.96
CA THR A 1126 -14.26 44.39 9.15
C THR A 1126 -14.01 44.99 10.54
N GLN A 1127 -15.06 45.10 11.38
CA GLN A 1127 -15.04 45.76 12.69
C GLN A 1127 -14.75 44.79 13.84
N THR A 1128 -15.25 43.56 13.78
CA THR A 1128 -14.85 42.50 14.71
C THR A 1128 -13.37 42.15 14.55
N ILE A 1129 -12.67 42.04 15.68
CA ILE A 1129 -11.29 41.55 15.77
C ILE A 1129 -11.33 40.03 15.92
N TRP A 1130 -10.48 39.34 15.15
CA TRP A 1130 -10.38 37.89 15.11
C TRP A 1130 -8.97 37.44 15.44
N ALA A 1131 -8.86 36.31 16.16
CA ALA A 1131 -7.63 35.57 16.28
C ALA A 1131 -7.60 34.42 15.25
N ARG A 1132 -6.45 34.25 14.59
CA ARG A 1132 -6.18 33.26 13.57
C ARG A 1132 -5.69 31.98 14.24
N THR A 1133 -6.42 30.87 14.08
CA THR A 1133 -6.09 29.64 14.84
C THR A 1133 -4.93 28.85 14.24
N GLY A 1134 -4.61 29.04 12.96
CA GLY A 1134 -3.71 28.16 12.22
C GLY A 1134 -4.32 26.81 11.83
N TYR A 1135 -5.61 26.56 12.09
CA TYR A 1135 -6.30 25.32 11.74
C TYR A 1135 -7.27 25.51 10.57
N LEU A 1136 -7.26 24.56 9.64
CA LEU A 1136 -8.23 24.45 8.57
C LEU A 1136 -9.47 23.67 9.02
N GLY A 1137 -10.64 24.13 8.61
CA GLY A 1137 -11.92 23.48 8.91
C GLY A 1137 -13.11 24.11 8.18
N PHE A 1138 -14.31 23.65 8.53
CA PHE A 1138 -15.57 24.20 8.01
C PHE A 1138 -16.67 24.15 9.07
N LEU A 1139 -17.68 25.02 8.89
CA LEU A 1139 -18.92 25.01 9.65
C LEU A 1139 -20.04 24.39 8.81
N ARG A 1140 -20.91 23.60 9.45
CA ARG A 1140 -22.10 23.02 8.83
C ARG A 1140 -23.30 23.12 9.77
N ARG A 1141 -24.38 23.71 9.26
CA ARG A 1141 -25.69 23.66 9.91
C ARG A 1141 -26.25 22.23 9.88
N THR A 1142 -26.53 21.69 11.06
CA THR A 1142 -27.13 20.37 11.24
C THR A 1142 -28.67 20.45 11.21
N GLU A 1143 -29.34 19.30 11.27
CA GLU A 1143 -30.79 19.24 11.44
C GLU A 1143 -31.21 19.22 12.92
N LEU A 1144 -30.26 18.98 13.83
CA LEU A 1144 -30.49 19.01 15.27
C LEU A 1144 -30.71 20.45 15.74
N THR A 1145 -31.69 20.65 16.61
CA THR A 1145 -31.89 21.93 17.30
C THR A 1145 -31.08 21.99 18.59
N ASP A 1146 -30.48 23.14 18.87
CA ASP A 1146 -29.93 23.49 20.18
C ASP A 1146 -31.07 23.85 21.17
N ALA A 1147 -30.75 23.99 22.46
CA ALA A 1147 -31.71 24.33 23.52
C ALA A 1147 -32.32 25.74 23.43
N SER A 1148 -31.91 26.61 22.50
CA SER A 1148 -32.63 27.85 22.15
C SER A 1148 -33.74 27.63 21.11
N GLY A 1149 -33.78 26.46 20.46
CA GLY A 1149 -34.65 26.15 19.33
C GLY A 1149 -34.04 26.41 17.95
N GLU A 1150 -32.90 27.13 17.87
CA GLU A 1150 -32.18 27.29 16.60
C GLU A 1150 -31.49 25.99 16.13
N ARG A 1151 -31.23 25.88 14.82
CA ARG A 1151 -30.45 24.76 14.28
C ARG A 1151 -28.99 24.85 14.71
N HIS A 1152 -28.48 23.75 15.25
CA HIS A 1152 -27.11 23.65 15.74
C HIS A 1152 -26.10 23.69 14.58
N ASP A 1153 -25.12 24.60 14.68
CA ASP A 1153 -23.99 24.71 13.77
C ASP A 1153 -22.77 23.97 14.34
N ALA A 1154 -22.38 22.90 13.66
CA ALA A 1154 -21.25 22.06 14.03
C ALA A 1154 -19.96 22.54 13.35
N LEU A 1155 -18.85 22.54 14.09
CA LEU A 1155 -17.50 22.82 13.59
C LEU A 1155 -16.73 21.52 13.35
N TYR A 1156 -16.07 21.43 12.20
CA TYR A 1156 -15.24 20.28 11.82
C TYR A 1156 -13.82 20.76 11.55
N VAL A 1157 -12.89 20.40 12.45
CA VAL A 1157 -11.45 20.64 12.27
C VAL A 1157 -10.88 19.56 11.33
N VAL A 1158 -10.16 19.99 10.29
CA VAL A 1158 -9.59 19.13 9.26
C VAL A 1158 -8.07 18.96 9.43
N GLY A 1159 -7.36 19.97 9.97
CA GLY A 1159 -5.94 19.84 10.35
C GLY A 1159 -5.24 21.18 10.54
N SER A 1160 -3.99 21.14 11.04
CA SER A 1160 -3.12 22.33 11.05
C SER A 1160 -2.79 22.76 9.61
N LEU A 1161 -2.77 24.08 9.36
CA LEU A 1161 -2.37 24.68 8.09
C LEU A 1161 -0.87 24.43 7.82
N ASP A 1162 -0.05 24.63 8.85
CA ASP A 1162 1.42 24.55 8.81
C ASP A 1162 1.94 23.12 8.53
N GLU A 1163 1.09 22.11 8.70
CA GLU A 1163 1.38 20.71 8.38
C GLU A 1163 0.83 20.27 7.01
N THR A 1164 0.10 21.12 6.28
CA THR A 1164 -0.46 20.71 4.99
C THR A 1164 0.61 20.65 3.90
N LEU A 1165 0.55 19.59 3.10
CA LEU A 1165 1.49 19.35 2.01
C LEU A 1165 0.85 19.83 0.70
N GLU A 1166 1.37 20.90 0.09
CA GLU A 1166 0.96 21.30 -1.26
C GLU A 1166 1.78 20.53 -2.29
N LEU A 1167 1.15 19.53 -2.91
CA LEU A 1167 1.77 18.66 -3.91
C LEU A 1167 0.92 18.65 -5.18
N ARG A 1168 1.58 18.86 -6.32
CA ARG A 1168 0.94 18.90 -7.65
C ARG A 1168 -0.22 19.92 -7.73
N GLY A 1169 -0.13 21.03 -7.01
CA GLY A 1169 -1.16 22.09 -6.95
C GLY A 1169 -2.41 21.74 -6.15
N MET A 1170 -2.36 20.68 -5.33
CA MET A 1170 -3.44 20.20 -4.46
C MET A 1170 -2.95 20.17 -3.00
N ARG A 1171 -3.86 20.42 -2.05
CA ARG A 1171 -3.55 20.38 -0.61
C ARG A 1171 -3.83 18.99 -0.03
N TYR A 1172 -2.85 18.41 0.64
CA TYR A 1172 -2.97 17.14 1.37
C TYR A 1172 -2.76 17.37 2.86
N HIS A 1173 -3.50 16.63 3.70
CA HIS A 1173 -3.25 16.58 5.14
C HIS A 1173 -2.48 15.27 5.46
N PRO A 1174 -1.35 15.31 6.18
CA PRO A 1174 -0.54 14.13 6.49
C PRO A 1174 -1.33 12.94 7.04
N ILE A 1175 -2.27 13.21 7.94
CA ILE A 1175 -3.13 12.21 8.59
C ILE A 1175 -3.96 11.37 7.62
N ASP A 1176 -4.35 11.90 6.46
CA ASP A 1176 -5.11 11.15 5.43
C ASP A 1176 -4.22 10.11 4.72
N ILE A 1177 -2.96 10.47 4.45
CA ILE A 1177 -1.96 9.58 3.87
C ILE A 1177 -1.55 8.53 4.90
N GLU A 1178 -1.23 8.95 6.14
CA GLU A 1178 -0.83 8.08 7.24
C GLU A 1178 -1.91 7.03 7.57
N THR A 1179 -3.19 7.41 7.61
CA THR A 1179 -4.31 6.47 7.85
C THR A 1179 -4.43 5.41 6.76
N SER A 1180 -3.94 5.70 5.55
CA SER A 1180 -3.93 4.76 4.42
C SER A 1180 -2.70 3.85 4.51
N VAL A 1181 -1.53 4.41 4.83
CA VAL A 1181 -0.27 3.67 5.04
C VAL A 1181 -0.38 2.67 6.20
N ILE A 1182 -0.93 3.06 7.36
CA ILE A 1182 -1.15 2.15 8.51
C ILE A 1182 -2.11 1.00 8.16
N ARG A 1183 -3.03 1.22 7.21
CA ARG A 1183 -3.94 0.17 6.74
C ARG A 1183 -3.30 -0.78 5.72
N ALA A 1184 -2.14 -0.43 5.14
CA ALA A 1184 -1.52 -1.19 4.06
C ALA A 1184 -0.98 -2.56 4.51
N HIS A 1185 -0.40 -2.65 5.72
CA HIS A 1185 0.08 -3.93 6.26
C HIS A 1185 0.05 -3.98 7.79
N LYS A 1186 -0.17 -5.18 8.34
CA LYS A 1186 -0.33 -5.47 9.78
C LYS A 1186 0.90 -5.17 10.65
N SER A 1187 2.11 -5.15 10.08
CA SER A 1187 3.37 -4.87 10.80
C SER A 1187 3.78 -3.39 10.73
N ILE A 1188 2.89 -2.51 10.28
CA ILE A 1188 3.07 -1.05 10.41
C ILE A 1188 2.47 -0.63 11.76
N ALA A 1189 3.33 -0.41 12.77
CA ALA A 1189 2.90 0.06 14.08
C ALA A 1189 2.41 1.52 14.02
N GLU A 1190 3.22 2.37 13.39
CA GLU A 1190 2.92 3.78 13.14
C GLU A 1190 3.62 4.26 11.86
N CYS A 1191 3.21 5.42 11.34
CA CYS A 1191 3.92 6.09 10.25
C CYS A 1191 3.79 7.62 10.32
N ALA A 1192 4.66 8.34 9.63
CA ALA A 1192 4.60 9.80 9.52
C ALA A 1192 5.04 10.25 8.12
N VAL A 1193 4.40 11.29 7.59
CA VAL A 1193 4.71 11.82 6.25
C VAL A 1193 5.10 13.29 6.26
N PHE A 1194 6.05 13.65 5.39
CA PHE A 1194 6.49 15.03 5.17
C PHE A 1194 7.04 15.20 3.74
N THR A 1195 7.31 16.44 3.34
CA THR A 1195 7.92 16.75 2.03
C THR A 1195 9.41 17.09 2.15
N TRP A 1196 10.20 16.58 1.21
CA TRP A 1196 11.59 16.95 0.96
C TRP A 1196 11.75 17.23 -0.53
N THR A 1197 12.28 18.40 -0.92
CA THR A 1197 12.54 18.78 -2.34
C THR A 1197 11.36 18.52 -3.32
N ASN A 1198 10.12 18.72 -2.85
CA ASN A 1198 8.83 18.41 -3.53
C ASN A 1198 8.51 16.91 -3.72
N LEU A 1199 9.36 16.00 -3.23
CA LEU A 1199 9.05 14.58 -3.05
C LEU A 1199 8.28 14.36 -1.75
N LEU A 1200 7.40 13.37 -1.75
CA LEU A 1200 6.77 12.84 -0.53
C LEU A 1200 7.70 11.81 0.11
N VAL A 1201 8.00 12.00 1.40
CA VAL A 1201 8.74 11.05 2.24
C VAL A 1201 7.75 10.40 3.20
N VAL A 1202 7.82 9.07 3.31
CA VAL A 1202 7.00 8.27 4.24
C VAL A 1202 7.94 7.53 5.18
N VAL A 1203 7.85 7.80 6.48
CA VAL A 1203 8.56 7.07 7.54
C VAL A 1203 7.61 6.07 8.19
N VAL A 1204 8.07 4.83 8.41
CA VAL A 1204 7.24 3.69 8.83
C VAL A 1204 7.94 2.93 9.96
N GLU A 1205 7.23 2.71 11.07
CA GLU A 1205 7.69 1.87 12.17
C GLU A 1205 7.29 0.41 11.95
N LEU A 1206 8.27 -0.50 12.00
CA LEU A 1206 8.09 -1.92 11.74
C LEU A 1206 7.90 -2.73 13.03
N GLU A 1207 6.66 -3.17 13.28
CA GLU A 1207 6.33 -4.18 14.30
C GLU A 1207 6.45 -5.59 13.69
N GLY A 1208 7.70 -6.00 13.42
CA GLY A 1208 8.01 -7.25 12.71
C GLY A 1208 9.49 -7.64 12.77
N SER A 1209 9.90 -8.54 11.88
CA SER A 1209 11.32 -8.83 11.64
C SER A 1209 11.86 -7.91 10.55
N GLU A 1210 13.15 -7.51 10.60
CA GLU A 1210 13.83 -6.76 9.53
C GLU A 1210 13.63 -7.37 8.13
N GLN A 1211 13.41 -8.69 8.03
CA GLN A 1211 13.14 -9.39 6.76
C GLN A 1211 11.81 -8.97 6.12
N GLU A 1212 10.83 -8.49 6.90
CA GLU A 1212 9.56 -7.93 6.40
C GLU A 1212 9.68 -6.47 5.94
N ALA A 1213 10.78 -5.77 6.25
CA ALA A 1213 10.95 -4.35 5.93
C ALA A 1213 10.81 -4.09 4.42
N LEU A 1214 11.51 -4.86 3.61
CA LEU A 1214 11.56 -4.63 2.16
C LEU A 1214 10.25 -4.97 1.44
N ASP A 1215 9.41 -5.85 2.01
CA ASP A 1215 8.05 -6.09 1.52
C ASP A 1215 7.17 -4.84 1.65
N LEU A 1216 7.33 -4.05 2.72
CA LEU A 1216 6.53 -2.83 2.94
C LEU A 1216 6.77 -1.74 1.88
N VAL A 1217 7.97 -1.67 1.29
CA VAL A 1217 8.34 -0.60 0.34
C VAL A 1217 7.38 -0.54 -0.86
N ALA A 1218 7.04 -1.70 -1.42
CA ALA A 1218 6.10 -1.81 -2.53
C ALA A 1218 4.66 -1.50 -2.07
N LEU A 1219 4.21 -2.07 -0.94
CA LEU A 1219 2.85 -1.86 -0.42
C LEU A 1219 2.56 -0.39 -0.10
N VAL A 1220 3.48 0.28 0.59
CA VAL A 1220 3.39 1.70 0.96
C VAL A 1220 3.36 2.58 -0.28
N THR A 1221 4.22 2.30 -1.27
CA THR A 1221 4.26 3.05 -2.54
C THR A 1221 2.95 2.88 -3.33
N ASN A 1222 2.41 1.65 -3.40
CA ASN A 1222 1.16 1.34 -4.12
C ASN A 1222 -0.05 2.03 -3.48
N VAL A 1223 -0.25 1.88 -2.16
CA VAL A 1223 -1.44 2.41 -1.46
C VAL A 1223 -1.49 3.94 -1.51
N VAL A 1224 -0.35 4.62 -1.37
CA VAL A 1224 -0.29 6.08 -1.51
C VAL A 1224 -0.56 6.50 -2.96
N LEU A 1225 -0.08 5.75 -3.95
CA LEU A 1225 -0.34 6.05 -5.35
C LEU A 1225 -1.82 5.89 -5.74
N GLU A 1226 -2.47 4.82 -5.30
CA GLU A 1226 -3.86 4.50 -5.65
C GLU A 1226 -4.89 5.36 -4.91
N GLU A 1227 -4.73 5.57 -3.59
CA GLU A 1227 -5.69 6.36 -2.81
C GLU A 1227 -5.42 7.88 -2.89
N HIS A 1228 -4.16 8.28 -3.03
CA HIS A 1228 -3.76 9.70 -2.98
C HIS A 1228 -3.35 10.28 -4.33
N TYR A 1229 -3.13 9.49 -5.39
CA TYR A 1229 -2.63 10.00 -6.68
C TYR A 1229 -1.32 10.81 -6.53
N LEU A 1230 -0.48 10.36 -5.60
CA LEU A 1230 0.84 10.89 -5.29
C LEU A 1230 1.88 9.77 -5.41
N ILE A 1231 3.04 10.10 -5.97
CA ILE A 1231 4.19 9.21 -5.95
C ILE A 1231 4.98 9.48 -4.67
N VAL A 1232 5.22 8.44 -3.89
CA VAL A 1232 6.21 8.46 -2.80
C VAL A 1232 7.60 8.47 -3.42
N GLY A 1233 8.43 9.43 -3.05
CA GLY A 1233 9.82 9.53 -3.52
C GLY A 1233 10.82 8.83 -2.61
N VAL A 1234 10.54 8.77 -1.30
CA VAL A 1234 11.37 8.04 -0.32
C VAL A 1234 10.49 7.29 0.68
N VAL A 1235 10.76 5.99 0.88
CA VAL A 1235 10.23 5.20 2.00
C VAL A 1235 11.36 4.94 2.99
N VAL A 1236 11.17 5.32 4.26
CA VAL A 1236 12.13 5.12 5.36
C VAL A 1236 11.50 4.16 6.35
N ILE A 1237 12.19 3.08 6.69
CA ILE A 1237 11.71 2.06 7.62
C ILE A 1237 12.62 2.05 8.85
N VAL A 1238 12.03 2.14 10.02
CA VAL A 1238 12.67 2.35 11.32
C VAL A 1238 12.09 1.42 12.38
N ASP A 1239 12.81 1.24 13.47
CA ASP A 1239 12.32 0.55 14.67
C ASP A 1239 11.13 1.28 15.33
N PRO A 1240 10.26 0.57 16.08
CA PRO A 1240 9.19 1.17 16.85
C PRO A 1240 9.68 2.21 17.88
N GLY A 1241 8.99 3.35 17.97
CA GLY A 1241 9.32 4.48 18.85
C GLY A 1241 10.33 5.49 18.29
N VAL A 1242 10.77 5.35 17.03
CA VAL A 1242 11.64 6.33 16.35
C VAL A 1242 10.85 7.56 15.85
N ILE A 1243 9.55 7.44 15.60
CA ILE A 1243 8.69 8.56 15.24
C ILE A 1243 8.38 9.38 16.52
N PRO A 1244 8.83 10.64 16.62
CA PRO A 1244 8.65 11.43 17.83
C PRO A 1244 7.17 11.80 18.03
N ILE A 1245 6.55 11.23 19.06
CA ILE A 1245 5.18 11.56 19.48
C ILE A 1245 5.26 12.36 20.78
N ASN A 1246 4.62 13.53 20.82
CA ASN A 1246 4.64 14.38 22.00
C ASN A 1246 3.68 13.86 23.10
N SER A 1247 3.79 14.43 24.31
CA SER A 1247 2.99 14.03 25.49
C SER A 1247 1.46 14.13 25.36
N ARG A 1248 0.92 14.59 24.22
CA ARG A 1248 -0.52 14.69 23.93
C ARG A 1248 -0.99 13.60 22.95
N GLY A 1249 -0.05 12.91 22.31
CA GLY A 1249 -0.27 11.92 21.26
C GLY A 1249 -0.04 12.45 19.84
N GLU A 1250 0.47 13.68 19.68
CA GLU A 1250 0.65 14.33 18.37
C GLU A 1250 2.05 14.03 17.79
N LYS A 1251 2.12 13.69 16.50
CA LYS A 1251 3.38 13.37 15.80
C LYS A 1251 4.16 14.65 15.47
N GLN A 1252 5.43 14.71 15.86
CA GLN A 1252 6.31 15.86 15.63
C GLN A 1252 6.99 15.76 14.25
N ARG A 1253 6.17 15.82 13.19
CA ARG A 1253 6.57 15.56 11.78
C ARG A 1253 7.78 16.36 11.32
N MET A 1254 7.93 17.61 11.76
CA MET A 1254 9.08 18.44 11.40
C MET A 1254 10.35 18.03 12.13
N HIS A 1255 10.27 17.60 13.39
CA HIS A 1255 11.44 17.11 14.12
C HIS A 1255 11.98 15.82 13.47
N LEU A 1256 11.07 14.93 13.03
CA LEU A 1256 11.41 13.74 12.26
C LEU A 1256 12.03 14.09 10.90
N ARG A 1257 11.46 15.06 10.16
CA ARG A 1257 12.03 15.59 8.92
C ARG A 1257 13.43 16.15 9.14
N ASP A 1258 13.62 16.98 10.15
CA ASP A 1258 14.89 17.67 10.37
C ASP A 1258 15.97 16.69 10.86
N GLY A 1259 15.60 15.65 11.61
CA GLY A 1259 16.46 14.50 11.91
C GLY A 1259 16.83 13.68 10.66
N PHE A 1260 15.89 13.46 9.74
CA PHE A 1260 16.16 12.83 8.43
C PHE A 1260 17.13 13.68 7.58
N LEU A 1261 16.92 15.00 7.51
CA LEU A 1261 17.78 15.93 6.77
C LEU A 1261 19.19 16.06 7.38
N ALA A 1262 19.35 15.76 8.66
CA ALA A 1262 20.63 15.81 9.38
C ALA A 1262 21.34 14.45 9.49
N ASP A 1263 20.85 13.39 8.84
CA ASP A 1263 21.36 12.00 8.94
C ASP A 1263 21.41 11.48 10.38
N GLN A 1264 20.44 11.87 11.21
CA GLN A 1264 20.33 11.52 12.63
C GLN A 1264 19.38 10.33 12.91
N LEU A 1265 18.64 9.87 11.89
CA LEU A 1265 17.81 8.67 12.02
C LEU A 1265 18.65 7.39 11.89
N ASP A 1266 18.17 6.31 12.50
CA ASP A 1266 18.76 4.97 12.36
C ASP A 1266 17.78 4.04 11.62
N PRO A 1267 17.74 4.07 10.27
CA PRO A 1267 16.77 3.32 9.50
C PRO A 1267 17.23 1.88 9.17
N ILE A 1268 16.37 0.92 9.49
CA ILE A 1268 16.40 -0.47 9.01
C ILE A 1268 16.53 -0.46 7.48
N TYR A 1269 15.75 0.36 6.77
CA TYR A 1269 15.89 0.56 5.32
C TYR A 1269 15.52 1.97 4.84
N VAL A 1270 16.11 2.38 3.71
CA VAL A 1270 15.75 3.60 2.98
C VAL A 1270 15.64 3.25 1.50
N ALA A 1271 14.42 3.28 0.98
CA ALA A 1271 14.14 3.11 -0.45
C ALA A 1271 14.00 4.49 -1.10
N TYR A 1272 14.82 4.74 -2.13
CA TYR A 1272 14.65 5.88 -3.03
C TYR A 1272 13.89 5.39 -4.27
N ASN A 1273 12.69 5.91 -4.47
CA ASN A 1273 11.83 5.55 -5.60
C ASN A 1273 12.22 6.40 -6.82
N MET A 1274 12.51 5.77 -7.96
CA MET A 1274 13.02 6.42 -9.19
C MET A 1274 11.96 6.64 -10.28
#